data_AF-A0A2E7IM60-F1
#
_entry.id   AF-A0A2E7IM60-F1
#
_cell.length_a   1.000
_cell.length_b   1.000
_cell.length_c   1.000
_cell.angle_alpha   90.00
_cell.angle_beta   90.00
_cell.angle_gamma   90.00
#
_symmetry.space_group_name_H-M   'P 1'
#
loop_
_entity.id
_entity.type
_entity.pdbx_description
1 polymer ?
#
loop_
_entity_poly.entity_id
_entity_poly.type
_entity_poly.pdbx_seq_one_letter_code
_entity_poly.pdbx_strand_id
1 'polypeptide(L)'
;MANSYAMGIDLGGSGIRCLLLNLGNGDVQHTSRPWVFPKSDDDTGLGYNIDLAQLWSLLGEASRELIAKAGINSQDVASVAVSAMRFSTVVINAEGEALFAAPNRDARASMEYFLLAESHGEQLLQASGLWPLPIQFAPRLNWLTANQPEVLKSADCIFSLSDWLNFRLSGVRATDFSQAGCSGLFDLKEQRWCDELINELGFDRKLFPEVHAAGTSLGRLSSDAAAHLGLSDSTQVGLGGGDTQCSLLAAGAVKSGDYAVVAGTTAPVVAVLDKPLIDAEGACWSGQHLLPERWLLESSGGPMGETLQWMARLLFPDAPQPELRLFAEAEQSEYGARGMLSSLGAEIMNAKAPSLPAGLLAMTHLSSSDDPNPRRHVCRAVVEGYAAAVRANIERLNSISGATVTSLHLTDGLSRSKVFAQLLADFCGRELESAAQAMTAATGAALCGAAAASGKTLASITGENTRGFVSTPDAGGQAQAQQVYSDWCALREAAAPQTTPRIADHMLGHVFKPAAHTAQETLLQQDKYSALVTASFDEPSLARLRDVMDVKYASFRESGRLLTGSDMVKAMQGKQILVTEIDIVDARALQQLPELRVVAACRGNAVNIDVDACTAFGVPVISAPGRNAVAVADITVAFILAQARKLTAAAQFLKDESVTAGNMGKMGQAFGSLQGNELWRKTIGLVGLGAVGRMVAERLTGFGARLIAADPFATPESAALAGVELVSLNSLLQQSDFVSLHAAVTPETTGMLGAAEFAQMKPTAFLINTARAALVDEQALIDAVQQNTIAGAALDTFDEEPPGWDHPLVQHPNVLSTPHVAGNTVEVAAHQGEQVTDALLQLLRGERPRNCLNPQVLEQFSFVAPRKTLSESDIEALLAKPPPAVTDLEKNKKQKARSSEARAEGMAASAPPEVIDKMSAILAAFCERMASDDKVAAFSEDKDVCLAFTAPDIGVSFYFGLYGGKVESALGENDKAEVMLTMRAEILNGMFSGSIDTMKAAMNGDIAFVGDAAKAMTINQLSRDMKRLYTAVIEELGSPGNLSAIPQPGKTETPAVVVAGPQDVRHELVDIVNELYEHYIITATGGNVSVRNPDNPDECWITPSQMFKGDLRPELMVRINLDGKPLDAGARSPSSEWGFHTQTLRKKKAANAVIHAHAPNATILANCGIPFLPISSDAAFFGDIQRIPFTMPGSNELSELVSEALRDEWAVFMVNHGIVVAGKSLRRACDMAQIIERTAEVILGCYKATGGKPPSVLPDEAVKLFRSMADIIA
;
A
#
# COMPACT_ATOMS: atom_id res chain seq x y z
N MET A 1 -31.81 41.93 0.48
CA MET A 1 -31.76 40.46 0.60
C MET A 1 -30.42 39.94 0.09
N ALA A 2 -29.28 40.45 0.59
CA ALA A 2 -27.96 40.14 0.01
C ALA A 2 -27.30 38.86 0.58
N ASN A 3 -27.78 38.34 1.72
CA ASN A 3 -27.24 37.15 2.40
C ASN A 3 -28.34 36.10 2.70
N SER A 4 -29.21 35.78 1.73
CA SER A 4 -30.26 34.77 1.91
C SER A 4 -29.87 33.47 1.22
N TYR A 5 -29.83 32.36 1.95
CA TYR A 5 -29.51 31.03 1.43
C TYR A 5 -30.76 30.14 1.33
N ALA A 6 -30.77 29.24 0.36
CA ALA A 6 -31.72 28.13 0.28
C ALA A 6 -30.96 26.80 0.44
N MET A 7 -31.42 25.92 1.32
CA MET A 7 -30.85 24.60 1.52
C MET A 7 -31.57 23.56 0.65
N GLY A 8 -30.81 22.81 -0.12
CA GLY A 8 -31.28 21.63 -0.83
C GLY A 8 -30.74 20.37 -0.19
N ILE A 9 -31.62 19.42 0.11
CA ILE A 9 -31.25 18.09 0.59
C ILE A 9 -31.47 17.11 -0.55
N ASP A 10 -30.52 16.23 -0.83
CA ASP A 10 -30.67 15.13 -1.80
C ASP A 10 -30.39 13.79 -1.12
N LEU A 11 -31.40 12.92 -1.11
CA LEU A 11 -31.35 11.55 -0.57
C LEU A 11 -31.17 10.55 -1.71
N GLY A 12 -29.94 10.46 -2.23
CA GLY A 12 -29.60 9.62 -3.38
C GLY A 12 -29.21 8.18 -3.00
N GLY A 13 -29.11 7.31 -4.01
CA GLY A 13 -28.76 5.88 -3.83
C GLY A 13 -27.38 5.63 -3.24
N SER A 14 -26.44 6.57 -3.39
CA SER A 14 -25.05 6.47 -2.90
C SER A 14 -24.79 7.23 -1.60
N GLY A 15 -25.74 8.06 -1.14
CA GLY A 15 -25.53 8.87 0.06
C GLY A 15 -26.48 10.07 0.16
N ILE A 16 -26.39 10.74 1.30
CA ILE A 16 -27.10 11.98 1.63
C ILE A 16 -26.21 13.16 1.23
N ARG A 17 -26.81 14.19 0.61
CA ARG A 17 -26.13 15.44 0.24
C ARG A 17 -26.92 16.63 0.79
N CYS A 18 -26.23 17.55 1.44
CA CYS A 18 -26.79 18.85 1.81
C CYS A 18 -26.07 19.93 1.00
N LEU A 19 -26.83 20.87 0.44
CA LEU A 19 -26.32 21.97 -0.37
C LEU A 19 -26.92 23.28 0.11
N LEU A 20 -26.11 24.33 0.21
CA LEU A 20 -26.54 25.71 0.42
C LEU A 20 -26.33 26.49 -0.87
N LEU A 21 -27.41 27.04 -1.41
CA LEU A 21 -27.43 27.94 -2.55
C LEU A 21 -27.58 29.38 -2.06
N ASN A 22 -26.61 30.23 -2.36
CA ASN A 22 -26.73 31.67 -2.11
C ASN A 22 -27.61 32.31 -3.19
N LEU A 23 -28.76 32.86 -2.80
CA LEU A 23 -29.73 33.42 -3.74
C LEU A 23 -29.30 34.75 -4.36
N GLY A 24 -28.28 35.42 -3.79
CA GLY A 24 -27.77 36.70 -4.27
C GLY A 24 -26.76 36.57 -5.41
N ASN A 25 -25.90 35.54 -5.36
CA ASN A 25 -24.80 35.38 -6.33
C ASN A 25 -24.77 33.99 -7.01
N GLY A 26 -25.56 33.02 -6.56
CA GLY A 26 -25.61 31.67 -7.12
C GLY A 26 -24.53 30.71 -6.60
N ASP A 27 -23.71 31.12 -5.63
CA ASP A 27 -22.67 30.26 -5.06
C ASP A 27 -23.28 29.07 -4.34
N VAL A 28 -22.63 27.91 -4.47
CA VAL A 28 -23.02 26.66 -3.81
C VAL A 28 -21.95 26.13 -2.89
N GLN A 29 -22.36 25.68 -1.70
CA GLN A 29 -21.53 24.90 -0.79
C GLN A 29 -22.26 23.62 -0.44
N HIS A 30 -21.55 22.52 -0.19
CA HIS A 30 -22.19 21.26 0.12
C HIS A 30 -21.37 20.37 1.07
N THR A 31 -22.06 19.41 1.66
CA THR A 31 -21.54 18.28 2.44
C THR A 31 -22.23 17.00 1.98
N SER A 32 -21.58 15.85 2.19
CA SER A 32 -22.17 14.54 1.89
C SER A 32 -21.86 13.49 2.96
N ARG A 33 -22.70 12.47 3.02
CA ARG A 33 -22.53 11.28 3.86
C ARG A 33 -22.85 10.04 3.04
N PRO A 34 -21.94 9.05 2.95
CA PRO A 34 -22.27 7.78 2.33
C PRO A 34 -23.22 6.99 3.23
N TRP A 35 -24.06 6.16 2.63
CA TRP A 35 -24.88 5.17 3.33
C TRP A 35 -25.04 3.93 2.46
N VAL A 36 -25.54 2.85 3.06
CA VAL A 36 -25.83 1.59 2.37
C VAL A 36 -27.21 1.12 2.76
N PHE A 37 -27.87 0.40 1.86
CA PHE A 37 -29.16 -0.22 2.16
C PHE A 37 -28.92 -1.62 2.74
N PRO A 38 -29.26 -1.88 4.00
CA PRO A 38 -29.22 -3.24 4.54
C PRO A 38 -30.15 -4.14 3.73
N LYS A 39 -29.74 -5.41 3.52
CA LYS A 39 -30.65 -6.42 2.98
C LYS A 39 -31.81 -6.64 3.95
N SER A 40 -32.98 -6.95 3.42
CA SER A 40 -34.12 -7.37 4.24
C SER A 40 -33.89 -8.79 4.78
N ASP A 41 -34.57 -9.10 5.88
CA ASP A 41 -34.60 -10.44 6.47
C ASP A 41 -35.58 -11.38 5.74
N ASP A 42 -36.04 -11.04 4.54
CA ASP A 42 -36.97 -11.89 3.79
C ASP A 42 -36.28 -13.07 3.10
N ASP A 43 -37.03 -14.15 2.88
CA ASP A 43 -36.52 -15.40 2.30
C ASP A 43 -36.20 -15.29 0.79
N THR A 44 -36.43 -14.13 0.16
CA THR A 44 -36.26 -13.96 -1.30
C THR A 44 -34.83 -13.58 -1.68
N GLY A 45 -34.06 -12.99 -0.75
CA GLY A 45 -32.71 -12.48 -1.03
C GLY A 45 -32.67 -11.25 -1.97
N LEU A 46 -33.84 -10.73 -2.37
CA LEU A 46 -34.04 -9.61 -3.30
C LEU A 46 -34.48 -8.32 -2.62
N GLY A 47 -34.75 -8.34 -1.32
CA GLY A 47 -35.18 -7.16 -0.57
C GLY A 47 -34.06 -6.38 0.11
N TYR A 48 -34.31 -5.07 0.27
CA TYR A 48 -33.46 -4.07 0.91
C TYR A 48 -34.31 -3.09 1.74
N ASN A 49 -33.81 -2.66 2.88
CA ASN A 49 -34.48 -1.69 3.76
C ASN A 49 -33.74 -0.34 3.76
N ILE A 50 -34.44 0.73 4.17
CA ILE A 50 -33.82 2.03 4.51
C ILE A 50 -33.81 2.19 6.03
N ASP A 51 -32.63 2.41 6.61
CA ASP A 51 -32.52 2.81 8.01
C ASP A 51 -32.80 4.32 8.15
N LEU A 52 -34.06 4.66 8.43
CA LEU A 52 -34.52 6.04 8.57
C LEU A 52 -33.94 6.74 9.81
N ALA A 53 -33.54 6.00 10.84
CA ALA A 53 -32.92 6.58 12.03
C ALA A 53 -31.48 7.00 11.73
N GLN A 54 -30.72 6.13 11.06
CA GLN A 54 -29.39 6.45 10.55
C GLN A 54 -29.45 7.61 9.55
N LEU A 55 -30.42 7.58 8.62
CA LEU A 55 -30.68 8.68 7.68
C LEU A 55 -30.79 10.01 8.41
N TRP A 56 -31.69 10.08 9.39
CA TRP A 56 -31.96 11.29 10.15
C TRP A 56 -30.69 11.78 10.86
N SER A 57 -29.92 10.88 11.50
CA SER A 57 -28.66 11.24 12.16
C SER A 57 -27.65 11.85 11.18
N LEU A 58 -27.37 11.15 10.07
CA LEU A 58 -26.40 11.57 9.06
C LEU A 58 -26.80 12.91 8.41
N LEU A 59 -28.10 13.12 8.18
CA LEU A 59 -28.62 14.38 7.65
C LEU A 59 -28.36 15.55 8.62
N GLY A 60 -28.63 15.36 9.91
CA GLY A 60 -28.37 16.39 10.92
C GLY A 60 -26.89 16.74 11.02
N GLU A 61 -26.01 15.74 10.98
CA GLU A 61 -24.56 15.96 10.95
C GLU A 61 -24.12 16.74 9.71
N ALA A 62 -24.57 16.32 8.52
CA ALA A 62 -24.22 16.96 7.25
C ALA A 62 -24.71 18.41 7.19
N SER A 63 -25.94 18.67 7.63
CA SER A 63 -26.54 20.01 7.65
C SER A 63 -25.82 20.96 8.60
N ARG A 64 -25.56 20.53 9.84
CA ARG A 64 -24.84 21.34 10.84
C ARG A 64 -23.39 21.61 10.43
N GLU A 65 -22.70 20.62 9.87
CA GLU A 65 -21.36 20.79 9.31
C GLU A 65 -21.37 21.83 8.18
N LEU A 66 -22.35 21.75 7.28
CA LEU A 66 -22.47 22.66 6.15
C LEU A 66 -22.68 24.11 6.59
N ILE A 67 -23.56 24.34 7.56
CA ILE A 67 -23.79 25.68 8.13
C ILE A 67 -22.51 26.22 8.78
N ALA A 68 -21.82 25.39 9.57
CA ALA A 68 -20.56 25.77 10.21
C ALA A 68 -19.46 26.08 9.18
N LYS A 69 -19.33 25.26 8.13
CA LYS A 69 -18.36 25.44 7.04
C LYS A 69 -18.64 26.70 6.22
N ALA A 70 -19.90 27.01 5.98
CA ALA A 70 -20.30 28.22 5.26
C ALA A 70 -20.08 29.50 6.09
N GLY A 71 -19.91 29.39 7.41
CA GLY A 71 -19.70 30.53 8.29
C GLY A 71 -20.92 31.44 8.41
N ILE A 72 -22.13 30.88 8.23
CA ILE A 72 -23.39 31.61 8.27
C ILE A 72 -24.20 31.28 9.54
N ASN A 73 -25.14 32.14 9.90
CA ASN A 73 -26.06 31.88 10.99
C ASN A 73 -27.26 31.07 10.49
N SER A 74 -27.91 30.35 11.41
CA SER A 74 -29.12 29.58 11.11
C SER A 74 -30.26 30.42 10.52
N GLN A 75 -30.32 31.72 10.84
CA GLN A 75 -31.31 32.67 10.32
C GLN A 75 -31.04 33.11 8.88
N ASP A 76 -29.82 32.91 8.37
CA ASP A 76 -29.44 33.28 7.01
C ASP A 76 -30.00 32.26 5.99
N VAL A 77 -30.42 31.08 6.45
CA VAL A 77 -31.08 30.04 5.62
C VAL A 77 -32.60 30.28 5.59
N ALA A 78 -33.07 30.87 4.50
CA ALA A 78 -34.46 31.25 4.32
C ALA A 78 -35.40 30.06 4.06
N SER A 79 -34.90 29.01 3.41
CA SER A 79 -35.68 27.81 3.12
C SER A 79 -34.88 26.53 3.04
N VAL A 80 -35.57 25.41 3.18
CA VAL A 80 -35.09 24.05 2.93
C VAL A 80 -36.09 23.29 2.07
N ALA A 81 -35.60 22.46 1.17
CA ALA A 81 -36.43 21.54 0.38
C ALA A 81 -35.66 20.24 0.10
N VAL A 82 -36.41 19.18 -0.20
CA VAL A 82 -35.90 17.81 -0.30
C VAL A 82 -36.07 17.26 -1.70
N SER A 83 -34.98 16.70 -2.24
CA SER A 83 -34.98 15.75 -3.33
C SER A 83 -34.61 14.36 -2.81
N ALA A 84 -35.14 13.32 -3.44
CA ALA A 84 -34.82 11.94 -3.09
C ALA A 84 -34.92 11.00 -4.29
N MET A 85 -34.31 9.82 -4.14
CA MET A 85 -34.46 8.74 -5.12
C MET A 85 -35.94 8.41 -5.36
N ARG A 86 -36.32 8.33 -6.63
CA ARG A 86 -37.64 7.89 -7.07
C ARG A 86 -37.87 6.43 -6.75
N PHE A 87 -39.13 5.99 -6.68
CA PHE A 87 -39.52 4.60 -6.38
C PHE A 87 -39.09 4.11 -4.99
N SER A 88 -38.87 5.01 -4.04
CA SER A 88 -38.72 4.67 -2.63
C SER A 88 -40.09 4.63 -1.94
N THR A 89 -40.29 3.77 -0.96
CA THR A 89 -41.58 3.64 -0.26
C THR A 89 -41.36 3.72 1.24
N VAL A 90 -42.11 4.56 1.94
CA VAL A 90 -42.15 4.66 3.40
C VAL A 90 -43.60 4.62 3.87
N VAL A 91 -43.92 3.74 4.81
CA VAL A 91 -45.28 3.65 5.41
C VAL A 91 -45.19 4.10 6.86
N ILE A 92 -46.10 4.98 7.29
CA ILE A 92 -46.16 5.47 8.67
C ILE A 92 -47.48 5.15 9.36
N ASN A 93 -47.48 5.09 10.70
CA ASN A 93 -48.70 5.04 11.51
C ASN A 93 -49.25 6.44 11.84
N ALA A 94 -50.38 6.49 12.57
CA ALA A 94 -51.04 7.74 12.95
C ALA A 94 -50.18 8.64 13.86
N GLU A 95 -49.27 8.03 14.62
CA GLU A 95 -48.27 8.69 15.47
C GLU A 95 -47.08 9.28 14.67
N GLY A 96 -46.98 8.96 13.38
CA GLY A 96 -45.90 9.42 12.50
C GLY A 96 -44.64 8.55 12.54
N GLU A 97 -44.68 7.38 13.17
CA GLU A 97 -43.61 6.41 13.21
C GLU A 97 -43.58 5.59 11.92
N ALA A 98 -42.38 5.34 11.38
CA ALA A 98 -42.23 4.55 10.17
C ALA A 98 -42.32 3.05 10.47
N LEU A 99 -43.27 2.38 9.81
CA LEU A 99 -43.52 0.94 9.90
C LEU A 99 -42.76 0.16 8.82
N PHE A 100 -42.50 0.78 7.68
CA PHE A 100 -41.82 0.16 6.54
C PHE A 100 -41.04 1.20 5.75
N ALA A 101 -39.85 0.86 5.25
CA ALA A 101 -39.06 1.73 4.38
C ALA A 101 -38.18 0.92 3.42
N ALA A 102 -38.34 1.14 2.11
CA ALA A 102 -37.60 0.41 1.06
C ALA A 102 -37.05 1.36 -0.03
N PRO A 103 -35.79 1.16 -0.49
CA PRO A 103 -35.16 1.94 -1.54
C PRO A 103 -35.58 1.48 -2.94
N ASN A 104 -35.18 2.20 -3.97
CA ASN A 104 -35.53 1.92 -5.37
C ASN A 104 -34.84 0.70 -6.00
N ARG A 105 -33.99 -0.01 -5.24
CA ARG A 105 -33.36 -1.28 -5.65
C ARG A 105 -33.99 -2.51 -4.99
N ASP A 106 -34.96 -2.30 -4.10
CA ASP A 106 -35.70 -3.37 -3.44
C ASP A 106 -36.66 -4.04 -4.41
N ALA A 107 -36.42 -5.32 -4.68
CA ALA A 107 -37.18 -6.14 -5.61
C ALA A 107 -37.94 -7.28 -4.92
N ARG A 108 -38.23 -7.16 -3.62
CA ARG A 108 -38.93 -8.21 -2.85
C ARG A 108 -40.33 -8.52 -3.40
N ALA A 109 -40.98 -7.51 -3.97
CA ALA A 109 -42.31 -7.61 -4.56
C ALA A 109 -42.29 -8.17 -6.01
N SER A 110 -41.27 -8.95 -6.37
CA SER A 110 -41.12 -9.52 -7.72
C SER A 110 -42.24 -10.47 -8.09
N MET A 111 -42.80 -11.20 -7.12
CA MET A 111 -43.93 -12.11 -7.38
C MET A 111 -45.22 -11.33 -7.61
N GLU A 112 -45.49 -10.32 -6.78
CA GLU A 112 -46.66 -9.45 -6.88
C GLU A 112 -46.61 -8.63 -8.16
N TYR A 113 -45.42 -8.25 -8.62
CA TYR A 113 -45.21 -7.67 -9.94
C TYR A 113 -45.80 -8.55 -11.04
N PHE A 114 -45.45 -9.84 -11.13
CA PHE A 114 -45.95 -10.71 -12.22
C PHE A 114 -47.47 -10.81 -12.23
N LEU A 115 -48.08 -10.97 -11.05
CA LEU A 115 -49.54 -11.04 -10.90
C LEU A 115 -50.21 -9.72 -11.29
N LEU A 116 -49.62 -8.60 -10.91
CA LEU A 116 -50.16 -7.27 -11.22
C LEU A 116 -50.00 -6.94 -12.71
N ALA A 117 -48.87 -7.31 -13.31
CA ALA A 117 -48.60 -7.16 -14.73
C ALA A 117 -49.62 -7.93 -15.59
N GLU A 118 -49.98 -9.16 -15.18
CA GLU A 118 -51.00 -9.96 -15.87
C GLU A 118 -52.41 -9.40 -15.69
N SER A 119 -52.78 -9.00 -14.47
CA SER A 119 -54.16 -8.63 -14.14
C SER A 119 -54.51 -7.17 -14.45
N HIS A 120 -53.61 -6.22 -14.17
CA HIS A 120 -53.87 -4.78 -14.24
C HIS A 120 -52.79 -4.00 -15.03
N GLY A 121 -51.80 -4.68 -15.62
CA GLY A 121 -50.64 -4.03 -16.23
C GLY A 121 -50.98 -3.00 -17.31
N GLU A 122 -51.92 -3.32 -18.21
CA GLU A 122 -52.38 -2.39 -19.24
C GLU A 122 -53.13 -1.19 -18.65
N GLN A 123 -53.97 -1.39 -17.63
CA GLN A 123 -54.70 -0.29 -16.98
C GLN A 123 -53.73 0.64 -16.25
N LEU A 124 -52.76 0.08 -15.52
CA LEU A 124 -51.70 0.84 -14.83
C LEU A 124 -50.86 1.64 -15.83
N LEU A 125 -50.48 1.04 -16.96
CA LEU A 125 -49.74 1.72 -18.03
C LEU A 125 -50.56 2.85 -18.65
N GLN A 126 -51.84 2.62 -18.97
CA GLN A 126 -52.70 3.63 -19.60
C GLN A 126 -53.05 4.79 -18.66
N ALA A 127 -53.13 4.57 -17.35
CA ALA A 127 -53.41 5.61 -16.37
C ALA A 127 -52.14 6.37 -15.96
N SER A 128 -51.10 5.66 -15.55
CA SER A 128 -49.90 6.24 -14.93
C SER A 128 -48.74 6.48 -15.90
N GLY A 129 -48.76 5.82 -17.06
CA GLY A 129 -47.62 5.82 -17.97
C GLY A 129 -46.47 4.91 -17.54
N LEU A 130 -46.69 4.04 -16.53
CA LEU A 130 -45.71 3.10 -16.02
C LEU A 130 -46.24 1.66 -16.11
N TRP A 131 -45.41 0.77 -16.63
CA TRP A 131 -45.61 -0.67 -16.42
C TRP A 131 -45.34 -1.00 -14.94
N PRO A 132 -46.13 -1.88 -14.30
CA PRO A 132 -45.87 -2.29 -12.93
C PRO A 132 -44.47 -2.89 -12.82
N LEU A 133 -43.69 -2.46 -11.83
CA LEU A 133 -42.36 -3.00 -11.51
C LEU A 133 -42.24 -3.20 -10.00
N PRO A 134 -41.45 -4.18 -9.53
CA PRO A 134 -41.38 -4.54 -8.10
C PRO A 134 -40.92 -3.40 -7.19
N ILE A 135 -40.32 -2.36 -7.76
CA ILE A 135 -39.83 -1.18 -7.04
C ILE A 135 -40.93 -0.12 -6.78
N GLN A 136 -42.11 -0.25 -7.38
CA GLN A 136 -43.19 0.75 -7.31
C GLN A 136 -44.15 0.46 -6.14
N PHE A 137 -45.04 1.42 -5.84
CA PHE A 137 -45.98 1.29 -4.71
C PHE A 137 -46.92 0.12 -4.92
N ALA A 138 -47.56 0.00 -6.09
CA ALA A 138 -48.62 -0.99 -6.27
C ALA A 138 -48.16 -2.45 -5.99
N PRO A 139 -47.03 -2.94 -6.55
CA PRO A 139 -46.52 -4.26 -6.19
C PRO A 139 -46.08 -4.37 -4.72
N ARG A 140 -45.44 -3.34 -4.15
CA ARG A 140 -45.00 -3.36 -2.73
C ARG A 140 -46.15 -3.38 -1.75
N LEU A 141 -47.22 -2.65 -2.02
CA LEU A 141 -48.42 -2.66 -1.18
C LEU A 141 -49.14 -4.01 -1.28
N ASN A 142 -49.18 -4.64 -2.47
CA ASN A 142 -49.65 -6.03 -2.59
C ASN A 142 -48.78 -6.99 -1.77
N TRP A 143 -47.45 -6.80 -1.80
CA TRP A 143 -46.53 -7.62 -1.02
C TRP A 143 -46.77 -7.44 0.47
N LEU A 144 -46.99 -6.20 0.95
CA LEU A 144 -47.36 -5.93 2.35
C LEU A 144 -48.72 -6.55 2.71
N THR A 145 -49.72 -6.50 1.83
CA THR A 145 -51.01 -7.15 2.06
C THR A 145 -50.85 -8.66 2.28
N ALA A 146 -49.98 -9.31 1.50
CA ALA A 146 -49.75 -10.75 1.58
C ALA A 146 -48.84 -11.16 2.75
N ASN A 147 -47.79 -10.38 3.02
CA ASN A 147 -46.69 -10.79 3.92
C ASN A 147 -46.68 -10.05 5.26
N GLN A 148 -47.18 -8.81 5.33
CA GLN A 148 -47.18 -7.96 6.52
C GLN A 148 -48.49 -7.14 6.66
N PRO A 149 -49.67 -7.78 6.70
CA PRO A 149 -50.96 -7.09 6.67
C PRO A 149 -51.18 -6.16 7.87
N GLU A 150 -50.51 -6.40 8.99
CA GLU A 150 -50.51 -5.53 10.18
C GLU A 150 -49.90 -4.16 9.92
N VAL A 151 -48.91 -4.06 9.02
CA VAL A 151 -48.32 -2.77 8.61
C VAL A 151 -49.37 -1.92 7.92
N LEU A 152 -50.11 -2.47 6.96
CA LEU A 152 -51.16 -1.74 6.25
C LEU A 152 -52.38 -1.43 7.13
N LYS A 153 -52.75 -2.33 8.05
CA LYS A 153 -53.84 -2.06 9.01
C LYS A 153 -53.53 -0.90 9.94
N SER A 154 -52.26 -0.69 10.27
CA SER A 154 -51.79 0.38 11.14
C SER A 154 -51.34 1.62 10.36
N ALA A 155 -51.34 1.54 9.02
CA ALA A 155 -50.90 2.62 8.16
C ALA A 155 -51.89 3.78 8.20
N ASP A 156 -51.35 4.98 8.30
CA ASP A 156 -52.10 6.23 8.18
C ASP A 156 -51.70 6.99 6.91
N CYS A 157 -50.42 6.90 6.49
CA CYS A 157 -49.95 7.51 5.26
C CYS A 157 -48.80 6.73 4.61
N ILE A 158 -48.73 6.78 3.27
CA ILE A 158 -47.68 6.18 2.44
C ILE A 158 -46.97 7.31 1.69
N PHE A 159 -45.66 7.33 1.83
CA PHE A 159 -44.78 8.37 1.33
C PHE A 159 -43.72 7.83 0.38
N SER A 160 -43.25 8.66 -0.54
CA SER A 160 -41.87 8.51 -1.03
C SER A 160 -40.88 8.95 0.05
N LEU A 161 -39.59 8.65 -0.11
CA LEU A 161 -38.60 9.05 0.88
C LEU A 161 -38.51 10.58 1.06
N SER A 162 -38.68 11.37 -0.01
CA SER A 162 -38.72 12.83 0.12
C SER A 162 -39.97 13.31 0.84
N ASP A 163 -41.12 12.69 0.60
CA ASP A 163 -42.38 13.09 1.25
C ASP A 163 -42.32 12.79 2.76
N TRP A 164 -41.76 11.64 3.14
CA TRP A 164 -41.52 11.31 4.53
C TRP A 164 -40.60 12.35 5.19
N LEU A 165 -39.52 12.76 4.52
CA LEU A 165 -38.63 13.77 5.08
C LEU A 165 -39.36 15.12 5.17
N ASN A 166 -40.11 15.53 4.15
CA ASN A 166 -40.93 16.75 4.19
C ASN A 166 -41.94 16.73 5.35
N PHE A 167 -42.59 15.59 5.61
CA PHE A 167 -43.45 15.37 6.76
C PHE A 167 -42.67 15.51 8.07
N ARG A 168 -41.46 14.93 8.17
CA ARG A 168 -40.60 15.10 9.36
C ARG A 168 -40.13 16.54 9.57
N LEU A 169 -39.97 17.32 8.50
CA LEU A 169 -39.57 18.73 8.57
C LEU A 169 -40.74 19.66 8.93
N SER A 170 -41.95 19.41 8.40
CA SER A 170 -43.08 20.37 8.45
C SER A 170 -44.33 19.87 9.19
N GLY A 171 -44.47 18.56 9.39
CA GLY A 171 -45.71 17.92 9.85
C GLY A 171 -46.79 17.79 8.78
N VAL A 172 -46.55 18.26 7.55
CA VAL A 172 -47.53 18.25 6.46
C VAL A 172 -47.42 16.97 5.63
N ARG A 173 -48.55 16.32 5.36
CA ARG A 173 -48.64 15.11 4.52
C ARG A 173 -48.87 15.53 3.07
N ALA A 174 -47.78 15.77 2.35
CA ALA A 174 -47.79 16.25 0.98
C ALA A 174 -46.83 15.45 0.10
N THR A 175 -47.21 15.27 -1.17
CA THR A 175 -46.34 14.75 -2.24
C THR A 175 -46.34 15.72 -3.41
N ASP A 176 -45.28 15.71 -4.20
CA ASP A 176 -45.24 16.39 -5.49
C ASP A 176 -45.68 15.46 -6.64
N PHE A 177 -45.91 16.05 -7.81
CA PHE A 177 -46.31 15.32 -9.01
C PHE A 177 -45.29 14.27 -9.47
N SER A 178 -43.99 14.54 -9.31
CA SER A 178 -42.94 13.63 -9.75
C SER A 178 -42.86 12.37 -8.87
N GLN A 179 -42.94 12.51 -7.55
CA GLN A 179 -42.94 11.36 -6.64
C GLN A 179 -44.27 10.59 -6.69
N ALA A 180 -45.40 11.30 -6.75
CA ALA A 180 -46.71 10.66 -6.92
C ALA A 180 -46.75 9.86 -8.23
N GLY A 181 -46.21 10.41 -9.32
CA GLY A 181 -46.10 9.74 -10.62
C GLY A 181 -45.34 8.40 -10.56
N CYS A 182 -44.33 8.27 -9.70
CA CYS A 182 -43.56 7.04 -9.54
C CYS A 182 -44.29 5.91 -8.81
N SER A 183 -45.48 6.16 -8.26
CA SER A 183 -46.27 5.15 -7.54
C SER A 183 -46.89 4.08 -8.46
N GLY A 184 -47.14 4.42 -9.73
CA GLY A 184 -47.99 3.64 -10.65
C GLY A 184 -49.50 3.81 -10.39
N LEU A 185 -49.90 4.59 -9.38
CA LEU A 185 -51.29 4.81 -8.96
C LEU A 185 -51.73 6.28 -9.12
N PHE A 186 -50.95 7.05 -9.85
CA PHE A 186 -51.19 8.46 -10.13
C PHE A 186 -51.53 8.63 -11.61
N ASP A 187 -52.63 9.31 -11.91
CA ASP A 187 -53.07 9.56 -13.27
C ASP A 187 -52.20 10.66 -13.91
N LEU A 188 -51.50 10.29 -14.98
CA LEU A 188 -50.55 11.17 -15.67
C LEU A 188 -51.23 12.36 -16.36
N LYS A 189 -52.47 12.18 -16.82
CA LYS A 189 -53.20 13.23 -17.57
C LYS A 189 -53.94 14.16 -16.63
N GLU A 190 -54.60 13.59 -15.63
CA GLU A 190 -55.43 14.34 -14.67
C GLU A 190 -54.63 14.91 -13.49
N GLN A 191 -53.35 14.51 -13.34
CA GLN A 191 -52.45 14.96 -12.27
C GLN A 191 -53.03 14.77 -10.86
N ARG A 192 -53.70 13.64 -10.65
CA ARG A 192 -54.28 13.25 -9.36
C ARG A 192 -54.15 11.74 -9.14
N TRP A 193 -54.28 11.32 -7.89
CA TRP A 193 -54.38 9.90 -7.57
C TRP A 193 -55.54 9.23 -8.33
N CYS A 194 -55.30 8.01 -8.84
CA CYS A 194 -56.31 7.23 -9.54
C CYS A 194 -57.16 6.47 -8.53
N ASP A 195 -58.21 7.12 -8.01
CA ASP A 195 -59.08 6.56 -6.97
C ASP A 195 -59.70 5.21 -7.40
N GLU A 196 -59.99 5.03 -8.69
CA GLU A 196 -60.53 3.78 -9.24
C GLU A 196 -59.54 2.63 -9.06
N LEU A 197 -58.30 2.77 -9.54
CA LEU A 197 -57.25 1.75 -9.42
C LEU A 197 -56.86 1.49 -7.96
N ILE A 198 -56.80 2.54 -7.14
CA ILE A 198 -56.51 2.41 -5.70
C ILE A 198 -57.55 1.53 -5.02
N ASN A 199 -58.84 1.76 -5.30
CA ASN A 199 -59.94 0.97 -4.74
C ASN A 199 -59.98 -0.45 -5.32
N GLU A 200 -59.72 -0.63 -6.62
CA GLU A 200 -59.69 -1.96 -7.27
C GLU A 200 -58.58 -2.85 -6.70
N LEU A 201 -57.42 -2.28 -6.36
CA LEU A 201 -56.33 -2.98 -5.69
C LEU A 201 -56.56 -3.17 -4.19
N GLY A 202 -57.68 -2.68 -3.64
CA GLY A 202 -58.08 -2.89 -2.24
C GLY A 202 -57.42 -1.95 -1.23
N PHE A 203 -56.90 -0.79 -1.67
CA PHE A 203 -56.28 0.20 -0.79
C PHE A 203 -57.24 1.36 -0.48
N ASP A 204 -57.11 1.97 0.71
CA ASP A 204 -57.89 3.17 1.07
C ASP A 204 -57.20 4.42 0.49
N ARG A 205 -57.95 5.23 -0.25
CA ARG A 205 -57.50 6.52 -0.80
C ARG A 205 -56.89 7.45 0.26
N LYS A 206 -57.31 7.36 1.52
CA LYS A 206 -56.79 8.19 2.62
C LYS A 206 -55.31 7.96 2.94
N LEU A 207 -54.76 6.79 2.58
CA LEU A 207 -53.35 6.48 2.80
C LEU A 207 -52.42 7.32 1.92
N PHE A 208 -52.93 7.90 0.84
CA PHE A 208 -52.14 8.66 -0.13
C PHE A 208 -52.21 10.16 0.15
N PRO A 209 -51.07 10.86 0.31
CA PRO A 209 -51.02 12.26 0.70
C PRO A 209 -51.63 13.20 -0.35
N GLU A 210 -51.92 14.44 0.05
CA GLU A 210 -52.35 15.46 -0.91
C GLU A 210 -51.22 15.81 -1.89
N VAL A 211 -51.59 16.04 -3.14
CA VAL A 211 -50.65 16.32 -4.22
C VAL A 211 -50.58 17.84 -4.43
N HIS A 212 -49.37 18.39 -4.39
CA HIS A 212 -49.12 19.81 -4.65
C HIS A 212 -48.03 19.99 -5.69
N ALA A 213 -47.97 21.17 -6.30
CA ALA A 213 -46.87 21.52 -7.19
C ALA A 213 -45.57 21.67 -6.40
N ALA A 214 -44.44 21.22 -6.97
CA ALA A 214 -43.13 21.49 -6.42
C ALA A 214 -42.89 23.01 -6.27
N GLY A 215 -42.18 23.40 -5.21
CA GLY A 215 -42.00 24.79 -4.80
C GLY A 215 -43.13 25.37 -3.94
N THR A 216 -44.21 24.62 -3.68
CA THR A 216 -45.24 25.01 -2.71
C THR A 216 -44.65 25.07 -1.30
N SER A 217 -44.99 26.10 -0.53
CA SER A 217 -44.60 26.17 0.89
C SER A 217 -45.45 25.21 1.72
N LEU A 218 -44.77 24.33 2.47
CA LEU A 218 -45.35 23.44 3.49
C LEU A 218 -45.39 24.11 4.87
N GLY A 219 -45.07 25.41 4.94
CA GLY A 219 -45.00 26.16 6.17
C GLY A 219 -43.57 26.30 6.71
N ARG A 220 -43.46 26.37 8.03
CA ARG A 220 -42.18 26.55 8.74
C ARG A 220 -41.63 25.23 9.23
N LEU A 221 -40.31 25.17 9.37
CA LEU A 221 -39.61 24.04 9.96
C LEU A 221 -40.10 23.80 11.40
N SER A 222 -40.38 22.55 11.77
CA SER A 222 -40.73 22.19 13.14
C SER A 222 -39.57 22.50 14.09
N SER A 223 -39.86 22.82 15.35
CA SER A 223 -38.82 23.17 16.33
C SER A 223 -37.78 22.05 16.52
N ASP A 224 -38.22 20.79 16.49
CA ASP A 224 -37.34 19.62 16.60
C ASP A 224 -36.45 19.46 15.35
N ALA A 225 -37.01 19.65 14.15
CA ALA A 225 -36.24 19.60 12.92
C ALA A 225 -35.25 20.78 12.81
N ALA A 226 -35.66 21.97 13.24
CA ALA A 226 -34.79 23.16 13.28
C ALA A 226 -33.58 22.92 14.19
N ALA A 227 -33.80 22.45 15.42
CA ALA A 227 -32.74 22.10 16.35
C ALA A 227 -31.83 21.01 15.79
N HIS A 228 -32.39 19.96 15.18
CA HIS A 228 -31.62 18.86 14.62
C HIS A 228 -30.77 19.28 13.42
N LEU A 229 -31.30 20.08 12.49
CA LEU A 229 -30.54 20.52 11.31
C LEU A 229 -29.60 21.71 11.61
N GLY A 230 -29.72 22.34 12.77
CA GLY A 230 -29.00 23.58 13.08
C GLY A 230 -29.56 24.81 12.33
N LEU A 231 -30.83 24.75 11.95
CA LEU A 231 -31.55 25.79 11.22
C LEU A 231 -32.47 26.59 12.15
N SER A 232 -33.03 27.69 11.64
CA SER A 232 -34.02 28.50 12.36
C SER A 232 -35.42 27.91 12.19
N ASP A 233 -36.27 28.04 13.22
CA ASP A 233 -37.71 27.71 13.09
C ASP A 233 -38.45 28.67 12.14
N SER A 234 -37.82 29.78 11.75
CA SER A 234 -38.31 30.69 10.71
C SER A 234 -38.07 30.18 9.29
N THR A 235 -37.20 29.18 9.10
CA THR A 235 -36.87 28.61 7.79
C THR A 235 -38.12 27.98 7.17
N GLN A 236 -38.43 28.36 5.92
CA GLN A 236 -39.56 27.82 5.16
C GLN A 236 -39.24 26.42 4.63
N VAL A 237 -40.19 25.50 4.73
CA VAL A 237 -40.08 24.17 4.10
C VAL A 237 -40.77 24.22 2.75
N GLY A 238 -40.00 24.09 1.67
CA GLY A 238 -40.54 23.99 0.31
C GLY A 238 -40.69 22.54 -0.12
N LEU A 239 -41.78 22.22 -0.81
CA LEU A 239 -41.96 20.91 -1.41
C LEU A 239 -41.00 20.73 -2.59
N GLY A 240 -40.08 19.77 -2.50
CA GLY A 240 -39.20 19.38 -3.61
C GLY A 240 -39.82 18.27 -4.47
N GLY A 241 -39.03 17.30 -4.91
CA GLY A 241 -39.52 16.16 -5.69
C GLY A 241 -38.44 15.13 -6.01
N GLY A 242 -38.66 14.32 -7.06
CA GLY A 242 -37.71 13.28 -7.48
C GLY A 242 -36.34 13.83 -7.89
N ASP A 243 -35.28 13.09 -7.59
CA ASP A 243 -33.89 13.40 -7.93
C ASP A 243 -33.68 13.82 -9.39
N THR A 244 -34.22 13.03 -10.30
CA THR A 244 -34.10 13.21 -11.74
C THR A 244 -34.74 14.55 -12.13
N GLN A 245 -35.95 14.84 -11.65
CA GLN A 245 -36.68 16.06 -12.00
C GLN A 245 -36.11 17.31 -11.33
N CYS A 246 -35.55 17.19 -10.12
CA CYS A 246 -34.75 18.25 -9.51
C CYS A 246 -33.50 18.55 -10.35
N SER A 247 -32.80 17.52 -10.85
CA SER A 247 -31.67 17.70 -11.76
C SER A 247 -32.07 18.38 -13.08
N LEU A 248 -33.24 18.06 -13.66
CA LEU A 248 -33.76 18.76 -14.85
C LEU A 248 -33.97 20.26 -14.60
N LEU A 249 -34.59 20.60 -13.47
CA LEU A 249 -34.83 21.98 -13.08
C LEU A 249 -33.50 22.73 -12.90
N ALA A 250 -32.54 22.10 -12.21
CA ALA A 250 -31.21 22.67 -12.00
C ALA A 250 -30.41 22.83 -13.30
N ALA A 251 -30.62 21.96 -14.29
CA ALA A 251 -30.00 22.09 -15.60
C ALA A 251 -30.66 23.16 -16.49
N GLY A 252 -31.90 23.56 -16.17
CA GLY A 252 -32.70 24.43 -17.04
C GLY A 252 -33.37 23.69 -18.20
N ALA A 253 -33.47 22.35 -18.12
CA ALA A 253 -34.21 21.53 -19.07
C ALA A 253 -35.72 21.59 -18.77
N VAL A 254 -36.36 22.71 -19.13
CA VAL A 254 -37.75 23.06 -18.72
C VAL A 254 -38.70 23.31 -19.88
N LYS A 255 -38.21 23.29 -21.12
CA LYS A 255 -38.99 23.54 -22.33
C LYS A 255 -39.24 22.22 -23.07
N SER A 256 -40.38 22.14 -23.75
CA SER A 256 -40.66 21.00 -24.63
C SER A 256 -39.57 20.89 -25.71
N GLY A 257 -39.05 19.69 -25.91
CA GLY A 257 -37.91 19.41 -26.78
C GLY A 257 -36.54 19.55 -26.10
N ASP A 258 -36.47 19.92 -24.82
CA ASP A 258 -35.25 19.77 -24.04
C ASP A 258 -35.04 18.29 -23.69
N TYR A 259 -33.81 17.81 -23.87
CA TYR A 259 -33.41 16.47 -23.47
C TYR A 259 -32.35 16.59 -22.39
N ALA A 260 -32.34 15.67 -21.43
CA ALA A 260 -31.33 15.63 -20.40
C ALA A 260 -30.85 14.22 -20.10
N VAL A 261 -29.57 14.10 -19.83
CA VAL A 261 -28.91 12.89 -19.34
C VAL A 261 -28.54 13.12 -17.89
N VAL A 262 -29.21 12.41 -16.98
CA VAL A 262 -28.97 12.51 -15.54
C VAL A 262 -27.96 11.45 -15.13
N ALA A 263 -26.68 11.73 -15.36
CA ALA A 263 -25.63 10.72 -15.28
C ALA A 263 -25.06 10.57 -13.86
N GLY A 264 -25.89 10.05 -12.95
CA GLY A 264 -25.56 9.73 -11.56
C GLY A 264 -25.14 8.27 -11.38
N THR A 265 -25.67 7.59 -10.35
CA THR A 265 -25.46 6.13 -10.15
C THR A 265 -26.02 5.33 -11.33
N THR A 266 -27.22 5.69 -11.78
CA THR A 266 -27.82 5.29 -13.04
C THR A 266 -27.80 6.48 -14.01
N ALA A 267 -28.21 6.26 -15.27
CA ALA A 267 -28.25 7.31 -16.29
C ALA A 267 -29.63 7.44 -16.97
N PRO A 268 -30.67 7.97 -16.28
CA PRO A 268 -31.90 8.38 -16.94
C PRO A 268 -31.63 9.32 -18.13
N VAL A 269 -32.28 9.03 -19.25
CA VAL A 269 -32.30 9.85 -20.46
C VAL A 269 -33.73 10.33 -20.64
N VAL A 270 -33.96 11.63 -20.53
CA VAL A 270 -35.29 12.20 -20.38
C VAL A 270 -35.56 13.22 -21.48
N ALA A 271 -36.75 13.13 -22.07
CA ALA A 271 -37.31 14.12 -22.98
C ALA A 271 -38.40 14.94 -22.25
N VAL A 272 -38.30 16.26 -22.32
CA VAL A 272 -39.33 17.17 -21.78
C VAL A 272 -40.39 17.43 -22.85
N LEU A 273 -41.66 17.34 -22.47
CA LEU A 273 -42.83 17.41 -23.35
C LEU A 273 -43.82 18.47 -22.84
N ASP A 274 -44.61 19.01 -23.77
CA ASP A 274 -45.70 19.97 -23.52
C ASP A 274 -47.06 19.31 -23.28
N LYS A 275 -47.15 17.99 -23.43
CA LYS A 275 -48.35 17.19 -23.22
C LYS A 275 -47.98 15.80 -22.69
N PRO A 276 -48.88 15.15 -21.93
CA PRO A 276 -48.66 13.77 -21.52
C PRO A 276 -48.59 12.86 -22.75
N LEU A 277 -47.64 11.93 -22.72
CA LEU A 277 -47.45 10.93 -23.76
C LEU A 277 -47.22 9.58 -23.08
N ILE A 278 -47.93 8.55 -23.51
CA ILE A 278 -47.78 7.18 -22.99
C ILE A 278 -47.18 6.33 -24.10
N ASP A 279 -46.10 5.62 -23.78
CA ASP A 279 -45.55 4.59 -24.67
C ASP A 279 -46.48 3.37 -24.66
N ALA A 280 -47.13 3.10 -25.78
CA ALA A 280 -48.03 1.95 -25.91
C ALA A 280 -47.32 0.60 -25.77
N GLU A 281 -46.01 0.54 -26.04
CA GLU A 281 -45.20 -0.66 -25.80
C GLU A 281 -44.78 -0.80 -24.33
N GLY A 282 -44.91 0.25 -23.52
CA GLY A 282 -44.45 0.30 -22.13
C GLY A 282 -42.95 0.11 -21.96
N ALA A 283 -42.15 0.37 -23.00
CA ALA A 283 -40.70 0.24 -22.95
C ALA A 283 -40.06 1.42 -22.19
N CYS A 284 -40.60 2.63 -22.40
CA CYS A 284 -40.21 3.85 -21.70
C CYS A 284 -41.16 4.17 -20.53
N TRP A 285 -40.69 5.00 -19.60
CA TRP A 285 -41.52 5.56 -18.54
C TRP A 285 -42.08 6.91 -18.96
N SER A 286 -43.34 7.15 -18.66
CA SER A 286 -43.92 8.49 -18.76
C SER A 286 -44.15 9.06 -17.37
N GLY A 287 -43.88 10.35 -17.20
CA GLY A 287 -43.93 10.99 -15.89
C GLY A 287 -44.17 12.48 -15.95
N GLN A 288 -44.09 13.11 -14.79
CA GLN A 288 -44.28 14.56 -14.61
C GLN A 288 -42.92 15.24 -14.41
N HIS A 289 -42.79 16.45 -14.95
CA HIS A 289 -41.74 17.37 -14.52
C HIS A 289 -42.15 18.01 -13.18
N LEU A 290 -41.21 18.64 -12.46
CA LEU A 290 -41.56 19.53 -11.34
C LEU A 290 -42.44 20.72 -11.73
N LEU A 291 -42.48 21.06 -13.03
CA LEU A 291 -43.31 22.14 -13.54
C LEU A 291 -44.66 21.53 -13.92
N PRO A 292 -45.79 22.01 -13.35
CA PRO A 292 -47.09 21.37 -13.56
C PRO A 292 -47.52 21.26 -15.03
N GLU A 293 -47.06 22.17 -15.88
CA GLU A 293 -47.43 22.22 -17.31
C GLU A 293 -46.43 21.46 -18.21
N ARG A 294 -45.68 20.51 -17.66
CA ARG A 294 -44.62 19.77 -18.37
C ARG A 294 -44.63 18.29 -17.99
N TRP A 295 -44.48 17.45 -19.00
CA TRP A 295 -44.42 16.00 -18.88
C TRP A 295 -43.07 15.48 -19.34
N LEU A 296 -42.76 14.25 -18.97
CA LEU A 296 -41.52 13.58 -19.28
C LEU A 296 -41.81 12.27 -20.00
N LEU A 297 -40.99 11.96 -21.00
CA LEU A 297 -40.79 10.61 -21.48
C LEU A 297 -39.34 10.21 -21.17
N GLU A 298 -39.17 9.08 -20.51
CA GLU A 298 -37.89 8.66 -19.96
C GLU A 298 -37.51 7.26 -20.45
N SER A 299 -36.26 7.15 -20.85
CA SER A 299 -35.55 5.91 -21.06
C SER A 299 -34.32 5.91 -20.13
N SER A 300 -33.51 4.86 -20.13
CA SER A 300 -32.35 4.78 -19.24
C SER A 300 -31.16 4.11 -19.89
N GLY A 301 -29.99 4.69 -19.65
CA GLY A 301 -28.69 4.12 -19.98
C GLY A 301 -28.23 3.02 -19.02
N GLY A 302 -29.01 2.71 -17.97
CA GLY A 302 -28.67 1.68 -16.99
C GLY A 302 -27.71 2.17 -15.89
N PRO A 303 -26.99 1.26 -15.21
CA PRO A 303 -26.12 1.56 -14.07
C PRO A 303 -24.73 2.08 -14.50
N MET A 304 -24.69 3.08 -15.40
CA MET A 304 -23.45 3.61 -15.96
C MET A 304 -22.47 4.12 -14.90
N GLY A 305 -22.95 4.89 -13.91
CA GLY A 305 -22.08 5.44 -12.87
C GLY A 305 -21.55 4.39 -11.90
N GLU A 306 -22.38 3.42 -11.49
CA GLU A 306 -21.96 2.28 -10.66
C GLU A 306 -20.91 1.42 -11.38
N THR A 307 -21.17 1.11 -12.66
CA THR A 307 -20.26 0.29 -13.47
C THR A 307 -18.95 1.02 -13.78
N LEU A 308 -19.01 2.33 -14.07
CA LEU A 308 -17.83 3.16 -14.26
C LEU A 308 -16.98 3.20 -12.99
N GLN A 309 -17.59 3.43 -11.83
CA GLN A 309 -16.88 3.45 -10.55
C GLN A 309 -16.18 2.11 -10.28
N TRP A 310 -16.88 1.00 -10.50
CA TRP A 310 -16.29 -0.33 -10.37
C TRP A 310 -15.11 -0.53 -11.34
N MET A 311 -15.29 -0.22 -12.63
CA MET A 311 -14.24 -0.35 -13.65
C MET A 311 -13.05 0.56 -13.35
N ALA A 312 -13.32 1.78 -12.91
CA ALA A 312 -12.29 2.75 -12.56
C ALA A 312 -11.45 2.27 -11.36
N ARG A 313 -12.08 1.76 -10.30
CA ARG A 313 -11.36 1.17 -9.16
C ARG A 313 -10.60 -0.10 -9.53
N LEU A 314 -11.12 -0.89 -10.48
CA LEU A 314 -10.42 -2.07 -10.98
C LEU A 314 -9.16 -1.69 -11.77
N LEU A 315 -9.27 -0.70 -12.65
CA LEU A 315 -8.16 -0.27 -13.52
C LEU A 315 -7.17 0.66 -12.81
N PHE A 316 -7.63 1.37 -11.78
CA PHE A 316 -6.89 2.41 -11.04
C PHE A 316 -7.18 2.33 -9.53
N PRO A 317 -6.88 1.21 -8.85
CA PRO A 317 -7.20 1.01 -7.42
C PRO A 317 -6.54 2.03 -6.50
N ASP A 318 -5.36 2.52 -6.89
CA ASP A 318 -4.58 3.46 -6.10
C ASP A 318 -4.89 4.92 -6.44
N ALA A 319 -5.80 5.22 -7.39
CA ALA A 319 -6.09 6.60 -7.77
C ALA A 319 -7.02 7.27 -6.73
N PRO A 320 -6.79 8.56 -6.36
CA PRO A 320 -7.63 9.24 -5.38
C PRO A 320 -9.02 9.57 -5.93
N GLN A 321 -9.11 9.71 -7.26
CA GLN A 321 -10.36 9.89 -8.02
C GLN A 321 -10.32 8.96 -9.25
N PRO A 322 -10.55 7.65 -9.06
CA PRO A 322 -10.41 6.65 -10.12
C PRO A 322 -11.24 6.97 -11.37
N GLU A 323 -12.46 7.48 -11.20
CA GLU A 323 -13.39 7.77 -12.29
C GLU A 323 -12.85 8.88 -13.21
N LEU A 324 -12.30 9.95 -12.63
CA LEU A 324 -11.67 11.01 -13.42
C LEU A 324 -10.39 10.53 -14.11
N ARG A 325 -9.62 9.65 -13.47
CA ARG A 325 -8.46 9.03 -14.11
C ARG A 325 -8.88 8.20 -15.33
N LEU A 326 -9.96 7.43 -15.22
CA LEU A 326 -10.49 6.65 -16.34
C LEU A 326 -10.89 7.57 -17.52
N PHE A 327 -11.59 8.68 -17.27
CA PHE A 327 -11.92 9.64 -18.33
C PHE A 327 -10.67 10.28 -18.98
N ALA A 328 -9.67 10.65 -18.18
CA ALA A 328 -8.42 11.21 -18.69
C ALA A 328 -7.61 10.20 -19.52
N GLU A 329 -7.72 8.91 -19.21
CA GLU A 329 -7.13 7.84 -20.03
C GLU A 329 -7.94 7.63 -21.31
N ALA A 330 -9.28 7.62 -21.23
CA ALA A 330 -10.15 7.53 -22.40
C ALA A 330 -9.89 8.67 -23.42
N GLU A 331 -9.59 9.88 -22.94
CA GLU A 331 -9.24 11.03 -23.79
C GLU A 331 -8.00 10.78 -24.66
N GLN A 332 -7.04 10.00 -24.17
CA GLN A 332 -5.79 9.71 -24.88
C GLN A 332 -5.94 8.64 -25.97
N SER A 333 -7.11 8.01 -26.09
CA SER A 333 -7.42 7.07 -27.15
C SER A 333 -8.10 7.76 -28.33
N GLU A 334 -7.91 7.20 -29.52
CA GLU A 334 -8.72 7.55 -30.69
C GLU A 334 -10.14 6.98 -30.59
N TYR A 335 -11.02 7.49 -31.47
CA TYR A 335 -12.38 6.99 -31.62
C TYR A 335 -12.40 5.50 -32.00
N GLY A 336 -13.33 4.76 -31.41
CA GLY A 336 -13.47 3.32 -31.64
C GLY A 336 -12.41 2.50 -30.94
N ALA A 337 -11.59 3.12 -30.08
CA ALA A 337 -10.70 2.44 -29.15
C ALA A 337 -9.85 1.33 -29.81
N ARG A 338 -9.34 1.59 -31.02
CA ARG A 338 -8.64 0.60 -31.85
C ARG A 338 -9.44 -0.70 -32.05
N GLY A 339 -10.73 -0.60 -32.35
CA GLY A 339 -11.61 -1.74 -32.57
C GLY A 339 -12.07 -2.45 -31.30
N MET A 340 -11.82 -1.89 -30.12
CA MET A 340 -12.42 -2.37 -28.87
C MET A 340 -13.82 -1.78 -28.69
N LEU A 341 -14.77 -2.58 -28.22
CA LEU A 341 -16.15 -2.17 -27.97
C LEU A 341 -16.62 -2.65 -26.61
N SER A 342 -17.45 -1.85 -25.94
CA SER A 342 -18.03 -2.21 -24.65
C SER A 342 -19.52 -1.91 -24.58
N SER A 343 -20.31 -2.86 -24.09
CA SER A 343 -21.68 -2.65 -23.63
C SER A 343 -21.82 -2.77 -22.10
N LEU A 344 -20.70 -2.76 -21.39
CA LEU A 344 -20.66 -3.01 -19.96
C LEU A 344 -21.30 -1.87 -19.15
N GLY A 345 -22.45 -2.14 -18.53
CA GLY A 345 -23.24 -1.13 -17.81
C GLY A 345 -23.98 -0.14 -18.73
N ALA A 346 -23.99 -0.41 -20.04
CA ALA A 346 -24.60 0.43 -21.06
C ALA A 346 -25.87 -0.24 -21.58
N GLU A 347 -27.03 0.30 -21.22
CA GLU A 347 -28.33 -0.33 -21.50
C GLU A 347 -29.23 0.52 -22.41
N ILE A 348 -30.19 -0.15 -23.04
CA ILE A 348 -31.37 0.49 -23.61
C ILE A 348 -32.55 -0.05 -22.84
N MET A 349 -33.28 0.85 -22.20
CA MET A 349 -34.36 0.49 -21.31
C MET A 349 -35.52 -0.20 -22.04
N ASN A 350 -36.10 -1.20 -21.38
CA ASN A 350 -37.39 -1.78 -21.72
C ASN A 350 -38.10 -2.14 -20.39
N ALA A 351 -38.97 -1.26 -19.90
CA ALA A 351 -39.63 -1.45 -18.61
C ALA A 351 -40.67 -2.59 -18.62
N LYS A 352 -41.34 -2.84 -19.75
CA LYS A 352 -42.33 -3.92 -19.87
C LYS A 352 -41.68 -5.32 -19.96
N ALA A 353 -40.50 -5.40 -20.54
CA ALA A 353 -39.71 -6.63 -20.64
C ALA A 353 -38.28 -6.39 -20.12
N PRO A 354 -38.09 -6.21 -18.80
CA PRO A 354 -36.79 -5.96 -18.23
C PRO A 354 -35.87 -7.15 -18.49
N SER A 355 -34.73 -6.91 -19.14
CA SER A 355 -33.71 -7.93 -19.37
C SER A 355 -32.73 -8.00 -18.20
N LEU A 356 -32.14 -9.17 -17.96
CA LEU A 356 -31.00 -9.26 -17.05
C LEU A 356 -29.81 -8.46 -17.64
N PRO A 357 -29.18 -7.57 -16.85
CA PRO A 357 -28.01 -6.82 -17.30
C PRO A 357 -26.91 -7.75 -17.81
N ALA A 358 -26.55 -7.63 -19.09
CA ALA A 358 -25.51 -8.40 -19.74
C ALA A 358 -24.56 -7.46 -20.48
N GLY A 359 -23.39 -7.24 -19.88
CA GLY A 359 -22.33 -6.42 -20.46
C GLY A 359 -21.31 -7.26 -21.23
N LEU A 360 -20.86 -6.75 -22.36
CA LEU A 360 -19.75 -7.31 -23.12
C LEU A 360 -18.60 -6.33 -23.18
N LEU A 361 -17.39 -6.87 -23.17
CA LEU A 361 -16.18 -6.16 -23.52
C LEU A 361 -15.49 -6.95 -24.64
N ALA A 362 -15.59 -6.44 -25.87
CA ALA A 362 -14.95 -7.03 -27.03
C ALA A 362 -13.57 -6.39 -27.20
N MET A 363 -12.53 -7.20 -27.07
CA MET A 363 -11.14 -6.75 -27.12
C MET A 363 -10.33 -7.60 -28.11
N THR A 364 -9.36 -6.97 -28.75
CA THR A 364 -8.30 -7.68 -29.46
C THR A 364 -6.95 -7.05 -29.13
N HIS A 365 -5.99 -7.89 -28.76
CA HIS A 365 -4.62 -7.44 -28.52
C HIS A 365 -3.93 -7.08 -29.84
N LEU A 366 -4.40 -7.59 -30.99
CA LEU A 366 -3.78 -7.34 -32.29
C LEU A 366 -3.83 -5.86 -32.67
N SER A 367 -4.95 -5.18 -32.39
CA SER A 367 -5.15 -3.79 -32.76
C SER A 367 -4.44 -2.80 -31.84
N SER A 368 -4.01 -3.23 -30.67
CA SER A 368 -3.32 -2.39 -29.66
C SER A 368 -1.92 -2.91 -29.32
N SER A 369 -1.42 -3.86 -30.12
CA SER A 369 -0.15 -4.55 -29.87
C SER A 369 1.08 -3.65 -29.97
N ASP A 370 0.97 -2.57 -30.75
CA ASP A 370 1.97 -1.52 -30.94
C ASP A 370 1.80 -0.35 -29.95
N ASP A 371 0.73 -0.35 -29.15
CA ASP A 371 0.46 0.71 -28.20
C ASP A 371 1.11 0.42 -26.84
N PRO A 372 1.99 1.31 -26.32
CA PRO A 372 2.65 1.10 -25.03
C PRO A 372 1.71 1.22 -23.82
N ASN A 373 0.51 1.79 -23.99
CA ASN A 373 -0.48 2.00 -22.92
C ASN A 373 -1.90 1.60 -23.38
N PRO A 374 -2.15 0.32 -23.75
CA PRO A 374 -3.38 -0.09 -24.40
C PRO A 374 -4.62 0.01 -23.48
N ARG A 375 -4.42 0.12 -22.16
CA ARG A 375 -5.48 0.31 -21.16
C ARG A 375 -6.35 1.54 -21.47
N ARG A 376 -5.80 2.58 -22.08
CA ARG A 376 -6.56 3.77 -22.50
C ARG A 376 -7.67 3.44 -23.49
N HIS A 377 -7.45 2.45 -24.37
CA HIS A 377 -8.47 1.99 -25.31
C HIS A 377 -9.59 1.26 -24.60
N VAL A 378 -9.30 0.46 -23.57
CA VAL A 378 -10.35 -0.14 -22.73
C VAL A 378 -11.20 0.96 -22.05
N CYS A 379 -10.54 1.98 -21.49
CA CYS A 379 -11.24 3.13 -20.90
C CYS A 379 -12.12 3.83 -21.95
N ARG A 380 -11.59 4.08 -23.15
CA ARG A 380 -12.33 4.70 -24.25
C ARG A 380 -13.51 3.87 -24.73
N ALA A 381 -13.34 2.56 -24.91
CA ALA A 381 -14.40 1.65 -25.35
C ALA A 381 -15.58 1.64 -24.36
N VAL A 382 -15.31 1.69 -23.05
CA VAL A 382 -16.35 1.79 -22.02
C VAL A 382 -17.11 3.11 -22.13
N VAL A 383 -16.39 4.24 -22.23
CA VAL A 383 -17.01 5.57 -22.28
C VAL A 383 -17.77 5.79 -23.60
N GLU A 384 -17.24 5.32 -24.73
CA GLU A 384 -17.94 5.32 -26.02
C GLU A 384 -19.17 4.42 -26.01
N GLY A 385 -19.11 3.27 -25.32
CA GLY A 385 -20.27 2.42 -25.07
C GLY A 385 -21.38 3.14 -24.32
N TYR A 386 -21.04 3.97 -23.33
CA TYR A 386 -22.01 4.82 -22.63
C TYR A 386 -22.60 5.89 -23.54
N ALA A 387 -21.77 6.56 -24.35
CA ALA A 387 -22.27 7.55 -25.31
C ALA A 387 -23.20 6.91 -26.36
N ALA A 388 -22.85 5.73 -26.86
CA ALA A 388 -23.68 4.92 -27.75
C ALA A 388 -25.03 4.55 -27.12
N ALA A 389 -25.04 4.07 -25.89
CA ALA A 389 -26.27 3.75 -25.18
C ALA A 389 -27.15 4.99 -24.96
N VAL A 390 -26.58 6.14 -24.58
CA VAL A 390 -27.34 7.39 -24.46
C VAL A 390 -27.98 7.77 -25.79
N ARG A 391 -27.22 7.73 -26.89
CA ARG A 391 -27.74 8.00 -28.23
C ARG A 391 -28.89 7.05 -28.59
N ALA A 392 -28.75 5.75 -28.36
CA ALA A 392 -29.79 4.78 -28.66
C ALA A 392 -31.08 5.03 -27.85
N ASN A 393 -30.94 5.45 -26.59
CA ASN A 393 -32.09 5.85 -25.77
C ASN A 393 -32.74 7.14 -26.29
N ILE A 394 -31.98 8.12 -26.77
CA ILE A 394 -32.53 9.31 -27.44
C ILE A 394 -33.29 8.92 -28.72
N GLU A 395 -32.73 8.04 -29.54
CA GLU A 395 -33.39 7.53 -30.75
C GLU A 395 -34.71 6.82 -30.43
N ARG A 396 -34.73 6.01 -29.34
CA ARG A 396 -35.96 5.39 -28.82
C ARG A 396 -36.99 6.45 -28.41
N LEU A 397 -36.61 7.44 -27.61
CA LEU A 397 -37.51 8.51 -27.18
C LEU A 397 -38.08 9.31 -28.36
N ASN A 398 -37.25 9.61 -29.37
CA ASN A 398 -37.69 10.29 -30.59
C ASN A 398 -38.67 9.42 -31.39
N SER A 399 -38.46 8.11 -31.46
CA SER A 399 -39.35 7.20 -32.19
C SER A 399 -40.76 7.14 -31.60
N ILE A 400 -40.90 7.35 -30.28
CA ILE A 400 -42.19 7.35 -29.57
C ILE A 400 -42.82 8.74 -29.57
N SER A 401 -42.03 9.78 -29.27
CA SER A 401 -42.55 11.15 -29.11
C SER A 401 -42.75 11.91 -30.41
N GLY A 402 -42.01 11.56 -31.46
CA GLY A 402 -41.89 12.38 -32.67
C GLY A 402 -41.26 13.76 -32.41
N ALA A 403 -40.75 14.01 -31.20
CA ALA A 403 -40.15 15.28 -30.82
C ALA A 403 -38.76 15.43 -31.46
N THR A 404 -38.38 16.68 -31.74
CA THR A 404 -37.01 17.00 -32.15
C THR A 404 -36.23 17.49 -30.95
N VAL A 405 -35.01 16.98 -30.75
CA VAL A 405 -34.09 17.49 -29.73
C VAL A 405 -33.74 18.95 -30.04
N THR A 406 -34.17 19.86 -29.19
CA THR A 406 -33.88 21.31 -29.29
C THR A 406 -32.65 21.72 -28.48
N SER A 407 -32.47 21.11 -27.31
CA SER A 407 -31.28 21.25 -26.46
C SER A 407 -30.99 19.92 -25.77
N LEU A 408 -29.72 19.64 -25.49
CA LEU A 408 -29.30 18.43 -24.78
C LEU A 408 -28.47 18.84 -23.56
N HIS A 409 -28.84 18.32 -22.39
CA HIS A 409 -28.23 18.67 -21.11
C HIS A 409 -27.54 17.45 -20.48
N LEU A 410 -26.42 17.66 -19.80
CA LEU A 410 -25.74 16.63 -19.02
C LEU A 410 -25.57 17.08 -17.56
N THR A 411 -25.99 16.21 -16.63
CA THR A 411 -26.04 16.53 -15.20
C THR A 411 -25.45 15.42 -14.33
N ASP A 412 -25.29 15.70 -13.03
CA ASP A 412 -24.79 14.79 -11.99
C ASP A 412 -23.35 14.24 -12.21
N GLY A 413 -23.01 13.10 -11.63
CA GLY A 413 -21.63 12.65 -11.40
C GLY A 413 -20.74 12.65 -12.65
N LEU A 414 -21.24 12.17 -13.79
CA LEU A 414 -20.47 12.09 -15.03
C LEU A 414 -20.37 13.43 -15.77
N SER A 415 -21.23 14.41 -15.45
CA SER A 415 -21.18 15.76 -16.07
C SER A 415 -19.89 16.53 -15.79
N ARG A 416 -19.12 16.11 -14.78
CA ARG A 416 -17.81 16.69 -14.44
C ARG A 416 -16.74 16.43 -15.51
N SER A 417 -16.92 15.39 -16.33
CA SER A 417 -15.95 15.01 -17.34
C SER A 417 -16.26 15.69 -18.68
N LYS A 418 -15.39 16.62 -19.08
CA LYS A 418 -15.43 17.24 -20.42
C LYS A 418 -15.28 16.24 -21.56
N VAL A 419 -14.54 15.15 -21.33
CA VAL A 419 -14.30 14.07 -22.31
C VAL A 419 -15.61 13.38 -22.66
N PHE A 420 -16.32 12.90 -21.65
CA PHE A 420 -17.65 12.30 -21.81
C PHE A 420 -18.67 13.26 -22.40
N ALA A 421 -18.68 14.52 -21.97
CA ALA A 421 -19.55 15.55 -22.55
C ALA A 421 -19.28 15.77 -24.04
N GLN A 422 -18.01 15.85 -24.45
CA GLN A 422 -17.64 15.97 -25.85
C GLN A 422 -18.05 14.73 -26.66
N LEU A 423 -17.79 13.53 -26.14
CA LEU A 423 -18.22 12.27 -26.77
C LEU A 423 -19.74 12.23 -26.96
N LEU A 424 -20.51 12.61 -25.95
CA LEU A 424 -21.97 12.67 -26.08
C LEU A 424 -22.41 13.67 -27.15
N ALA A 425 -21.80 14.86 -27.21
CA ALA A 425 -22.08 15.82 -28.27
C ALA A 425 -21.83 15.20 -29.66
N ASP A 426 -20.67 14.56 -29.84
CA ASP A 426 -20.27 13.94 -31.11
C ASP A 426 -21.14 12.74 -31.49
N PHE A 427 -21.48 11.85 -30.55
CA PHE A 427 -22.37 10.72 -30.78
C PHE A 427 -23.79 11.16 -31.13
N CYS A 428 -24.31 12.17 -30.43
CA CYS A 428 -25.68 12.67 -30.64
C CYS A 428 -25.78 13.67 -31.82
N GLY A 429 -24.66 14.20 -32.30
CA GLY A 429 -24.64 15.25 -33.33
C GLY A 429 -25.32 16.54 -32.88
N ARG A 430 -25.25 16.86 -31.57
CA ARG A 430 -25.92 18.01 -30.95
C ARG A 430 -25.01 18.70 -29.96
N GLU A 431 -25.20 20.01 -29.82
CA GLU A 431 -24.58 20.77 -28.74
C GLU A 431 -25.10 20.25 -27.40
N LEU A 432 -24.16 20.03 -26.48
CA LEU A 432 -24.41 19.52 -25.14
C LEU A 432 -24.06 20.57 -24.10
N GLU A 433 -25.03 20.93 -23.27
CA GLU A 433 -24.85 21.84 -22.15
C GLU A 433 -24.65 21.04 -20.85
N SER A 434 -23.46 21.14 -20.24
CA SER A 434 -23.22 20.53 -18.93
C SER A 434 -23.56 21.50 -17.80
N ALA A 435 -24.15 21.02 -16.71
CA ALA A 435 -24.49 21.88 -15.57
C ALA A 435 -23.25 22.47 -14.88
N ALA A 436 -23.34 23.72 -14.40
CA ALA A 436 -22.22 24.43 -13.76
C ALA A 436 -21.91 23.89 -12.37
N GLN A 437 -22.95 23.43 -11.68
CA GLN A 437 -22.92 23.06 -10.28
C GLN A 437 -22.89 21.54 -10.14
N ALA A 438 -21.97 21.04 -9.32
CA ALA A 438 -22.03 19.65 -8.88
C ALA A 438 -23.28 19.44 -7.98
N MET A 439 -23.88 18.25 -8.02
CA MET A 439 -25.06 17.86 -7.22
C MET A 439 -26.37 18.56 -7.66
N THR A 440 -26.73 18.40 -8.92
CA THR A 440 -27.87 19.07 -9.55
C THR A 440 -29.21 18.75 -8.88
N ALA A 441 -29.41 17.54 -8.35
CA ALA A 441 -30.62 17.20 -7.62
C ALA A 441 -30.80 18.06 -6.35
N ALA A 442 -29.72 18.26 -5.58
CA ALA A 442 -29.75 19.11 -4.40
C ALA A 442 -29.94 20.59 -4.78
N THR A 443 -29.31 21.07 -5.85
CA THR A 443 -29.57 22.42 -6.40
C THR A 443 -31.04 22.59 -6.78
N GLY A 444 -31.63 21.62 -7.48
CA GLY A 444 -33.04 21.65 -7.88
C GLY A 444 -33.96 21.73 -6.68
N ALA A 445 -33.68 20.98 -5.62
CA ALA A 445 -34.39 21.10 -4.35
C ALA A 445 -34.23 22.52 -3.77
N ALA A 446 -33.02 23.07 -3.69
CA ALA A 446 -32.80 24.42 -3.18
C ALA A 446 -33.61 25.48 -3.96
N LEU A 447 -33.75 25.34 -5.28
CA LEU A 447 -34.60 26.21 -6.11
C LEU A 447 -36.09 26.07 -5.76
N CYS A 448 -36.58 24.86 -5.49
CA CYS A 448 -37.94 24.64 -4.95
C CYS A 448 -38.12 25.34 -3.59
N GLY A 449 -37.13 25.23 -2.70
CA GLY A 449 -37.13 25.94 -1.42
C GLY A 449 -37.17 27.46 -1.61
N ALA A 450 -36.41 28.00 -2.58
CA ALA A 450 -36.41 29.43 -2.90
C ALA A 450 -37.78 29.92 -3.44
N ALA A 451 -38.48 29.08 -4.21
CA ALA A 451 -39.86 29.32 -4.65
C ALA A 451 -40.81 29.46 -3.47
N ALA A 452 -40.75 28.51 -2.55
CA ALA A 452 -41.57 28.53 -1.33
C ALA A 452 -41.30 29.78 -0.48
N ALA A 453 -40.03 30.17 -0.28
CA ALA A 453 -39.67 31.33 0.53
C ALA A 453 -40.08 32.67 -0.10
N SER A 454 -40.02 32.78 -1.43
CA SER A 454 -40.30 34.03 -2.14
C SER A 454 -41.75 34.19 -2.59
N GLY A 455 -42.55 33.11 -2.56
CA GLY A 455 -43.91 33.07 -3.10
C GLY A 455 -43.99 33.19 -4.62
N LYS A 456 -42.86 33.03 -5.32
CA LYS A 456 -42.78 33.08 -6.78
C LYS A 456 -43.02 31.69 -7.37
N THR A 457 -43.44 31.64 -8.64
CA THR A 457 -43.58 30.37 -9.35
C THR A 457 -42.21 29.76 -9.63
N LEU A 458 -42.12 28.43 -9.61
CA LEU A 458 -40.87 27.71 -9.84
C LEU A 458 -40.22 28.07 -11.20
N ALA A 459 -41.05 28.21 -12.24
CA ALA A 459 -40.63 28.63 -13.58
C ALA A 459 -40.01 30.04 -13.65
N SER A 460 -40.25 30.90 -12.65
CA SER A 460 -39.69 32.26 -12.58
C SER A 460 -38.38 32.36 -11.79
N ILE A 461 -37.98 31.29 -11.10
CA ILE A 461 -36.76 31.20 -10.29
C ILE A 461 -35.63 30.52 -11.05
N THR A 462 -35.95 29.77 -12.10
CA THR A 462 -34.96 29.20 -13.01
C THR A 462 -34.19 30.32 -13.72
N GLY A 463 -32.96 30.60 -13.27
CA GLY A 463 -32.11 31.66 -13.79
C GLY A 463 -30.97 31.12 -14.67
N GLU A 464 -30.38 32.01 -15.48
CA GLU A 464 -29.27 31.75 -16.42
C GLU A 464 -27.94 31.33 -15.74
N ASN A 465 -27.90 31.23 -14.40
CA ASN A 465 -26.70 30.91 -13.60
C ASN A 465 -26.43 29.41 -13.41
N THR A 466 -27.10 28.55 -14.17
CA THR A 466 -27.01 27.08 -14.06
C THR A 466 -26.09 26.43 -15.10
N ARG A 467 -25.64 27.21 -16.10
CA ARG A 467 -24.90 26.73 -17.27
C ARG A 467 -23.42 26.55 -16.95
N GLY A 468 -22.92 25.32 -17.09
CA GLY A 468 -21.51 25.01 -16.91
C GLY A 468 -20.74 25.28 -18.18
N PHE A 469 -20.16 24.24 -18.75
CA PHE A 469 -19.49 24.32 -20.04
C PHE A 469 -20.36 23.72 -21.14
N VAL A 470 -20.15 24.19 -22.37
CA VAL A 470 -20.84 23.70 -23.56
C VAL A 470 -19.85 22.90 -24.39
N SER A 471 -20.28 21.73 -24.85
CA SER A 471 -19.55 20.88 -25.80
C SER A 471 -20.29 20.89 -27.14
N THR A 472 -19.62 21.42 -28.17
CA THR A 472 -20.17 21.48 -29.53
C THR A 472 -19.63 20.29 -30.33
N PRO A 473 -20.47 19.59 -31.11
CA PRO A 473 -20.02 18.42 -31.84
C PRO A 473 -19.12 18.82 -33.01
N ASP A 474 -18.04 18.07 -33.21
CA ASP A 474 -17.11 18.30 -34.32
C ASP A 474 -17.44 17.38 -35.51
N ALA A 475 -17.18 17.83 -36.74
CA ALA A 475 -17.58 17.09 -37.94
C ALA A 475 -16.80 15.77 -38.13
N GLY A 476 -15.54 15.71 -37.70
CA GLY A 476 -14.70 14.51 -37.75
C GLY A 476 -15.10 13.50 -36.68
N GLY A 477 -15.26 13.97 -35.44
CA GLY A 477 -15.75 13.21 -34.29
C GLY A 477 -17.11 12.60 -34.55
N GLN A 478 -18.07 13.35 -35.12
CA GLN A 478 -19.38 12.82 -35.51
C GLN A 478 -19.29 11.65 -36.51
N ALA A 479 -18.45 11.77 -37.54
CA ALA A 479 -18.30 10.71 -38.54
C ALA A 479 -17.71 9.44 -37.90
N GLN A 480 -16.73 9.58 -37.01
CA GLN A 480 -16.12 8.46 -36.30
C GLN A 480 -17.09 7.86 -35.27
N ALA A 481 -17.78 8.69 -34.48
CA ALA A 481 -18.79 8.27 -33.52
C ALA A 481 -19.94 7.51 -34.18
N GLN A 482 -20.37 7.90 -35.38
CA GLN A 482 -21.37 7.18 -36.16
C GLN A 482 -20.94 5.76 -36.50
N GLN A 483 -19.67 5.55 -36.87
CA GLN A 483 -19.13 4.22 -37.12
C GLN A 483 -19.14 3.37 -35.83
N VAL A 484 -18.59 3.91 -34.74
CA VAL A 484 -18.55 3.22 -33.43
C VAL A 484 -19.95 2.87 -32.93
N TYR A 485 -20.92 3.77 -33.08
CA TYR A 485 -22.31 3.52 -32.72
C TYR A 485 -22.91 2.34 -33.50
N SER A 486 -22.63 2.27 -34.80
CA SER A 486 -23.14 1.21 -35.67
C SER A 486 -22.55 -0.16 -35.28
N ASP A 487 -21.25 -0.19 -35.00
CA ASP A 487 -20.55 -1.42 -34.56
C ASP A 487 -21.01 -1.86 -33.16
N TRP A 488 -21.25 -0.91 -32.26
CA TRP A 488 -21.79 -1.17 -30.92
C TRP A 488 -23.20 -1.78 -30.95
N CYS A 489 -24.10 -1.25 -31.81
CA CYS A 489 -25.43 -1.81 -32.01
C CYS A 489 -25.35 -3.26 -32.55
N ALA A 490 -24.50 -3.49 -33.56
CA ALA A 490 -24.31 -4.83 -34.13
C ALA A 490 -23.77 -5.84 -33.09
N LEU A 491 -22.81 -5.43 -32.24
CA LEU A 491 -22.29 -6.26 -31.15
C LEU A 491 -23.41 -6.70 -30.19
N ARG A 492 -24.28 -5.77 -29.77
CA ARG A 492 -25.37 -6.07 -28.84
C ARG A 492 -26.42 -6.99 -29.45
N GLU A 493 -26.84 -6.72 -30.68
CA GLU A 493 -27.83 -7.54 -31.38
C GLU A 493 -27.32 -8.97 -31.60
N ALA A 494 -26.05 -9.14 -32.00
CA ALA A 494 -25.46 -10.45 -32.23
C ALA A 494 -25.30 -11.26 -30.93
N ALA A 495 -25.05 -10.59 -29.80
CA ALA A 495 -24.80 -11.23 -28.52
C ALA A 495 -26.05 -11.65 -27.75
N ALA A 496 -27.16 -10.91 -27.90
CA ALA A 496 -28.35 -11.08 -27.07
C ALA A 496 -28.91 -12.52 -27.04
N PRO A 497 -29.02 -13.26 -28.17
CA PRO A 497 -29.57 -14.62 -28.18
C PRO A 497 -28.70 -15.65 -27.44
N GLN A 498 -27.39 -15.40 -27.35
CA GLN A 498 -26.43 -16.35 -26.78
C GLN A 498 -26.16 -16.09 -25.29
N THR A 499 -26.22 -14.83 -24.88
CA THR A 499 -25.85 -14.38 -23.54
C THR A 499 -27.01 -14.46 -22.56
N THR A 500 -28.20 -14.00 -22.97
CA THR A 500 -29.37 -13.90 -22.09
C THR A 500 -29.79 -15.23 -21.45
N PRO A 501 -29.93 -16.35 -22.19
CA PRO A 501 -30.35 -17.63 -21.60
C PRO A 501 -29.31 -18.17 -20.61
N ARG A 502 -28.02 -18.04 -20.93
CA ARG A 502 -26.93 -18.53 -20.07
C ARG A 502 -26.83 -17.76 -18.75
N ILE A 503 -27.03 -16.44 -18.80
CA ILE A 503 -27.06 -15.61 -17.60
C ILE A 503 -28.28 -15.95 -16.77
N ALA A 504 -29.46 -16.12 -17.38
CA ALA A 504 -30.66 -16.56 -16.68
C ALA A 504 -30.44 -17.92 -15.98
N ASP A 505 -29.90 -18.93 -16.68
CA ASP A 505 -29.59 -20.24 -16.09
C ASP A 505 -28.61 -20.14 -14.90
N HIS A 506 -27.60 -19.27 -15.01
CA HIS A 506 -26.62 -19.07 -13.94
C HIS A 506 -27.21 -18.31 -12.74
N MET A 507 -28.03 -17.27 -13.01
CA MET A 507 -28.66 -16.44 -11.99
C MET A 507 -29.78 -17.16 -11.26
N LEU A 508 -30.59 -17.98 -11.93
CA LEU A 508 -31.57 -18.86 -11.27
C LEU A 508 -30.87 -19.75 -10.25
N GLY A 509 -29.67 -20.24 -10.58
CA GLY A 509 -28.82 -20.98 -9.64
C GLY A 509 -28.26 -20.15 -8.49
N HIS A 510 -28.13 -18.82 -8.57
CA HIS A 510 -27.58 -17.97 -7.50
C HIS A 510 -28.66 -17.28 -6.65
N VAL A 511 -29.74 -16.84 -7.28
CA VAL A 511 -30.92 -16.23 -6.63
C VAL A 511 -31.65 -17.28 -5.78
N PHE A 512 -31.59 -18.56 -6.18
CA PHE A 512 -32.23 -19.68 -5.48
C PHE A 512 -31.25 -20.69 -4.84
N LYS A 513 -29.93 -20.40 -4.74
CA LYS A 513 -29.00 -21.25 -3.97
C LYS A 513 -28.72 -20.71 -2.56
N PRO A 514 -28.67 -21.60 -1.56
CA PRO A 514 -27.95 -21.33 -0.33
C PRO A 514 -26.43 -21.34 -0.63
N ALA A 515 -25.70 -20.35 -0.09
CA ALA A 515 -24.31 -20.03 -0.44
C ALA A 515 -23.26 -21.16 -0.18
N ALA A 516 -22.26 -21.33 -1.10
CA ALA A 516 -20.79 -21.36 -0.81
C ALA A 516 -19.83 -21.98 -1.90
N HIS A 517 -18.65 -21.32 -2.06
CA HIS A 517 -17.22 -21.72 -2.36
C HIS A 517 -16.62 -22.17 -3.74
N THR A 518 -15.32 -21.80 -3.94
CA THR A 518 -14.48 -21.72 -5.17
C THR A 518 -13.12 -22.47 -5.07
N ALA A 519 -12.48 -22.86 -6.19
CA ALA A 519 -11.17 -23.55 -6.29
C ALA A 519 -10.26 -23.06 -7.47
N GLN A 520 -8.95 -23.40 -7.48
CA GLN A 520 -7.82 -22.85 -8.28
C GLN A 520 -7.05 -23.90 -9.15
N GLU A 521 -6.26 -23.49 -10.18
CA GLU A 521 -5.54 -24.31 -11.21
C GLU A 521 -4.00 -24.05 -11.35
N THR A 522 -3.26 -24.89 -12.13
CA THR A 522 -1.79 -25.16 -12.14
C THR A 522 -1.04 -24.89 -13.50
N LEU A 523 0.31 -24.76 -13.53
CA LEU A 523 1.19 -24.52 -14.73
C LEU A 523 2.47 -25.44 -14.84
N LEU A 524 3.10 -25.50 -16.04
CA LEU A 524 4.06 -26.51 -16.62
C LEU A 524 5.60 -26.23 -16.52
N GLN A 525 6.47 -27.24 -16.81
CA GLN A 525 7.98 -27.29 -16.75
C GLN A 525 8.73 -27.30 -18.12
N GLN A 526 9.98 -26.75 -18.19
CA GLN A 526 11.25 -27.46 -18.57
C GLN A 526 12.54 -26.58 -18.78
N ASP A 527 13.68 -27.13 -18.31
CA ASP A 527 15.16 -26.94 -18.53
C ASP A 527 15.99 -25.68 -18.12
N LYS A 528 17.15 -25.97 -17.48
CA LYS A 528 17.87 -25.21 -16.43
C LYS A 528 18.93 -24.19 -16.92
N TYR A 529 18.73 -22.91 -16.62
CA TYR A 529 19.76 -21.84 -16.73
C TYR A 529 20.81 -21.93 -15.61
N SER A 530 21.88 -21.12 -15.64
CA SER A 530 22.85 -21.06 -14.53
C SER A 530 23.24 -19.64 -14.13
N ALA A 531 23.20 -19.36 -12.83
CA ALA A 531 23.48 -18.06 -12.23
C ALA A 531 24.63 -18.11 -11.21
N LEU A 532 25.38 -17.02 -11.13
CA LEU A 532 26.28 -16.71 -10.03
C LEU A 532 25.68 -15.55 -9.23
N VAL A 533 25.38 -15.78 -7.95
CA VAL A 533 24.83 -14.77 -7.04
C VAL A 533 25.90 -14.44 -6.00
N THR A 534 26.51 -13.26 -6.12
CA THR A 534 27.51 -12.72 -5.20
C THR A 534 26.97 -11.62 -4.30
N ALA A 535 25.80 -11.07 -4.62
CA ALA A 535 25.05 -10.19 -3.74
C ALA A 535 24.57 -10.94 -2.47
N SER A 536 24.34 -10.21 -1.38
CA SER A 536 23.54 -10.76 -0.28
C SER A 536 22.13 -11.05 -0.81
N PHE A 537 21.56 -12.20 -0.50
CA PHE A 537 20.31 -12.66 -1.10
C PHE A 537 19.64 -13.58 -0.09
N ASP A 538 18.32 -13.46 0.10
CA ASP A 538 17.59 -14.30 1.04
C ASP A 538 17.34 -15.71 0.47
N GLU A 539 17.24 -16.69 1.37
CA GLU A 539 17.06 -18.09 1.00
C GLU A 539 15.73 -18.36 0.26
N PRO A 540 14.57 -17.77 0.62
CA PRO A 540 13.35 -17.90 -0.19
C PRO A 540 13.54 -17.47 -1.65
N SER A 541 14.19 -16.34 -1.89
CA SER A 541 14.50 -15.88 -3.25
C SER A 541 15.50 -16.80 -3.96
N LEU A 542 16.55 -17.29 -3.25
CA LEU A 542 17.47 -18.29 -3.80
C LEU A 542 16.76 -19.58 -4.16
N ALA A 543 15.84 -20.08 -3.32
CA ALA A 543 15.07 -21.30 -3.56
C ALA A 543 14.21 -21.16 -4.82
N ARG A 544 13.50 -20.04 -4.97
CA ARG A 544 12.71 -19.72 -6.17
C ARG A 544 13.56 -19.69 -7.45
N LEU A 545 14.79 -19.17 -7.39
CA LEU A 545 15.72 -19.25 -8.51
C LEU A 545 16.20 -20.70 -8.73
N ARG A 546 16.55 -21.43 -7.67
CA ARG A 546 17.01 -22.84 -7.74
C ARG A 546 15.97 -23.79 -8.34
N ASP A 547 14.69 -23.48 -8.20
CA ASP A 547 13.59 -24.24 -8.81
C ASP A 547 13.63 -24.21 -10.35
N VAL A 548 14.22 -23.17 -10.94
CA VAL A 548 14.22 -22.96 -12.40
C VAL A 548 15.61 -22.87 -13.03
N MET A 549 16.67 -22.69 -12.23
CA MET A 549 18.06 -22.55 -12.69
C MET A 549 19.08 -23.10 -11.67
N ASP A 550 20.27 -23.46 -12.12
CA ASP A 550 21.41 -23.78 -11.27
C ASP A 550 22.01 -22.49 -10.67
N VAL A 551 21.82 -22.29 -9.37
CA VAL A 551 22.31 -21.09 -8.67
C VAL A 551 23.56 -21.42 -7.85
N LYS A 552 24.68 -20.81 -8.21
CA LYS A 552 25.88 -20.76 -7.36
C LYS A 552 25.82 -19.51 -6.50
N TYR A 553 25.50 -19.68 -5.22
CA TYR A 553 25.56 -18.62 -4.24
C TYR A 553 26.99 -18.50 -3.66
N ALA A 554 27.56 -17.30 -3.73
CA ALA A 554 28.90 -17.00 -3.24
C ALA A 554 28.97 -15.54 -2.80
N SER A 555 28.23 -15.21 -1.74
CA SER A 555 28.13 -13.83 -1.23
C SER A 555 29.49 -13.21 -0.97
N PHE A 556 29.70 -11.97 -1.39
CA PHE A 556 30.93 -11.23 -1.07
C PHE A 556 31.09 -11.02 0.44
N ARG A 557 29.99 -10.97 1.21
CA ARG A 557 30.02 -10.81 2.67
C ARG A 557 30.53 -12.06 3.38
N GLU A 558 30.30 -13.23 2.78
CA GLU A 558 30.78 -14.52 3.30
C GLU A 558 32.18 -14.84 2.78
N SER A 559 32.44 -14.54 1.50
CA SER A 559 33.71 -14.86 0.84
C SER A 559 34.79 -13.79 1.00
N GLY A 560 34.42 -12.57 1.43
CA GLY A 560 35.31 -11.42 1.53
C GLY A 560 35.92 -10.98 0.20
N ARG A 561 35.37 -11.44 -0.94
CA ARG A 561 36.01 -11.31 -2.25
C ARG A 561 35.15 -10.48 -3.21
N LEU A 562 35.73 -9.38 -3.67
CA LEU A 562 35.22 -8.58 -4.79
C LEU A 562 35.72 -9.19 -6.12
N LEU A 563 34.83 -9.40 -7.09
CA LEU A 563 35.19 -9.88 -8.42
C LEU A 563 35.42 -8.70 -9.37
N THR A 564 36.60 -8.65 -9.99
CA THR A 564 36.98 -7.66 -11.01
C THR A 564 37.82 -8.31 -12.11
N GLY A 565 37.85 -7.73 -13.32
CA GLY A 565 38.75 -8.14 -14.40
C GLY A 565 38.80 -9.65 -14.67
N SER A 566 40.00 -10.24 -14.64
CA SER A 566 40.21 -11.67 -14.95
C SER A 566 39.61 -12.63 -13.90
N ASP A 567 39.41 -12.19 -12.67
CA ASP A 567 38.77 -12.98 -11.62
C ASP A 567 37.26 -13.10 -11.83
N MET A 568 36.61 -12.02 -12.30
CA MET A 568 35.23 -12.05 -12.77
C MET A 568 35.07 -13.04 -13.94
N VAL A 569 35.98 -12.98 -14.93
CA VAL A 569 35.94 -13.86 -16.09
C VAL A 569 36.04 -15.34 -15.70
N LYS A 570 36.94 -15.68 -14.77
CA LYS A 570 37.06 -17.06 -14.25
C LYS A 570 35.82 -17.51 -13.48
N ALA A 571 35.26 -16.65 -12.62
CA ALA A 571 34.10 -17.00 -11.79
C ALA A 571 32.83 -17.23 -12.62
N MET A 572 32.70 -16.53 -13.75
CA MET A 572 31.53 -16.58 -14.64
C MET A 572 31.62 -17.63 -15.75
N GLN A 573 32.69 -18.45 -15.82
CA GLN A 573 32.77 -19.54 -16.80
C GLN A 573 31.57 -20.50 -16.66
N GLY A 574 30.84 -20.72 -17.76
CA GLY A 574 29.65 -21.58 -17.78
C GLY A 574 28.38 -20.96 -17.19
N LYS A 575 28.41 -19.69 -16.78
CA LYS A 575 27.28 -18.99 -16.14
C LYS A 575 26.69 -17.92 -17.06
N GLN A 576 25.36 -17.85 -17.11
CA GLN A 576 24.64 -16.92 -17.99
C GLN A 576 24.09 -15.70 -17.24
N ILE A 577 23.96 -15.78 -15.92
CA ILE A 577 23.37 -14.71 -15.10
C ILE A 577 24.35 -14.36 -13.97
N LEU A 578 24.63 -13.06 -13.80
CA LEU A 578 25.35 -12.54 -12.64
C LEU A 578 24.40 -11.69 -11.80
N VAL A 579 24.23 -12.02 -10.52
CA VAL A 579 23.55 -11.16 -9.55
C VAL A 579 24.59 -10.63 -8.58
N THR A 580 24.84 -9.32 -8.60
CA THR A 580 25.91 -8.68 -7.85
C THR A 580 25.45 -7.45 -7.10
N GLU A 581 26.08 -7.19 -5.96
CA GLU A 581 25.90 -5.95 -5.21
C GLU A 581 27.11 -5.02 -5.34
N ILE A 582 28.34 -5.54 -5.47
CA ILE A 582 29.55 -4.72 -5.43
C ILE A 582 30.55 -4.98 -6.56
N ASP A 583 30.44 -6.10 -7.27
CA ASP A 583 31.44 -6.52 -8.26
C ASP A 583 31.50 -5.62 -9.49
N ILE A 584 32.69 -5.49 -10.07
CA ILE A 584 32.92 -4.59 -11.21
C ILE A 584 32.70 -5.34 -12.52
N VAL A 585 31.74 -4.87 -13.32
CA VAL A 585 31.48 -5.37 -14.68
C VAL A 585 31.85 -4.29 -15.69
N ASP A 586 33.03 -4.41 -16.29
CA ASP A 586 33.56 -3.47 -17.28
C ASP A 586 33.54 -4.05 -18.72
N ALA A 587 33.86 -3.20 -19.71
CA ALA A 587 33.90 -3.62 -21.12
C ALA A 587 34.88 -4.78 -21.38
N ARG A 588 36.00 -4.87 -20.64
CA ARG A 588 37.01 -5.94 -20.77
C ARG A 588 36.47 -7.30 -20.32
N ALA A 589 35.73 -7.33 -19.21
CA ALA A 589 35.07 -8.53 -18.71
C ALA A 589 33.96 -8.97 -19.66
N LEU A 590 33.13 -8.03 -20.14
CA LEU A 590 32.05 -8.32 -21.08
C LEU A 590 32.55 -8.92 -22.39
N GLN A 591 33.67 -8.43 -22.94
CA GLN A 591 34.29 -8.96 -24.15
C GLN A 591 34.70 -10.44 -24.00
N GLN A 592 35.19 -10.83 -22.81
CA GLN A 592 35.67 -12.18 -22.52
C GLN A 592 34.59 -13.14 -22.02
N LEU A 593 33.36 -12.67 -21.82
CA LEU A 593 32.22 -13.44 -21.31
C LEU A 593 31.09 -13.55 -22.35
N PRO A 594 31.27 -14.32 -23.44
CA PRO A 594 30.27 -14.46 -24.50
C PRO A 594 29.00 -15.21 -24.06
N GLU A 595 29.05 -15.96 -22.96
CA GLU A 595 27.92 -16.69 -22.38
C GLU A 595 27.07 -15.85 -21.43
N LEU A 596 27.59 -14.72 -20.94
CA LEU A 596 26.84 -13.83 -20.06
C LEU A 596 25.64 -13.24 -20.81
N ARG A 597 24.44 -13.46 -20.25
CA ARG A 597 23.16 -13.02 -20.79
C ARG A 597 22.55 -11.91 -19.95
N VAL A 598 22.62 -11.95 -18.62
CA VAL A 598 21.99 -10.94 -17.75
C VAL A 598 22.91 -10.55 -16.61
N VAL A 599 22.92 -9.27 -16.25
CA VAL A 599 23.51 -8.80 -14.99
C VAL A 599 22.41 -8.15 -14.16
N ALA A 600 22.27 -8.55 -12.90
CA ALA A 600 21.35 -7.93 -11.96
C ALA A 600 22.16 -7.26 -10.84
N ALA A 601 22.05 -5.94 -10.75
CA ALA A 601 22.55 -5.17 -9.63
C ALA A 601 21.51 -5.15 -8.51
N CYS A 602 21.87 -5.67 -7.34
CA CYS A 602 21.12 -5.43 -6.10
C CYS A 602 21.38 -3.99 -5.61
N ARG A 603 21.11 -2.97 -6.43
CA ARG A 603 21.23 -1.54 -6.12
C ARG A 603 20.19 -0.76 -6.91
N GLY A 604 19.80 0.42 -6.41
CA GLY A 604 18.93 1.33 -7.18
C GLY A 604 19.63 1.89 -8.43
N ASN A 605 20.90 2.31 -8.29
CA ASN A 605 21.77 2.70 -9.40
C ASN A 605 22.97 1.74 -9.47
N ALA A 606 23.26 1.18 -10.65
CA ALA A 606 24.34 0.22 -10.85
C ALA A 606 25.69 0.91 -11.17
N VAL A 607 26.26 1.62 -10.19
CA VAL A 607 27.54 2.34 -10.38
C VAL A 607 28.75 1.44 -10.65
N ASN A 608 28.64 0.17 -10.25
CA ASN A 608 29.65 -0.88 -10.42
C ASN A 608 29.54 -1.62 -11.76
N ILE A 609 28.57 -1.27 -12.61
CA ILE A 609 28.34 -1.90 -13.92
C ILE A 609 28.47 -0.84 -15.01
N ASP A 610 29.27 -1.14 -16.05
CA ASP A 610 29.30 -0.35 -17.27
C ASP A 610 28.05 -0.64 -18.11
N VAL A 611 26.97 0.10 -17.83
CA VAL A 611 25.67 -0.04 -18.49
C VAL A 611 25.77 0.25 -19.99
N ASP A 612 26.66 1.15 -20.41
CA ASP A 612 26.90 1.46 -21.84
C ASP A 612 27.51 0.26 -22.55
N ALA A 613 28.53 -0.35 -21.96
CA ALA A 613 29.13 -1.56 -22.51
C ALA A 613 28.13 -2.73 -22.50
N CYS A 614 27.37 -2.93 -21.42
CA CYS A 614 26.29 -3.92 -21.38
C CYS A 614 25.27 -3.71 -22.50
N THR A 615 24.89 -2.45 -22.76
CA THR A 615 24.00 -2.08 -23.86
C THR A 615 24.59 -2.45 -25.22
N ALA A 616 25.86 -2.10 -25.46
CA ALA A 616 26.53 -2.38 -26.73
C ALA A 616 26.60 -3.91 -27.00
N PHE A 617 26.90 -4.69 -25.97
CA PHE A 617 26.91 -6.16 -26.04
C PHE A 617 25.51 -6.80 -25.98
N GLY A 618 24.43 -6.05 -25.78
CA GLY A 618 23.07 -6.62 -25.70
C GLY A 618 22.83 -7.45 -24.43
N VAL A 619 23.44 -7.06 -23.30
CA VAL A 619 23.24 -7.64 -21.97
C VAL A 619 22.32 -6.73 -21.15
N PRO A 620 21.09 -7.15 -20.79
CA PRO A 620 20.24 -6.38 -19.89
C PRO A 620 20.83 -6.29 -18.48
N VAL A 621 20.64 -5.11 -17.86
CA VAL A 621 21.07 -4.77 -16.51
C VAL A 621 19.84 -4.53 -15.65
N ILE A 622 19.51 -5.47 -14.77
CA ILE A 622 18.43 -5.35 -13.78
C ILE A 622 18.94 -4.56 -12.57
N SER A 623 18.08 -3.77 -11.94
CA SER A 623 18.37 -2.99 -10.72
C SER A 623 17.32 -3.28 -9.63
N ALA A 624 17.58 -2.92 -8.37
CA ALA A 624 16.65 -3.07 -7.25
C ALA A 624 16.32 -1.69 -6.63
N PRO A 625 15.54 -0.84 -7.32
CA PRO A 625 15.19 0.49 -6.83
C PRO A 625 14.31 0.42 -5.57
N GLY A 626 14.58 1.29 -4.60
CA GLY A 626 13.78 1.37 -3.37
C GLY A 626 13.93 0.20 -2.40
N ARG A 627 14.87 -0.74 -2.62
CA ARG A 627 15.11 -1.92 -1.76
C ARG A 627 15.23 -1.61 -0.26
N ASN A 628 15.75 -0.44 0.07
CA ASN A 628 15.99 0.03 1.44
C ASN A 628 15.01 1.14 1.88
N ALA A 629 13.97 1.43 1.10
CA ALA A 629 13.08 2.56 1.39
C ALA A 629 12.35 2.44 2.73
N VAL A 630 11.93 1.22 3.08
CA VAL A 630 11.32 0.88 4.38
C VAL A 630 12.30 1.16 5.51
N ALA A 631 13.51 0.60 5.43
CA ALA A 631 14.56 0.76 6.44
C ALA A 631 14.95 2.23 6.68
N VAL A 632 15.19 2.98 5.61
CA VAL A 632 15.55 4.40 5.71
C VAL A 632 14.39 5.19 6.30
N ALA A 633 13.14 4.88 5.92
CA ALA A 633 11.98 5.58 6.46
C ALA A 633 11.80 5.34 7.97
N ASP A 634 12.02 4.11 8.46
CA ASP A 634 11.96 3.79 9.88
C ASP A 634 13.00 4.59 10.67
N ILE A 635 14.25 4.64 10.20
CA ILE A 635 15.30 5.45 10.85
C ILE A 635 15.00 6.95 10.78
N THR A 636 14.46 7.47 9.67
CA THR A 636 14.06 8.88 9.56
C THR A 636 13.01 9.24 10.62
N VAL A 637 11.97 8.41 10.77
CA VAL A 637 10.93 8.64 11.78
C VAL A 637 11.50 8.50 13.20
N ALA A 638 12.41 7.54 13.42
CA ALA A 638 13.11 7.40 14.68
C ALA A 638 13.96 8.65 15.01
N PHE A 639 14.63 9.24 14.02
CA PHE A 639 15.42 10.46 14.19
C PHE A 639 14.54 11.66 14.52
N ILE A 640 13.41 11.80 13.83
CA ILE A 640 12.41 12.84 14.13
C ILE A 640 11.94 12.70 15.59
N LEU A 641 11.57 11.50 16.02
CA LEU A 641 11.13 11.24 17.40
C LEU A 641 12.25 11.44 18.43
N ALA A 642 13.47 11.01 18.12
CA ALA A 642 14.63 11.16 19.00
C ALA A 642 14.95 12.64 19.25
N GLN A 643 14.91 13.46 18.20
CA GLN A 643 15.11 14.91 18.31
C GLN A 643 13.93 15.58 19.01
N ALA A 644 12.69 15.24 18.63
CA ALA A 644 11.49 15.79 19.26
C ALA A 644 11.48 15.53 20.78
N ARG A 645 11.86 14.32 21.21
CA ARG A 645 11.81 13.88 22.60
C ARG A 645 13.14 13.98 23.35
N LYS A 646 14.19 14.53 22.72
CA LYS A 646 15.55 14.64 23.27
C LYS A 646 16.09 13.31 23.82
N LEU A 647 15.82 12.21 23.13
CA LEU A 647 16.09 10.86 23.64
C LEU A 647 17.58 10.64 23.93
N THR A 648 18.47 11.12 23.05
CA THR A 648 19.92 10.98 23.22
C THR A 648 20.41 11.71 24.47
N ALA A 649 19.99 12.98 24.65
CA ALA A 649 20.35 13.76 25.83
C ALA A 649 19.76 13.16 27.11
N ALA A 650 18.54 12.63 27.06
CA ALA A 650 17.91 11.98 28.21
C ALA A 650 18.62 10.67 28.59
N ALA A 651 19.01 9.86 27.60
CA ALA A 651 19.79 8.64 27.83
C ALA A 651 21.19 8.95 28.38
N GLN A 652 21.81 10.03 27.93
CA GLN A 652 23.13 10.45 28.42
C GLN A 652 23.07 11.06 29.82
N PHE A 653 21.99 11.78 30.15
CA PHE A 653 21.80 12.41 31.46
C PHE A 653 21.93 11.40 32.61
N LEU A 654 21.36 10.20 32.46
CA LEU A 654 21.44 9.16 33.48
C LEU A 654 22.81 8.46 33.57
N LYS A 655 23.69 8.67 32.59
CA LYS A 655 25.07 8.15 32.59
C LYS A 655 26.06 9.13 33.21
N ASP A 656 25.63 10.35 33.53
CA ASP A 656 26.44 11.34 34.24
C ASP A 656 26.65 10.90 35.70
N GLU A 657 27.89 10.82 36.15
CA GLU A 657 28.28 10.38 37.50
C GLU A 657 27.66 11.24 38.62
N SER A 658 27.28 12.48 38.32
CA SER A 658 26.60 13.38 39.26
C SER A 658 25.13 13.01 39.49
N VAL A 659 24.56 12.11 38.70
CA VAL A 659 23.20 11.57 38.87
C VAL A 659 23.23 10.35 39.77
N THR A 660 22.97 10.57 41.05
CA THR A 660 22.98 9.53 42.08
C THR A 660 21.57 9.07 42.46
N ALA A 661 21.46 7.84 42.96
CA ALA A 661 20.19 7.27 43.40
C ALA A 661 19.50 8.17 44.44
N GLY A 662 18.22 8.49 44.21
CA GLY A 662 17.43 9.35 45.10
C GLY A 662 17.67 10.86 44.97
N ASN A 663 18.54 11.31 44.05
CA ASN A 663 18.80 12.73 43.83
C ASN A 663 17.64 13.40 43.05
N MET A 664 16.58 13.75 43.78
CA MET A 664 15.40 14.40 43.20
C MET A 664 15.68 15.81 42.64
N GLY A 665 16.77 16.47 43.08
CA GLY A 665 17.23 17.73 42.49
C GLY A 665 17.68 17.56 41.04
N LYS A 666 18.46 16.51 40.76
CA LYS A 666 18.84 16.12 39.39
C LYS A 666 17.62 15.70 38.56
N MET A 667 16.67 14.97 39.14
CA MET A 667 15.41 14.65 38.44
C MET A 667 14.58 15.90 38.11
N GLY A 668 14.54 16.89 39.01
CA GLY A 668 13.90 18.18 38.74
C GLY A 668 14.60 18.97 37.62
N GLN A 669 15.94 18.96 37.59
CA GLN A 669 16.72 19.53 36.49
C GLN A 669 16.39 18.83 35.16
N ALA A 670 16.36 17.50 35.14
CA ALA A 670 15.99 16.70 33.98
C ALA A 670 14.59 17.06 33.46
N PHE A 671 13.60 17.21 34.35
CA PHE A 671 12.24 17.59 33.98
C PHE A 671 12.18 18.91 33.18
N GLY A 672 13.01 19.89 33.54
CA GLY A 672 13.11 21.15 32.81
C GLY A 672 13.96 21.08 31.54
N SER A 673 15.20 20.58 31.63
CA SER A 673 16.15 20.63 30.50
C SER A 673 15.84 19.62 29.39
N LEU A 674 15.23 18.49 29.73
CA LEU A 674 14.90 17.39 28.81
C LEU A 674 13.45 17.40 28.34
N GLN A 675 12.70 18.47 28.62
CA GLN A 675 11.35 18.62 28.09
C GLN A 675 11.41 18.64 26.54
N GLY A 676 10.70 17.69 25.94
CA GLY A 676 10.59 17.51 24.49
C GLY A 676 9.22 17.94 23.95
N ASN A 677 9.06 17.80 22.65
CA ASN A 677 7.85 18.09 21.88
C ASN A 677 7.18 16.81 21.40
N GLU A 678 5.85 16.85 21.29
CA GLU A 678 5.07 15.87 20.53
C GLU A 678 5.10 16.21 19.03
N LEU A 679 4.80 15.22 18.18
CA LEU A 679 4.62 15.44 16.74
C LEU A 679 3.19 15.91 16.39
N TRP A 680 2.24 15.75 17.30
CA TRP A 680 0.86 16.17 17.09
C TRP A 680 0.78 17.66 16.74
N ARG A 681 0.13 17.97 15.61
CA ARG A 681 0.00 19.33 15.05
C ARG A 681 1.32 20.03 14.69
N LYS A 682 2.45 19.32 14.71
CA LYS A 682 3.71 19.84 14.13
C LYS A 682 3.66 19.75 12.62
N THR A 683 4.38 20.64 11.96
CA THR A 683 4.54 20.59 10.50
C THR A 683 5.85 19.88 10.16
N ILE A 684 5.79 18.82 9.35
CA ILE A 684 6.97 18.08 8.89
C ILE A 684 7.09 18.28 7.38
N GLY A 685 8.19 18.88 6.97
CA GLY A 685 8.54 19.15 5.58
C GLY A 685 9.40 18.04 4.99
N LEU A 686 8.96 17.42 3.90
CA LEU A 686 9.70 16.42 3.15
C LEU A 686 10.28 17.01 1.87
N VAL A 687 11.60 17.06 1.75
CA VAL A 687 12.28 17.50 0.52
C VAL A 687 12.57 16.28 -0.34
N GLY A 688 11.80 16.10 -1.41
CA GLY A 688 11.79 14.88 -2.21
C GLY A 688 10.69 13.90 -1.78
N LEU A 689 9.86 13.50 -2.73
CA LEU A 689 8.73 12.56 -2.57
C LEU A 689 8.90 11.31 -3.46
N GLY A 690 10.15 10.81 -3.50
CA GLY A 690 10.52 9.52 -4.07
C GLY A 690 10.13 8.33 -3.16
N ALA A 691 10.68 7.15 -3.41
CA ALA A 691 10.35 5.92 -2.68
C ALA A 691 10.48 6.08 -1.15
N VAL A 692 11.58 6.67 -0.67
CA VAL A 692 11.81 6.91 0.76
C VAL A 692 10.84 7.98 1.30
N GLY A 693 10.73 9.12 0.63
CA GLY A 693 9.87 10.23 1.09
C GLY A 693 8.41 9.82 1.24
N ARG A 694 7.89 8.97 0.35
CA ARG A 694 6.53 8.42 0.46
C ARG A 694 6.37 7.47 1.64
N MET A 695 7.33 6.58 1.86
CA MET A 695 7.31 5.66 3.02
C MET A 695 7.41 6.39 4.36
N VAL A 696 8.16 7.50 4.40
CA VAL A 696 8.23 8.40 5.56
C VAL A 696 6.88 9.09 5.78
N ALA A 697 6.26 9.63 4.72
CA ALA A 697 4.95 10.27 4.82
C ALA A 697 3.87 9.31 5.34
N GLU A 698 3.82 8.09 4.81
CA GLU A 698 2.90 7.04 5.23
C GLU A 698 3.00 6.77 6.74
N ARG A 699 4.22 6.61 7.27
CA ARG A 699 4.46 6.38 8.70
C ARG A 699 4.10 7.58 9.57
N LEU A 700 4.39 8.78 9.09
CA LEU A 700 4.14 10.00 9.85
C LEU A 700 2.66 10.39 9.89
N THR A 701 1.85 9.89 8.96
CA THR A 701 0.40 10.17 8.87
C THR A 701 -0.33 9.80 10.18
N GLY A 702 0.09 8.72 10.85
CA GLY A 702 -0.51 8.28 12.11
C GLY A 702 -0.26 9.18 13.32
N PHE A 703 0.69 10.12 13.26
CA PHE A 703 1.08 10.99 14.38
C PHE A 703 0.24 12.28 14.49
N GLY A 704 -0.69 12.52 13.55
CA GLY A 704 -1.47 13.76 13.50
C GLY A 704 -0.62 15.01 13.24
N ALA A 705 0.54 14.84 12.60
CA ALA A 705 1.36 15.93 12.08
C ALA A 705 0.79 16.44 10.74
N ARG A 706 1.03 17.72 10.41
CA ARG A 706 0.79 18.26 9.07
C ARG A 706 2.01 17.94 8.21
N LEU A 707 1.82 17.21 7.11
CA LEU A 707 2.90 16.88 6.19
C LEU A 707 2.85 17.80 4.99
N ILE A 708 3.99 18.44 4.68
CA ILE A 708 4.17 19.23 3.46
C ILE A 708 5.41 18.71 2.71
N ALA A 709 5.43 18.80 1.38
CA ALA A 709 6.55 18.34 0.58
C ALA A 709 6.97 19.37 -0.47
N ALA A 710 8.26 19.40 -0.76
CA ALA A 710 8.82 20.12 -1.89
C ALA A 710 9.57 19.11 -2.78
N ASP A 711 9.02 18.87 -3.96
CA ASP A 711 9.64 18.02 -4.97
C ASP A 711 9.20 18.55 -6.35
N PRO A 712 10.13 18.99 -7.22
CA PRO A 712 9.78 19.53 -8.54
C PRO A 712 9.24 18.48 -9.52
N PHE A 713 9.43 17.19 -9.22
CA PHE A 713 8.97 16.06 -10.02
C PHE A 713 7.70 15.42 -9.45
N ALA A 714 7.31 15.75 -8.21
CA ALA A 714 6.05 15.33 -7.63
C ALA A 714 4.92 16.22 -8.16
N THR A 715 3.87 15.60 -8.69
CA THR A 715 2.63 16.32 -8.98
C THR A 715 1.80 16.47 -7.70
N PRO A 716 0.90 17.47 -7.62
CA PRO A 716 -0.04 17.60 -6.51
C PRO A 716 -0.84 16.31 -6.23
N GLU A 717 -1.17 15.54 -7.27
CA GLU A 717 -1.84 14.23 -7.16
C GLU A 717 -0.93 13.19 -6.49
N SER A 718 0.35 13.12 -6.87
CA SER A 718 1.31 12.21 -6.25
C SER A 718 1.63 12.55 -4.79
N ALA A 719 1.57 13.84 -4.43
CA ALA A 719 1.69 14.31 -3.06
C ALA A 719 0.45 13.98 -2.23
N ALA A 720 -0.74 14.19 -2.78
CA ALA A 720 -2.00 13.81 -2.14
C ALA A 720 -2.09 12.28 -1.89
N LEU A 721 -1.63 11.46 -2.84
CA LEU A 721 -1.52 10.01 -2.68
C LEU A 721 -0.66 9.59 -1.49
N ALA A 722 0.36 10.39 -1.13
CA ALA A 722 1.25 10.14 -0.01
C ALA A 722 0.77 10.78 1.32
N GLY A 723 -0.40 11.44 1.32
CA GLY A 723 -0.90 12.17 2.50
C GLY A 723 -0.19 13.50 2.76
N VAL A 724 0.38 14.12 1.72
CA VAL A 724 1.24 15.31 1.83
C VAL A 724 0.74 16.46 0.96
N GLU A 725 0.86 17.70 1.46
CA GLU A 725 0.59 18.92 0.69
C GLU A 725 1.85 19.37 -0.06
N LEU A 726 1.77 19.51 -1.39
CA LEU A 726 2.91 19.99 -2.18
C LEU A 726 3.03 21.53 -2.07
N VAL A 727 4.21 22.01 -1.69
CA VAL A 727 4.54 23.43 -1.52
C VAL A 727 5.91 23.74 -2.12
N SER A 728 6.24 25.03 -2.27
CA SER A 728 7.61 25.43 -2.66
C SER A 728 8.61 25.16 -1.53
N LEU A 729 9.90 24.96 -1.87
CA LEU A 729 10.96 24.75 -0.88
C LEU A 729 11.01 25.86 0.18
N ASN A 730 10.91 27.14 -0.23
CA ASN A 730 10.87 28.27 0.72
C ASN A 730 9.67 28.18 1.68
N SER A 731 8.49 27.82 1.16
CA SER A 731 7.29 27.65 1.99
C SER A 731 7.46 26.48 2.97
N LEU A 732 8.11 25.42 2.53
CA LEU A 732 8.44 24.26 3.35
C LEU A 732 9.37 24.65 4.51
N LEU A 733 10.48 25.32 4.22
CA LEU A 733 11.48 25.72 5.22
C LEU A 733 10.87 26.64 6.29
N GLN A 734 10.05 27.61 5.89
CA GLN A 734 9.44 28.58 6.81
C GLN A 734 8.36 27.95 7.71
N GLN A 735 7.61 26.97 7.21
CA GLN A 735 6.48 26.37 7.95
C GLN A 735 6.88 25.16 8.80
N SER A 736 7.96 24.46 8.44
CA SER A 736 8.30 23.18 9.05
C SER A 736 8.93 23.30 10.43
N ASP A 737 8.50 22.45 11.35
CA ASP A 737 9.17 22.19 12.62
C ASP A 737 10.25 21.10 12.46
N PHE A 738 10.12 20.24 11.44
CA PHE A 738 11.12 19.26 11.03
C PHE A 738 11.26 19.29 9.51
N VAL A 739 12.48 19.37 8.99
CA VAL A 739 12.76 19.29 7.55
C VAL A 739 13.55 18.02 7.30
N SER A 740 13.00 17.09 6.51
CA SER A 740 13.62 15.80 6.19
C SER A 740 14.00 15.72 4.72
N LEU A 741 15.24 15.32 4.43
CA LEU A 741 15.79 15.25 3.08
C LEU A 741 15.68 13.83 2.50
N HIS A 742 15.11 13.73 1.29
CA HIS A 742 14.89 12.50 0.52
C HIS A 742 15.14 12.68 -0.98
N ALA A 743 15.67 13.83 -1.40
CA ALA A 743 15.97 14.14 -2.80
C ALA A 743 17.21 13.38 -3.31
N ALA A 744 17.27 13.11 -4.61
CA ALA A 744 18.48 12.64 -5.26
C ALA A 744 19.49 13.79 -5.42
N VAL A 745 20.79 13.47 -5.42
CA VAL A 745 21.85 14.45 -5.69
C VAL A 745 21.96 14.67 -7.20
N THR A 746 21.68 15.90 -7.62
CA THR A 746 21.83 16.42 -8.98
C THR A 746 22.63 17.72 -8.93
N PRO A 747 23.10 18.27 -10.07
CA PRO A 747 23.72 19.59 -10.08
C PRO A 747 22.86 20.69 -9.43
N GLU A 748 21.54 20.58 -9.54
CA GLU A 748 20.57 21.54 -8.99
C GLU A 748 20.27 21.33 -7.50
N THR A 749 20.43 20.11 -6.98
CA THR A 749 20.16 19.79 -5.56
C THR A 749 21.44 19.71 -4.70
N THR A 750 22.62 19.79 -5.32
CA THR A 750 23.90 19.81 -4.60
C THR A 750 24.04 21.11 -3.81
N GLY A 751 24.24 21.01 -2.49
CA GLY A 751 24.31 22.16 -1.58
C GLY A 751 23.01 22.96 -1.50
N MET A 752 21.86 22.34 -1.81
CA MET A 752 20.57 23.04 -1.87
C MET A 752 20.12 23.67 -0.55
N LEU A 753 20.63 23.18 0.59
CA LEU A 753 20.48 23.86 1.88
C LEU A 753 21.82 24.46 2.31
N GLY A 754 21.93 25.78 2.18
CA GLY A 754 23.06 26.57 2.68
C GLY A 754 22.61 27.59 3.73
N ALA A 755 23.47 28.60 3.98
CA ALA A 755 23.25 29.58 5.04
C ALA A 755 21.93 30.38 4.87
N ALA A 756 21.55 30.68 3.63
CA ALA A 756 20.33 31.43 3.34
C ALA A 756 19.06 30.60 3.61
N GLU A 757 19.08 29.30 3.30
CA GLU A 757 17.97 28.38 3.53
C GLU A 757 17.82 28.06 5.01
N PHE A 758 18.93 27.86 5.74
CA PHE A 758 18.89 27.69 7.19
C PHE A 758 18.32 28.91 7.90
N ALA A 759 18.64 30.12 7.43
CA ALA A 759 18.08 31.36 7.98
C ALA A 759 16.56 31.50 7.77
N GLN A 760 15.96 30.77 6.83
CA GLN A 760 14.50 30.74 6.61
C GLN A 760 13.78 29.75 7.52
N MET A 761 14.51 28.80 8.12
CA MET A 761 13.92 27.83 9.04
C MET A 761 13.58 28.48 10.38
N LYS A 762 12.69 27.85 11.14
CA LYS A 762 12.40 28.28 12.51
C LYS A 762 13.63 28.02 13.39
N PRO A 763 13.94 28.89 14.38
CA PRO A 763 14.95 28.60 15.40
C PRO A 763 14.68 27.32 16.20
N THR A 764 13.42 26.88 16.23
CA THR A 764 12.98 25.65 16.88
C THR A 764 12.98 24.43 15.97
N ALA A 765 13.32 24.57 14.69
CA ALA A 765 13.23 23.50 13.71
C ALA A 765 14.44 22.56 13.77
N PHE A 766 14.25 21.31 13.37
CA PHE A 766 15.33 20.32 13.22
C PHE A 766 15.49 19.91 11.76
N LEU A 767 16.73 19.73 11.31
CA LEU A 767 17.06 19.12 10.03
C LEU A 767 17.28 17.61 10.20
N ILE A 768 16.71 16.79 9.31
CA ILE A 768 16.93 15.35 9.25
C ILE A 768 17.49 15.01 7.88
N ASN A 769 18.70 14.44 7.81
CA ASN A 769 19.30 14.01 6.56
C ASN A 769 19.73 12.53 6.64
N THR A 770 18.92 11.68 6.00
CA THR A 770 19.21 10.26 5.78
C THR A 770 19.38 9.93 4.30
N ALA A 771 19.49 10.96 3.45
CA ALA A 771 19.62 10.82 2.00
C ALA A 771 21.08 10.85 1.55
N ARG A 772 21.68 12.04 1.50
CA ARG A 772 23.07 12.26 1.04
C ARG A 772 23.63 13.55 1.64
N ALA A 773 24.90 13.54 2.01
CA ALA A 773 25.58 14.71 2.59
C ALA A 773 25.62 15.89 1.62
N ALA A 774 25.88 15.62 0.34
CA ALA A 774 25.99 16.61 -0.73
C ALA A 774 24.73 17.46 -0.96
N LEU A 775 23.58 17.17 -0.35
CA LEU A 775 22.39 18.04 -0.40
C LEU A 775 22.51 19.29 0.49
N VAL A 776 23.47 19.30 1.41
CA VAL A 776 23.65 20.33 2.44
C VAL A 776 25.07 20.90 2.34
N ASP A 777 25.20 22.21 2.50
CA ASP A 777 26.50 22.82 2.79
C ASP A 777 26.87 22.54 4.26
N GLU A 778 27.86 21.68 4.46
CA GLU A 778 28.27 21.21 5.79
C GLU A 778 28.73 22.35 6.71
N GLN A 779 29.48 23.31 6.18
CA GLN A 779 29.95 24.45 6.98
C GLN A 779 28.77 25.34 7.39
N ALA A 780 27.82 25.56 6.47
CA ALA A 780 26.60 26.30 6.80
C ALA A 780 25.76 25.60 7.86
N LEU A 781 25.69 24.27 7.86
CA LEU A 781 25.00 23.49 8.88
C LEU A 781 25.71 23.58 10.24
N ILE A 782 27.04 23.47 10.27
CA ILE A 782 27.86 23.67 11.48
C ILE A 782 27.54 25.03 12.10
N ASP A 783 27.61 26.08 11.30
CA ASP A 783 27.36 27.44 11.75
C ASP A 783 25.91 27.61 12.24
N ALA A 784 24.93 27.10 11.50
CA ALA A 784 23.51 27.20 11.83
C ALA A 784 23.17 26.53 13.16
N VAL A 785 23.75 25.36 13.44
CA VAL A 785 23.53 24.63 14.69
C VAL A 785 24.28 25.28 15.87
N GLN A 786 25.53 25.70 15.67
CA GLN A 786 26.32 26.38 16.72
C GLN A 786 25.73 27.73 17.13
N GLN A 787 25.19 28.48 16.16
CA GLN A 787 24.56 29.78 16.39
C GLN A 787 23.10 29.67 16.83
N ASN A 788 22.54 28.45 16.94
CA ASN A 788 21.14 28.18 17.22
C ASN A 788 20.17 28.86 16.23
N THR A 789 20.59 29.01 14.97
CA THR A 789 19.71 29.38 13.85
C THR A 789 18.64 28.33 13.63
N ILE A 790 18.97 27.06 13.90
CA ILE A 790 18.04 25.93 14.01
C ILE A 790 18.31 25.20 15.34
N ALA A 791 17.36 24.39 15.80
CA ALA A 791 17.44 23.73 17.10
C ALA A 791 18.44 22.55 17.13
N GLY A 792 18.73 21.96 15.98
CA GLY A 792 19.66 20.85 15.84
C GLY A 792 19.48 20.06 14.54
N ALA A 793 20.17 18.93 14.43
CA ALA A 793 20.10 18.08 13.25
C ALA A 793 20.19 16.58 13.60
N ALA A 794 19.73 15.71 12.71
CA ALA A 794 19.99 14.28 12.76
C ALA A 794 20.52 13.81 11.40
N LEU A 795 21.71 13.20 11.38
CA LEU A 795 22.50 12.96 10.18
C LEU A 795 22.95 11.50 10.10
N ASP A 796 22.70 10.84 8.98
CA ASP A 796 23.25 9.52 8.68
C ASP A 796 24.39 9.56 7.65
N THR A 797 24.63 10.71 7.00
CA THR A 797 25.60 10.86 5.91
C THR A 797 26.50 12.08 6.12
N PHE A 798 27.76 11.99 5.72
CA PHE A 798 28.78 13.05 5.86
C PHE A 798 29.57 13.29 4.56
N ASP A 799 30.19 14.46 4.41
CA ASP A 799 31.00 14.75 3.22
C ASP A 799 32.25 13.87 3.14
N GLU A 800 32.86 13.60 4.31
CA GLU A 800 33.87 12.56 4.51
C GLU A 800 33.30 11.45 5.40
N GLU A 801 33.29 10.21 4.89
CA GLU A 801 32.77 9.05 5.62
C GLU A 801 33.89 8.04 5.92
N PRO A 802 34.13 7.68 7.19
CA PRO A 802 33.49 8.22 8.40
C PRO A 802 34.01 9.64 8.76
N PRO A 803 33.19 10.52 9.40
CA PRO A 803 33.53 11.93 9.64
C PRO A 803 34.59 12.19 10.72
N GLY A 804 35.10 11.15 11.40
CA GLY A 804 35.97 11.29 12.57
C GLY A 804 35.20 11.61 13.86
N TRP A 805 35.82 11.33 15.01
CA TRP A 805 35.19 11.54 16.32
C TRP A 805 35.15 13.02 16.72
N ASP A 806 36.14 13.79 16.28
CA ASP A 806 36.36 15.21 16.55
C ASP A 806 35.57 16.14 15.63
N HIS A 807 34.78 15.56 14.71
CA HIS A 807 33.95 16.33 13.80
C HIS A 807 32.98 17.25 14.57
N PRO A 808 32.87 18.55 14.23
CA PRO A 808 32.06 19.51 14.98
C PRO A 808 30.59 19.08 15.11
N LEU A 809 29.99 18.50 14.07
CA LEU A 809 28.62 17.99 14.11
C LEU A 809 28.48 16.73 14.98
N VAL A 810 29.49 15.86 15.01
CA VAL A 810 29.47 14.63 15.84
C VAL A 810 29.58 14.99 17.33
N GLN A 811 30.36 16.02 17.65
CA GLN A 811 30.53 16.50 19.03
C GLN A 811 29.37 17.39 19.51
N HIS A 812 28.49 17.85 18.63
CA HIS A 812 27.47 18.83 19.01
C HIS A 812 26.31 18.18 19.79
N PRO A 813 25.92 18.71 20.97
CA PRO A 813 24.94 18.05 21.85
C PRO A 813 23.51 17.96 21.28
N ASN A 814 23.17 18.82 20.33
CA ASN A 814 21.86 18.82 19.65
C ASN A 814 21.89 18.10 18.28
N VAL A 815 22.99 17.41 17.96
CA VAL A 815 23.12 16.64 16.72
C VAL A 815 23.13 15.15 17.04
N LEU A 816 22.25 14.41 16.37
CA LEU A 816 22.27 12.95 16.37
C LEU A 816 22.98 12.49 15.10
N SER A 817 24.03 11.68 15.22
CA SER A 817 24.78 11.17 14.06
C SER A 817 24.92 9.66 14.06
N THR A 818 24.83 9.04 12.89
CA THR A 818 25.08 7.61 12.68
C THR A 818 26.00 7.38 11.47
N PRO A 819 26.73 6.24 11.42
CA PRO A 819 27.74 5.99 10.39
C PRO A 819 27.13 5.35 9.12
N HIS A 820 26.19 6.03 8.47
CA HIS A 820 25.54 5.59 7.22
C HIS A 820 24.84 4.22 7.31
N VAL A 821 24.00 4.07 8.33
CA VAL A 821 23.31 2.80 8.65
C VAL A 821 21.83 2.82 8.30
N ALA A 822 21.25 3.94 7.84
CA ALA A 822 19.81 4.08 7.61
C ALA A 822 19.24 3.00 6.68
N GLY A 823 20.02 2.58 5.67
CA GLY A 823 19.60 1.55 4.72
C GLY A 823 20.08 0.13 5.04
N ASN A 824 20.70 -0.12 6.20
CA ASN A 824 21.38 -1.37 6.50
C ASN A 824 20.56 -2.23 7.48
N THR A 825 19.60 -3.00 6.95
CA THR A 825 18.81 -3.98 7.73
C THR A 825 18.83 -5.36 7.07
N VAL A 826 18.43 -6.39 7.82
CA VAL A 826 18.37 -7.78 7.34
C VAL A 826 17.37 -7.91 6.18
N GLU A 827 16.24 -7.22 6.27
CA GLU A 827 15.13 -7.26 5.31
C GLU A 827 15.49 -6.65 3.95
N VAL A 828 16.49 -5.75 3.87
CA VAL A 828 16.92 -5.19 2.59
C VAL A 828 17.43 -6.27 1.64
N ALA A 829 18.08 -7.32 2.18
CA ALA A 829 18.48 -8.48 1.39
C ALA A 829 17.28 -9.29 0.88
N ALA A 830 16.17 -9.34 1.63
CA ALA A 830 14.93 -9.96 1.20
C ALA A 830 14.22 -9.13 0.12
N HIS A 831 14.10 -7.81 0.32
CA HIS A 831 13.45 -6.92 -0.66
C HIS A 831 14.20 -6.91 -2.01
N GLN A 832 15.53 -6.84 -2.00
CA GLN A 832 16.30 -6.91 -3.24
C GLN A 832 16.26 -8.32 -3.85
N GLY A 833 16.22 -9.36 -3.01
CA GLY A 833 16.13 -10.75 -3.43
C GLY A 833 14.83 -11.01 -4.17
N GLU A 834 13.71 -10.56 -3.60
CA GLU A 834 12.38 -10.65 -4.19
C GLU A 834 12.33 -9.89 -5.53
N GLN A 835 12.72 -8.61 -5.55
CA GLN A 835 12.67 -7.80 -6.77
C GLN A 835 13.54 -8.36 -7.91
N VAL A 836 14.76 -8.78 -7.60
CA VAL A 836 15.68 -9.33 -8.61
C VAL A 836 15.20 -10.71 -9.06
N THR A 837 14.72 -11.55 -8.15
CA THR A 837 14.17 -12.87 -8.49
C THR A 837 12.96 -12.74 -9.39
N ASP A 838 12.01 -11.87 -9.04
CA ASP A 838 10.83 -11.60 -9.86
C ASP A 838 11.22 -11.14 -11.26
N ALA A 839 12.15 -10.19 -11.36
CA ALA A 839 12.62 -9.67 -12.64
C ALA A 839 13.33 -10.75 -13.49
N LEU A 840 14.14 -11.61 -12.87
CA LEU A 840 14.78 -12.74 -13.55
C LEU A 840 13.75 -13.78 -14.00
N LEU A 841 12.79 -14.15 -13.16
CA LEU A 841 11.72 -15.09 -13.49
C LEU A 841 10.78 -14.54 -14.57
N GLN A 842 10.55 -13.23 -14.61
CA GLN A 842 9.84 -12.55 -15.70
C GLN A 842 10.62 -12.72 -17.01
N LEU A 843 11.92 -12.40 -17.01
CA LEU A 843 12.76 -12.59 -18.20
C LEU A 843 12.78 -14.05 -18.68
N LEU A 844 12.82 -15.03 -17.76
CA LEU A 844 12.74 -16.45 -18.11
C LEU A 844 11.40 -16.84 -18.74
N ARG A 845 10.30 -16.21 -18.32
CA ARG A 845 8.96 -16.38 -18.90
C ARG A 845 8.77 -15.60 -20.21
N GLY A 846 9.76 -14.84 -20.65
CA GLY A 846 9.67 -13.95 -21.81
C GLY A 846 8.91 -12.65 -21.52
N GLU A 847 8.66 -12.34 -20.25
CA GLU A 847 8.04 -11.10 -19.78
C GLU A 847 9.10 -9.99 -19.60
N ARG A 848 8.68 -8.73 -19.64
CA ARG A 848 9.59 -7.57 -19.49
C ARG A 848 9.67 -7.12 -18.02
N PRO A 849 10.86 -7.12 -17.40
CA PRO A 849 11.02 -6.62 -16.03
C PRO A 849 10.91 -5.10 -15.98
N ARG A 850 10.26 -4.59 -14.91
CA ARG A 850 10.01 -3.15 -14.72
C ARG A 850 11.26 -2.35 -14.34
N ASN A 851 12.32 -3.02 -13.86
CA ASN A 851 13.50 -2.47 -13.21
C ASN A 851 14.80 -2.68 -14.01
N CYS A 852 14.76 -2.56 -15.34
CA CYS A 852 15.92 -2.65 -16.23
C CYS A 852 16.53 -1.26 -16.52
N LEU A 853 17.85 -1.09 -16.33
CA LEU A 853 18.55 0.19 -16.54
C LEU A 853 18.84 0.49 -18.03
N ASN A 854 18.88 -0.54 -18.87
CA ASN A 854 19.08 -0.43 -20.31
C ASN A 854 17.95 -1.16 -21.08
N PRO A 855 16.69 -0.70 -20.94
CA PRO A 855 15.52 -1.39 -21.49
C PRO A 855 15.57 -1.55 -23.02
N GLN A 856 16.32 -0.70 -23.74
CA GLN A 856 16.58 -0.82 -25.17
C GLN A 856 17.16 -2.18 -25.59
N VAL A 857 17.84 -2.89 -24.68
CA VAL A 857 18.39 -4.21 -24.93
C VAL A 857 17.30 -5.29 -24.98
N LEU A 858 16.21 -5.11 -24.23
CA LEU A 858 15.16 -6.12 -24.06
C LEU A 858 14.38 -6.41 -25.34
N GLU A 859 14.38 -5.50 -26.32
CA GLU A 859 13.68 -5.68 -27.60
C GLU A 859 14.26 -6.82 -28.46
N GLN A 860 15.56 -7.06 -28.32
CA GLN A 860 16.30 -8.06 -29.09
C GLN A 860 16.93 -9.14 -28.19
N PHE A 861 16.62 -9.08 -26.88
CA PHE A 861 17.16 -9.99 -25.90
C PHE A 861 16.54 -11.38 -26.03
N SER A 862 17.41 -12.40 -25.97
CA SER A 862 16.99 -13.79 -25.91
C SER A 862 18.00 -14.57 -25.08
N PHE A 863 17.50 -15.40 -24.18
CA PHE A 863 18.36 -16.32 -23.42
C PHE A 863 18.98 -17.42 -24.30
N VAL A 864 18.33 -17.77 -25.42
CA VAL A 864 18.73 -18.86 -26.32
C VAL A 864 19.50 -18.38 -27.54
N ALA A 865 19.32 -17.13 -27.97
CA ALA A 865 20.10 -16.58 -29.09
C ALA A 865 21.55 -16.23 -28.67
N PRO A 866 22.52 -16.27 -29.61
CA PRO A 866 23.84 -15.75 -29.37
C PRO A 866 23.81 -14.24 -29.13
N ARG A 867 24.68 -13.77 -28.22
CA ARG A 867 24.84 -12.36 -27.89
C ARG A 867 25.29 -11.55 -29.12
N LYS A 868 24.94 -10.26 -29.17
CA LYS A 868 25.40 -9.33 -30.19
C LYS A 868 26.94 -9.25 -30.24
N THR A 869 27.50 -9.41 -31.44
CA THR A 869 28.93 -9.22 -31.73
C THR A 869 29.18 -7.77 -32.12
N LEU A 870 30.19 -7.14 -31.52
CA LEU A 870 30.62 -5.77 -31.83
C LEU A 870 31.75 -5.76 -32.86
N SER A 871 31.87 -4.67 -33.63
CA SER A 871 33.02 -4.45 -34.51
C SER A 871 34.28 -4.15 -33.70
N GLU A 872 35.47 -4.38 -34.27
CA GLU A 872 36.74 -4.06 -33.59
C GLU A 872 36.81 -2.58 -33.17
N SER A 873 36.31 -1.67 -34.01
CA SER A 873 36.25 -0.23 -33.71
C SER A 873 35.31 0.12 -32.54
N ASP A 874 34.18 -0.58 -32.41
CA ASP A 874 33.23 -0.34 -31.31
C ASP A 874 33.81 -0.85 -29.97
N ILE A 875 34.54 -1.96 -30.02
CA ILE A 875 35.25 -2.52 -28.86
C ILE A 875 36.35 -1.57 -28.40
N GLU A 876 37.20 -1.06 -29.31
CA GLU A 876 38.25 -0.09 -28.98
C GLU A 876 37.67 1.18 -28.33
N ALA A 877 36.54 1.69 -28.83
CA ALA A 877 35.88 2.87 -28.28
C ALA A 877 35.34 2.65 -26.86
N LEU A 878 34.79 1.45 -26.56
CA LEU A 878 34.33 1.11 -25.21
C LEU A 878 35.51 0.91 -24.24
N LEU A 879 36.61 0.30 -24.69
CA LEU A 879 37.81 0.07 -23.89
C LEU A 879 38.57 1.35 -23.54
N ALA A 880 38.33 2.45 -24.26
CA ALA A 880 38.90 3.77 -23.98
C ALA A 880 38.19 4.51 -22.84
N LYS A 881 36.99 4.08 -22.41
CA LYS A 881 36.27 4.68 -21.28
C LYS A 881 36.86 4.21 -19.94
N PRO A 882 36.90 5.07 -18.90
CA PRO A 882 37.34 4.68 -17.57
C PRO A 882 36.39 3.64 -16.95
N PRO A 883 36.89 2.69 -16.13
CA PRO A 883 36.08 1.63 -15.55
C PRO A 883 35.04 2.17 -14.53
N PRO A 884 33.94 1.42 -14.32
CA PRO A 884 32.91 1.78 -13.32
C PRO A 884 33.47 1.76 -11.89
N ALA A 885 32.84 2.53 -10.99
CA ALA A 885 33.28 2.74 -9.61
C ALA A 885 32.64 1.73 -8.65
N VAL A 886 33.26 1.46 -7.50
CA VAL A 886 32.73 0.48 -6.52
C VAL A 886 31.59 1.09 -5.70
N THR A 887 31.65 2.39 -5.43
CA THR A 887 30.68 3.14 -4.62
C THR A 887 30.24 4.47 -5.26
N ASP A 888 29.07 4.98 -4.85
CA ASP A 888 28.58 6.31 -5.24
C ASP A 888 29.59 7.43 -4.84
N LEU A 889 30.33 7.23 -3.74
CA LEU A 889 31.31 8.17 -3.19
C LEU A 889 32.54 8.35 -4.09
N GLU A 890 33.07 7.26 -4.66
CA GLU A 890 34.20 7.29 -5.60
C GLU A 890 33.84 8.00 -6.91
N LYS A 891 32.60 7.83 -7.38
CA LYS A 891 32.08 8.52 -8.57
C LYS A 891 32.06 10.03 -8.39
N ASN A 892 31.69 10.51 -7.19
CA ASN A 892 31.60 11.94 -6.87
C ASN A 892 32.96 12.57 -6.52
N LYS A 893 33.93 11.82 -5.94
CA LYS A 893 35.31 12.29 -5.70
C LYS A 893 36.01 12.73 -6.99
N LYS A 894 35.75 12.08 -8.14
CA LYS A 894 36.31 12.49 -9.45
C LYS A 894 35.85 13.88 -9.92
N GLN A 895 34.72 14.40 -9.42
CA GLN A 895 34.24 15.76 -9.70
C GLN A 895 34.81 16.82 -8.74
N LYS A 896 35.11 16.46 -7.48
CA LYS A 896 35.68 17.38 -6.46
C LYS A 896 37.22 17.49 -6.49
N ALA A 897 37.93 16.60 -7.20
CA ALA A 897 39.41 16.53 -7.20
C ALA A 897 40.16 17.71 -7.88
N ARG A 898 39.53 18.87 -8.11
CA ARG A 898 40.21 20.09 -8.58
C ARG A 898 40.35 21.19 -7.51
N SER A 899 39.96 20.94 -6.27
CA SER A 899 40.06 21.95 -5.21
C SER A 899 40.08 21.36 -3.80
N SER A 900 41.23 20.83 -3.36
CA SER A 900 41.61 20.77 -1.93
C SER A 900 43.00 20.12 -1.80
N GLU A 901 44.04 20.93 -1.93
CA GLU A 901 45.34 20.63 -1.33
C GLU A 901 45.42 21.35 0.03
N ALA A 902 46.10 20.71 0.98
CA ALA A 902 46.50 21.17 2.32
C ALA A 902 45.53 20.93 3.49
N ARG A 903 45.79 19.83 4.24
CA ARG A 903 46.12 19.87 5.68
C ARG A 903 46.37 18.46 6.24
N ALA A 904 47.61 18.16 6.59
CA ALA A 904 47.94 17.12 7.55
C ALA A 904 49.23 17.54 8.28
N GLU A 905 49.09 18.05 9.51
CA GLU A 905 50.20 18.20 10.46
C GLU A 905 49.77 17.62 11.80
N GLY A 906 50.56 16.68 12.33
CA GLY A 906 50.75 16.51 13.78
C GLY A 906 50.14 15.28 14.45
N MET A 907 50.81 14.12 14.37
CA MET A 907 50.83 13.13 15.46
C MET A 907 52.27 12.69 15.69
N ALA A 908 52.81 12.92 16.89
CA ALA A 908 54.18 12.55 17.26
C ALA A 908 54.25 11.08 17.69
N ALA A 909 55.33 10.38 17.30
CA ALA A 909 55.61 8.99 17.66
C ALA A 909 55.63 8.78 19.18
N SER A 910 55.02 7.69 19.66
CA SER A 910 54.87 7.39 21.10
C SER A 910 55.62 6.12 21.55
N ALA A 911 56.30 5.43 20.63
CA ALA A 911 57.02 4.19 20.90
C ALA A 911 58.49 4.40 21.35
N PRO A 912 59.11 3.43 22.07
CA PRO A 912 60.51 3.48 22.46
C PRO A 912 61.47 3.50 21.25
N PRO A 913 62.58 4.27 21.26
CA PRO A 913 63.53 4.37 20.14
C PRO A 913 64.09 3.02 19.65
N GLU A 914 64.34 2.08 20.56
CA GLU A 914 64.87 0.75 20.21
C GLU A 914 63.90 -0.08 19.34
N VAL A 915 62.59 0.10 19.54
CA VAL A 915 61.55 -0.59 18.74
C VAL A 915 61.44 0.07 17.36
N ILE A 916 61.54 1.40 17.30
CA ILE A 916 61.50 2.17 16.06
C ILE A 916 62.71 1.82 15.17
N ASP A 917 63.92 1.83 15.73
CA ASP A 917 65.16 1.50 15.01
C ASP A 917 65.13 0.07 14.47
N LYS A 918 64.64 -0.88 15.29
CA LYS A 918 64.56 -2.29 14.90
C LYS A 918 63.54 -2.53 13.80
N MET A 919 62.35 -1.94 13.92
CA MET A 919 61.29 -2.04 12.91
C MET A 919 61.71 -1.35 11.60
N SER A 920 62.38 -0.20 11.68
CA SER A 920 62.91 0.51 10.51
C SER A 920 63.96 -0.33 9.76
N ALA A 921 64.85 -1.03 10.49
CA ALA A 921 65.83 -1.93 9.88
C ALA A 921 65.19 -3.14 9.19
N ILE A 922 64.14 -3.72 9.79
CA ILE A 922 63.35 -4.81 9.20
C ILE A 922 62.65 -4.34 7.91
N LEU A 923 62.00 -3.18 7.95
CA LEU A 923 61.28 -2.64 6.80
C LEU A 923 62.24 -2.25 5.66
N ALA A 924 63.42 -1.70 5.96
CA ALA A 924 64.44 -1.39 4.96
C ALA A 924 64.94 -2.67 4.25
N ALA A 925 65.27 -3.71 5.00
CA ALA A 925 65.69 -5.01 4.43
C ALA A 925 64.55 -5.69 3.66
N PHE A 926 63.30 -5.51 4.09
CA PHE A 926 62.13 -6.00 3.37
C PHE A 926 61.92 -5.27 2.03
N CYS A 927 62.07 -3.94 2.00
CA CYS A 927 62.03 -3.15 0.77
C CYS A 927 63.10 -3.58 -0.24
N GLU A 928 64.34 -3.81 0.21
CA GLU A 928 65.43 -4.27 -0.65
C GLU A 928 65.12 -5.63 -1.29
N ARG A 929 64.62 -6.58 -0.50
CA ARG A 929 64.25 -7.91 -1.00
C ARG A 929 63.04 -7.90 -1.92
N MET A 930 62.07 -7.03 -1.68
CA MET A 930 60.92 -6.83 -2.57
C MET A 930 61.39 -6.31 -3.95
N ALA A 931 62.36 -5.38 -3.97
CA ALA A 931 62.90 -4.84 -5.21
C ALA A 931 63.75 -5.85 -6.01
N SER A 932 64.32 -6.88 -5.36
CA SER A 932 65.21 -7.86 -5.99
C SER A 932 64.60 -9.27 -6.19
N ASP A 933 63.32 -9.49 -5.86
CA ASP A 933 62.70 -10.82 -5.97
C ASP A 933 62.10 -11.07 -7.36
N ASP A 934 62.62 -12.08 -8.06
CA ASP A 934 62.21 -12.43 -9.42
C ASP A 934 60.72 -12.75 -9.56
N LYS A 935 60.06 -13.27 -8.51
CA LYS A 935 58.62 -13.59 -8.56
C LYS A 935 57.77 -12.33 -8.41
N VAL A 936 58.20 -11.38 -7.59
CA VAL A 936 57.55 -10.07 -7.47
C VAL A 936 57.74 -9.27 -8.76
N ALA A 937 58.93 -9.34 -9.37
CA ALA A 937 59.20 -8.73 -10.68
C ALA A 937 58.30 -9.31 -11.78
N ALA A 938 58.18 -10.64 -11.88
CA ALA A 938 57.26 -11.29 -12.82
C ALA A 938 55.78 -10.94 -12.55
N PHE A 939 55.38 -10.84 -11.28
CA PHE A 939 54.03 -10.40 -10.90
C PHE A 939 53.74 -8.94 -11.31
N SER A 940 54.77 -8.11 -11.45
CA SER A 940 54.63 -6.70 -11.84
C SER A 940 54.50 -6.47 -13.36
N GLU A 941 54.60 -7.50 -14.21
CA GLU A 941 54.58 -7.36 -15.68
C GLU A 941 53.29 -6.71 -16.21
N ASP A 942 52.14 -6.97 -15.58
CA ASP A 942 50.83 -6.44 -15.95
C ASP A 942 50.29 -5.37 -14.96
N LYS A 943 51.15 -4.86 -14.08
CA LYS A 943 50.77 -3.92 -13.00
C LYS A 943 51.35 -2.53 -13.23
N ASP A 944 50.55 -1.54 -12.84
CA ASP A 944 50.92 -0.13 -12.76
C ASP A 944 50.30 0.43 -11.46
N VAL A 945 50.98 0.21 -10.34
CA VAL A 945 50.48 0.60 -9.00
C VAL A 945 51.61 0.97 -8.04
N CYS A 946 51.42 2.05 -7.27
CA CYS A 946 52.25 2.37 -6.10
C CYS A 946 51.46 2.24 -4.78
N LEU A 947 51.95 1.39 -3.88
CA LEU A 947 51.41 1.10 -2.55
C LEU A 947 52.30 1.74 -1.48
N ALA A 948 51.77 2.61 -0.63
CA ALA A 948 52.46 3.21 0.51
C ALA A 948 51.85 2.75 1.84
N PHE A 949 52.70 2.58 2.84
CA PHE A 949 52.36 2.09 4.18
C PHE A 949 52.93 3.05 5.21
N THR A 950 52.12 3.42 6.20
CA THR A 950 52.49 4.33 7.28
C THR A 950 52.10 3.72 8.63
N ALA A 951 53.02 3.76 9.58
CA ALA A 951 52.81 3.40 10.97
C ALA A 951 53.05 4.61 11.89
N PRO A 952 52.03 5.43 12.17
CA PRO A 952 52.18 6.70 12.89
C PRO A 952 52.66 6.53 14.34
N ASP A 953 52.32 5.42 14.97
CA ASP A 953 52.68 5.10 16.36
C ASP A 953 54.19 4.94 16.57
N ILE A 954 54.91 4.54 15.50
CA ILE A 954 56.37 4.42 15.44
C ILE A 954 57.04 5.43 14.50
N GLY A 955 56.27 6.22 13.75
CA GLY A 955 56.77 7.27 12.84
C GLY A 955 57.49 6.76 11.60
N VAL A 956 57.10 5.60 11.05
CA VAL A 956 57.77 4.97 9.89
C VAL A 956 56.81 4.86 8.70
N SER A 957 57.30 5.20 7.51
CA SER A 957 56.59 5.03 6.23
C SER A 957 57.48 4.33 5.20
N PHE A 958 56.90 3.58 4.26
CA PHE A 958 57.61 2.95 3.14
C PHE A 958 56.66 2.65 1.98
N TYR A 959 57.18 2.33 0.80
CA TYR A 959 56.36 2.06 -0.38
C TYR A 959 56.89 0.95 -1.32
N PHE A 960 56.00 0.46 -2.18
CA PHE A 960 56.26 -0.44 -3.30
C PHE A 960 55.58 0.07 -4.58
N GLY A 961 56.35 0.35 -5.63
CA GLY A 961 55.88 0.60 -6.99
C GLY A 961 56.07 -0.64 -7.87
N LEU A 962 55.02 -1.06 -8.55
CA LEU A 962 55.02 -2.19 -9.49
C LEU A 962 54.74 -1.64 -10.89
N TYR A 963 55.72 -1.71 -11.79
CA TYR A 963 55.68 -1.05 -13.09
C TYR A 963 56.25 -1.95 -14.20
N GLY A 964 55.39 -2.69 -14.89
CA GLY A 964 55.75 -3.38 -16.14
C GLY A 964 57.01 -4.26 -16.07
N GLY A 965 57.15 -5.04 -15.00
CA GLY A 965 58.31 -5.92 -14.76
C GLY A 965 59.40 -5.32 -13.87
N LYS A 966 59.24 -4.07 -13.41
CA LYS A 966 60.14 -3.38 -12.49
C LYS A 966 59.47 -3.14 -11.14
N VAL A 967 60.17 -3.46 -10.05
CA VAL A 967 59.74 -3.19 -8.67
C VAL A 967 60.59 -2.06 -8.09
N GLU A 968 59.96 -0.96 -7.72
CA GLU A 968 60.60 0.13 -6.97
C GLU A 968 60.17 0.04 -5.50
N SER A 969 61.10 0.09 -4.56
CA SER A 969 60.75 0.09 -3.13
C SER A 969 61.78 0.85 -2.32
N ALA A 970 61.30 1.64 -1.36
CA ALA A 970 62.15 2.34 -0.41
C ALA A 970 61.42 2.65 0.90
N LEU A 971 62.21 2.89 1.95
CA LEU A 971 61.75 3.49 3.19
C LEU A 971 61.56 5.00 2.97
N GLY A 972 60.45 5.57 3.44
CA GLY A 972 60.07 6.97 3.23
C GLY A 972 58.68 7.12 2.59
N GLU A 973 58.24 8.36 2.47
CA GLU A 973 56.99 8.72 1.79
C GLU A 973 57.18 8.78 0.28
N ASN A 974 56.09 8.57 -0.46
CA ASN A 974 56.08 8.72 -1.91
C ASN A 974 54.82 9.46 -2.34
N ASP A 975 54.99 10.70 -2.80
CA ASP A 975 53.91 11.61 -3.21
C ASP A 975 53.08 11.10 -4.41
N LYS A 976 53.55 10.04 -5.08
CA LYS A 976 52.87 9.39 -6.21
C LYS A 976 52.16 8.09 -5.81
N ALA A 977 52.03 7.80 -4.51
CA ALA A 977 51.32 6.61 -4.04
C ALA A 977 49.83 6.68 -4.37
N GLU A 978 49.30 5.64 -5.01
CA GLU A 978 47.90 5.58 -5.43
C GLU A 978 47.03 4.84 -4.42
N VAL A 979 47.69 4.12 -3.50
CA VAL A 979 47.11 3.40 -2.38
C VAL A 979 47.96 3.68 -1.15
N MET A 980 47.36 4.21 -0.10
CA MET A 980 48.00 4.50 1.18
C MET A 980 47.29 3.74 2.29
N LEU A 981 48.04 3.01 3.11
CA LEU A 981 47.55 2.31 4.28
C LEU A 981 48.20 2.85 5.54
N THR A 982 47.39 3.28 6.49
CA THR A 982 47.83 3.77 7.79
C THR A 982 47.34 2.79 8.85
N MET A 983 48.24 2.22 9.63
CA MET A 983 47.92 1.25 10.68
C MET A 983 48.97 1.27 11.78
N ARG A 984 48.69 0.69 12.95
CA ARG A 984 49.70 0.59 14.01
C ARG A 984 50.80 -0.41 13.65
N ALA A 985 51.98 -0.26 14.26
CA ALA A 985 53.12 -1.15 14.07
C ALA A 985 52.76 -2.63 14.33
N GLU A 986 51.94 -2.91 15.33
CA GLU A 986 51.44 -4.26 15.63
C GLU A 986 50.64 -4.86 14.46
N ILE A 987 49.72 -4.07 13.89
CA ILE A 987 48.86 -4.47 12.78
C ILE A 987 49.68 -4.64 11.49
N LEU A 988 50.61 -3.71 11.24
CA LEU A 988 51.57 -3.76 10.14
C LEU A 988 52.40 -5.05 10.19
N ASN A 989 53.01 -5.32 11.34
CA ASN A 989 53.80 -6.53 11.55
C ASN A 989 52.94 -7.79 11.45
N GLY A 990 51.71 -7.76 11.97
CA GLY A 990 50.77 -8.88 11.91
C GLY A 990 50.30 -9.19 10.49
N MET A 991 50.08 -8.15 9.68
CA MET A 991 49.73 -8.25 8.26
C MET A 991 50.84 -8.95 7.47
N PHE A 992 52.10 -8.49 7.59
CA PHE A 992 53.20 -9.07 6.80
C PHE A 992 53.71 -10.40 7.35
N SER A 993 53.59 -10.67 8.66
CA SER A 993 53.83 -12.01 9.21
C SER A 993 52.69 -12.99 8.93
N GLY A 994 51.53 -12.49 8.52
CA GLY A 994 50.29 -13.24 8.32
C GLY A 994 49.72 -13.84 9.60
N SER A 995 49.94 -13.16 10.74
CA SER A 995 49.30 -13.45 12.04
C SER A 995 48.01 -12.66 12.25
N ILE A 996 47.78 -11.61 11.44
CA ILE A 996 46.54 -10.84 11.40
C ILE A 996 45.92 -10.97 10.01
N ASP A 997 44.62 -11.25 9.99
CA ASP A 997 43.82 -11.20 8.77
C ASP A 997 43.60 -9.73 8.39
N THR A 998 44.16 -9.33 7.25
CA THR A 998 44.14 -7.96 6.74
C THR A 998 42.73 -7.45 6.48
N MET A 999 41.85 -8.30 5.97
CA MET A 999 40.46 -7.95 5.68
C MET A 999 39.68 -7.77 6.98
N LYS A 1000 39.89 -8.66 7.96
CA LYS A 1000 39.23 -8.55 9.27
C LYS A 1000 39.69 -7.31 10.04
N ALA A 1001 40.98 -6.98 10.00
CA ALA A 1001 41.53 -5.78 10.61
C ALA A 1001 41.01 -4.49 9.94
N ALA A 1002 40.92 -4.47 8.60
CA ALA A 1002 40.31 -3.35 7.87
C ALA A 1002 38.81 -3.18 8.20
N MET A 1003 38.05 -4.28 8.27
CA MET A 1003 36.63 -4.26 8.64
C MET A 1003 36.38 -3.80 10.08
N ASN A 1004 37.34 -4.01 10.98
CA ASN A 1004 37.26 -3.58 12.37
C ASN A 1004 37.74 -2.13 12.59
N GLY A 1005 38.27 -1.46 11.56
CA GLY A 1005 38.81 -0.10 11.65
C GLY A 1005 40.26 -0.02 12.16
N ASP A 1006 40.97 -1.15 12.24
CA ASP A 1006 42.37 -1.21 12.69
C ASP A 1006 43.38 -0.78 11.61
N ILE A 1007 42.91 -0.64 10.35
CA ILE A 1007 43.67 -0.17 9.19
C ILE A 1007 42.88 0.95 8.50
N ALA A 1008 43.43 2.15 8.46
CA ALA A 1008 42.91 3.25 7.66
C ALA A 1008 43.46 3.17 6.22
N PHE A 1009 42.57 3.32 5.24
CA PHE A 1009 42.87 3.13 3.82
C PHE A 1009 42.46 4.37 3.01
N VAL A 1010 43.36 4.87 2.16
CA VAL A 1010 43.11 6.00 1.26
C VAL A 1010 43.71 5.68 -0.12
N GLY A 1011 42.89 5.64 -1.18
CA GLY A 1011 43.38 5.39 -2.54
C GLY A 1011 42.41 4.61 -3.42
N ASP A 1012 42.89 4.14 -4.58
CA ASP A 1012 42.10 3.34 -5.53
C ASP A 1012 41.86 1.92 -4.99
N ALA A 1013 40.60 1.58 -4.69
CA ALA A 1013 40.21 0.29 -4.10
C ALA A 1013 40.53 -0.93 -5.00
N ALA A 1014 40.47 -0.77 -6.33
CA ALA A 1014 40.81 -1.86 -7.25
C ALA A 1014 42.33 -2.11 -7.26
N LYS A 1015 43.13 -1.04 -7.18
CA LYS A 1015 44.59 -1.15 -7.05
C LYS A 1015 45.02 -1.71 -5.69
N ALA A 1016 44.27 -1.42 -4.63
CA ALA A 1016 44.53 -1.94 -3.28
C ALA A 1016 44.48 -3.46 -3.19
N MET A 1017 43.66 -4.11 -4.02
CA MET A 1017 43.58 -5.58 -4.09
C MET A 1017 44.90 -6.26 -4.47
N THR A 1018 45.84 -5.51 -5.06
CA THR A 1018 47.21 -5.99 -5.35
C THR A 1018 47.90 -6.48 -4.08
N ILE A 1019 47.57 -5.91 -2.91
CA ILE A 1019 48.10 -6.32 -1.60
C ILE A 1019 47.69 -7.76 -1.27
N ASN A 1020 46.43 -8.12 -1.50
CA ASN A 1020 45.92 -9.46 -1.23
C ASN A 1020 46.53 -10.50 -2.19
N GLN A 1021 46.73 -10.12 -3.46
CA GLN A 1021 47.36 -10.98 -4.45
C GLN A 1021 48.86 -11.20 -4.16
N LEU A 1022 49.56 -10.18 -3.67
CA LEU A 1022 50.97 -10.22 -3.32
C LEU A 1022 51.22 -10.75 -1.90
N SER A 1023 50.18 -10.87 -1.06
CA SER A 1023 50.27 -11.22 0.37
C SER A 1023 51.14 -12.44 0.69
N ARG A 1024 51.10 -13.48 -0.17
CA ARG A 1024 51.94 -14.68 0.00
C ARG A 1024 53.43 -14.39 -0.20
N ASP A 1025 53.78 -13.61 -1.22
CA ASP A 1025 55.16 -13.25 -1.50
C ASP A 1025 55.68 -12.21 -0.51
N MET A 1026 54.85 -11.23 -0.14
CA MET A 1026 55.17 -10.29 0.95
C MET A 1026 55.41 -11.03 2.26
N LYS A 1027 54.56 -12.01 2.61
CA LYS A 1027 54.73 -12.83 3.81
C LYS A 1027 56.02 -13.64 3.76
N ARG A 1028 56.31 -14.31 2.64
CA ARG A 1028 57.54 -15.07 2.44
C ARG A 1028 58.77 -14.19 2.65
N LEU A 1029 58.81 -13.02 2.01
CA LEU A 1029 59.94 -12.11 2.04
C LEU A 1029 60.10 -11.44 3.42
N TYR A 1030 59.02 -10.98 4.02
CA TYR A 1030 59.02 -10.36 5.35
C TYR A 1030 59.41 -11.37 6.44
N THR A 1031 58.88 -12.60 6.41
CA THR A 1031 59.24 -13.65 7.37
C THR A 1031 60.73 -13.98 7.29
N ALA A 1032 61.29 -14.06 6.08
CA ALA A 1032 62.72 -14.31 5.91
C ALA A 1032 63.61 -13.17 6.45
N VAL A 1033 63.13 -11.92 6.43
CA VAL A 1033 63.82 -10.79 7.08
C VAL A 1033 63.72 -10.88 8.60
N ILE A 1034 62.56 -11.25 9.13
CA ILE A 1034 62.34 -11.45 10.57
C ILE A 1034 63.21 -12.60 11.12
N GLU A 1035 63.38 -13.69 10.37
CA GLU A 1035 64.26 -14.79 10.74
C GLU A 1035 65.75 -14.39 10.79
N GLU A 1036 66.18 -13.48 9.91
CA GLU A 1036 67.56 -12.98 9.86
C GLU A 1036 67.85 -11.92 10.93
N LEU A 1037 66.96 -10.92 11.05
CA LEU A 1037 67.18 -9.76 11.91
C LEU A 1037 66.58 -9.93 13.32
N GLY A 1038 65.73 -10.94 13.54
CA GLY A 1038 65.00 -11.14 14.80
C GLY A 1038 63.71 -10.32 14.90
N SER A 1039 62.81 -10.72 15.81
CA SER A 1039 61.50 -10.09 16.02
C SER A 1039 61.61 -8.61 16.45
N PRO A 1040 60.69 -7.71 16.01
CA PRO A 1040 60.68 -6.28 16.36
C PRO A 1040 60.32 -5.97 17.82
N GLY A 1041 60.03 -6.97 18.68
CA GLY A 1041 59.69 -6.79 20.09
C GLY A 1041 58.18 -6.79 20.36
N ASN A 1042 57.77 -6.40 21.59
CA ASN A 1042 56.35 -6.41 21.99
C ASN A 1042 55.61 -5.16 21.50
N LEU A 1043 55.16 -5.19 20.25
CA LEU A 1043 54.42 -4.09 19.62
C LEU A 1043 53.04 -3.84 20.26
N SER A 1044 52.46 -4.82 20.96
CA SER A 1044 51.19 -4.66 21.70
C SER A 1044 51.31 -3.78 22.95
N ALA A 1045 52.53 -3.54 23.43
CA ALA A 1045 52.80 -2.68 24.59
C ALA A 1045 52.79 -1.17 24.25
N ILE A 1046 52.63 -0.82 22.97
CA ILE A 1046 52.45 0.57 22.53
C ILE A 1046 51.04 1.03 22.99
N PRO A 1047 50.92 2.09 23.81
CA PRO A 1047 49.66 2.48 24.46
C PRO A 1047 48.50 2.68 23.47
N GLN A 1048 47.31 2.12 23.76
CA GLN A 1048 46.10 2.33 22.96
C GLN A 1048 45.26 3.49 23.51
N PRO A 1049 44.70 4.38 22.68
CA PRO A 1049 43.64 5.27 23.10
C PRO A 1049 42.33 4.49 23.31
N GLY A 1050 41.99 4.20 24.57
CA GLY A 1050 40.64 3.89 25.06
C GLY A 1050 39.90 2.67 24.47
N LYS A 1051 40.04 1.48 25.08
CA LYS A 1051 38.93 0.53 25.35
C LYS A 1051 39.35 -0.67 26.21
N THR A 1052 38.45 -1.08 27.10
CA THR A 1052 38.49 -2.23 28.03
C THR A 1052 37.98 -3.52 27.38
N GLU A 1053 38.60 -4.66 27.75
CA GLU A 1053 38.42 -5.99 27.14
C GLU A 1053 37.15 -6.75 27.57
N THR A 1054 36.72 -7.71 26.74
CA THR A 1054 35.71 -8.74 27.10
C THR A 1054 36.10 -10.11 26.48
N PRO A 1055 35.85 -11.26 27.13
CA PRO A 1055 36.58 -12.51 26.90
C PRO A 1055 35.95 -13.49 25.89
N ALA A 1056 36.75 -14.50 25.53
CA ALA A 1056 36.65 -15.40 24.37
C ALA A 1056 35.52 -16.46 24.40
N VAL A 1057 35.08 -16.85 23.19
CA VAL A 1057 34.09 -17.91 22.93
C VAL A 1057 34.79 -19.21 22.49
N VAL A 1058 34.33 -20.34 23.02
CA VAL A 1058 34.75 -21.72 22.72
C VAL A 1058 33.85 -22.32 21.63
N VAL A 1059 34.42 -23.09 20.70
CA VAL A 1059 33.74 -23.73 19.55
C VAL A 1059 33.47 -25.22 19.82
N ALA A 1060 32.31 -25.75 19.41
CA ALA A 1060 32.01 -27.20 19.35
C ALA A 1060 31.19 -27.58 18.10
N GLY A 1061 31.32 -28.83 17.63
CA GLY A 1061 31.03 -29.29 16.25
C GLY A 1061 29.71 -30.05 15.94
N PRO A 1062 29.68 -31.02 15.00
CA PRO A 1062 28.63 -31.18 13.98
C PRO A 1062 27.41 -32.08 14.32
N GLN A 1063 27.04 -32.25 15.59
CA GLN A 1063 25.80 -32.93 16.01
C GLN A 1063 25.12 -32.21 17.18
N ASP A 1064 25.00 -30.90 17.04
CA ASP A 1064 24.53 -30.06 18.12
C ASP A 1064 23.01 -29.83 18.02
N VAL A 1065 22.25 -30.51 18.89
CA VAL A 1065 20.77 -30.42 19.00
C VAL A 1065 20.25 -28.98 19.16
N ARG A 1066 21.12 -28.03 19.54
CA ARG A 1066 20.78 -26.61 19.63
C ARG A 1066 20.49 -26.00 18.25
N HIS A 1067 21.07 -26.53 17.18
CA HIS A 1067 20.75 -26.12 15.81
C HIS A 1067 19.34 -26.54 15.43
N GLU A 1068 18.99 -27.81 15.65
CA GLU A 1068 17.62 -28.31 15.43
C GLU A 1068 16.59 -27.53 16.26
N LEU A 1069 16.93 -27.16 17.49
CA LEU A 1069 16.08 -26.33 18.34
C LEU A 1069 15.84 -24.94 17.72
N VAL A 1070 16.90 -24.27 17.25
CA VAL A 1070 16.80 -22.94 16.60
C VAL A 1070 15.99 -23.03 15.31
N ASP A 1071 16.21 -24.05 14.48
CA ASP A 1071 15.47 -24.25 13.23
C ASP A 1071 13.97 -24.40 13.50
N ILE A 1072 13.59 -25.23 14.49
CA ILE A 1072 12.20 -25.43 14.88
C ILE A 1072 11.57 -24.16 15.45
N VAL A 1073 12.33 -23.35 16.19
CA VAL A 1073 11.84 -22.07 16.70
C VAL A 1073 11.60 -21.07 15.56
N ASN A 1074 12.51 -21.01 14.58
CA ASN A 1074 12.35 -20.15 13.41
C ASN A 1074 11.14 -20.59 12.58
N GLU A 1075 10.98 -21.89 12.34
CA GLU A 1075 9.82 -22.42 11.61
C GLU A 1075 8.50 -22.10 12.32
N LEU A 1076 8.41 -22.30 13.64
CA LEU A 1076 7.21 -21.95 14.39
C LEU A 1076 6.92 -20.44 14.36
N TYR A 1077 7.96 -19.61 14.28
CA TYR A 1077 7.81 -18.15 14.17
C TYR A 1077 7.34 -17.73 12.77
N GLU A 1078 7.91 -18.31 11.71
CA GLU A 1078 7.51 -18.10 10.31
C GLU A 1078 6.06 -18.51 10.05
N HIS A 1079 5.59 -19.57 10.71
CA HIS A 1079 4.20 -20.01 10.65
C HIS A 1079 3.25 -19.25 11.59
N TYR A 1080 3.72 -18.21 12.29
CA TYR A 1080 2.94 -17.42 13.25
C TYR A 1080 2.35 -18.24 14.42
N ILE A 1081 2.97 -19.38 14.74
CA ILE A 1081 2.56 -20.26 15.85
C ILE A 1081 3.17 -19.80 17.18
N ILE A 1082 4.33 -19.13 17.13
CA ILE A 1082 4.91 -18.39 18.26
C ILE A 1082 5.11 -16.92 17.88
N THR A 1083 5.33 -16.05 18.86
CA THR A 1083 5.49 -14.62 18.61
C THR A 1083 6.97 -14.22 18.67
N ALA A 1084 7.25 -12.96 18.30
CA ALA A 1084 8.61 -12.39 18.28
C ALA A 1084 9.37 -12.59 19.59
N THR A 1085 8.70 -12.59 20.74
CA THR A 1085 9.31 -12.74 22.08
C THR A 1085 8.62 -13.80 22.95
N GLY A 1086 7.45 -14.29 22.56
CA GLY A 1086 6.66 -15.31 23.26
C GLY A 1086 6.77 -16.70 22.63
N GLY A 1087 6.41 -17.73 23.39
CA GLY A 1087 6.62 -19.13 23.02
C GLY A 1087 8.04 -19.59 23.32
N ASN A 1088 8.21 -20.85 23.68
CA ASN A 1088 9.50 -21.41 24.05
C ASN A 1088 9.59 -22.90 23.79
N VAL A 1089 10.81 -23.34 23.53
CA VAL A 1089 11.10 -24.71 23.09
C VAL A 1089 12.23 -25.26 23.95
N SER A 1090 12.08 -26.50 24.38
CA SER A 1090 13.14 -27.24 25.06
C SER A 1090 13.32 -28.64 24.47
N VAL A 1091 14.55 -29.14 24.49
CA VAL A 1091 14.88 -30.52 24.11
C VAL A 1091 15.84 -31.13 25.12
N ARG A 1092 15.66 -32.41 25.44
CA ARG A 1092 16.56 -33.16 26.31
C ARG A 1092 17.97 -33.20 25.69
N ASN A 1093 18.99 -33.04 26.52
CA ASN A 1093 20.37 -33.13 26.06
C ASN A 1093 20.69 -34.58 25.66
N PRO A 1094 21.08 -34.86 24.41
CA PRO A 1094 21.43 -36.22 23.97
C PRO A 1094 22.56 -36.84 24.78
N ASP A 1095 23.49 -36.03 25.27
CA ASP A 1095 24.64 -36.47 26.05
C ASP A 1095 24.31 -36.73 27.53
N ASN A 1096 23.23 -36.13 28.05
CA ASN A 1096 22.78 -36.33 29.42
C ASN A 1096 21.25 -36.19 29.54
N PRO A 1097 20.51 -37.28 29.79
CA PRO A 1097 19.07 -37.23 29.86
C PRO A 1097 18.52 -36.42 31.05
N ASP A 1098 19.31 -36.12 32.07
CA ASP A 1098 18.90 -35.28 33.22
C ASP A 1098 19.11 -33.77 32.98
N GLU A 1099 19.45 -33.40 31.73
CA GLU A 1099 19.64 -32.04 31.27
C GLU A 1099 18.75 -31.74 30.06
N CYS A 1100 18.45 -30.46 29.84
CA CYS A 1100 17.82 -30.01 28.61
C CYS A 1100 18.39 -28.67 28.14
N TRP A 1101 18.34 -28.46 26.83
CA TRP A 1101 18.53 -27.17 26.21
C TRP A 1101 17.18 -26.47 26.10
N ILE A 1102 17.12 -25.19 26.45
CA ILE A 1102 15.91 -24.38 26.38
C ILE A 1102 16.21 -23.00 25.80
N THR A 1103 15.23 -22.43 25.10
CA THR A 1103 15.32 -21.04 24.62
C THR A 1103 15.53 -20.04 25.78
N PRO A 1104 16.39 -19.02 25.62
CA PRO A 1104 16.61 -17.97 26.61
C PRO A 1104 15.40 -17.06 26.79
N SER A 1105 15.28 -16.41 27.95
CA SER A 1105 14.25 -15.41 28.22
C SER A 1105 14.55 -14.07 27.51
N GLN A 1106 13.49 -13.29 27.21
CA GLN A 1106 13.57 -11.90 26.74
C GLN A 1106 14.45 -11.72 25.49
N MET A 1107 14.35 -12.64 24.55
CA MET A 1107 15.10 -12.60 23.29
C MET A 1107 14.14 -12.67 22.12
N PHE A 1108 14.43 -11.86 21.10
CA PHE A 1108 13.75 -11.95 19.83
C PHE A 1108 14.07 -13.30 19.16
N LYS A 1109 13.05 -14.02 18.68
CA LYS A 1109 13.23 -15.39 18.16
C LYS A 1109 14.13 -15.45 16.93
N GLY A 1110 14.10 -14.43 16.07
CA GLY A 1110 14.98 -14.34 14.90
C GLY A 1110 16.46 -14.06 15.21
N ASP A 1111 16.79 -13.69 16.46
CA ASP A 1111 18.18 -13.51 16.92
C ASP A 1111 18.74 -14.76 17.61
N LEU A 1112 17.93 -15.84 17.70
CA LEU A 1112 18.36 -17.07 18.36
C LEU A 1112 19.45 -17.73 17.53
N ARG A 1113 20.55 -18.03 18.22
CA ARG A 1113 21.66 -18.81 17.69
C ARG A 1113 21.91 -20.00 18.62
N PRO A 1114 22.46 -21.11 18.12
CA PRO A 1114 22.72 -22.30 18.94
C PRO A 1114 23.53 -21.99 20.20
N GLU A 1115 24.48 -21.06 20.13
CA GLU A 1115 25.34 -20.65 21.27
C GLU A 1115 24.57 -19.87 22.35
N LEU A 1116 23.37 -19.38 22.04
CA LEU A 1116 22.50 -18.65 22.94
C LEU A 1116 21.51 -19.57 23.68
N MET A 1117 21.43 -20.85 23.32
CA MET A 1117 20.60 -21.82 24.04
C MET A 1117 21.13 -22.02 25.45
N VAL A 1118 20.21 -22.09 26.41
CA VAL A 1118 20.56 -22.21 27.82
C VAL A 1118 20.51 -23.69 28.20
N ARG A 1119 21.63 -24.23 28.68
CA ARG A 1119 21.65 -25.56 29.27
C ARG A 1119 21.23 -25.50 30.72
N ILE A 1120 20.18 -26.24 31.06
CA ILE A 1120 19.70 -26.37 32.44
C ILE A 1120 19.62 -27.84 32.83
N ASN A 1121 19.83 -28.13 34.12
CA ASN A 1121 19.38 -29.41 34.66
C ASN A 1121 17.86 -29.43 34.78
N LEU A 1122 17.25 -30.59 35.00
CA LEU A 1122 15.80 -30.67 35.18
C LEU A 1122 15.31 -29.89 36.42
N ASP A 1123 16.17 -29.53 37.38
CA ASP A 1123 15.84 -28.64 38.50
C ASP A 1123 15.78 -27.14 38.12
N GLY A 1124 16.02 -26.79 36.85
CA GLY A 1124 15.95 -25.43 36.35
C GLY A 1124 17.22 -24.60 36.55
N LYS A 1125 18.29 -25.21 37.05
CA LYS A 1125 19.56 -24.53 37.31
C LYS A 1125 20.40 -24.46 36.02
N PRO A 1126 20.82 -23.26 35.58
CA PRO A 1126 21.79 -23.13 34.49
C PRO A 1126 23.12 -23.80 34.81
N LEU A 1127 23.66 -24.55 33.86
CA LEU A 1127 24.88 -25.34 34.03
C LEU A 1127 26.14 -24.66 33.46
N ASP A 1128 25.97 -23.68 32.56
CA ASP A 1128 27.06 -22.97 31.90
C ASP A 1128 27.35 -21.62 32.56
N ALA A 1129 28.63 -21.34 32.85
CA ALA A 1129 29.06 -20.10 33.49
C ALA A 1129 28.92 -18.90 32.53
N GLY A 1130 28.19 -17.86 32.98
CA GLY A 1130 27.91 -16.67 32.15
C GLY A 1130 26.77 -16.84 31.14
N ALA A 1131 26.06 -17.98 31.17
CA ALA A 1131 24.90 -18.20 30.31
C ALA A 1131 23.73 -17.26 30.65
N ARG A 1132 22.89 -17.01 29.64
CA ARG A 1132 21.67 -16.20 29.79
C ARG A 1132 20.64 -16.91 30.68
N SER A 1133 19.69 -16.13 31.20
CA SER A 1133 18.54 -16.69 31.92
C SER A 1133 17.71 -17.59 30.99
N PRO A 1134 17.31 -18.80 31.42
CA PRO A 1134 16.39 -19.65 30.67
C PRO A 1134 15.01 -18.99 30.57
N SER A 1135 14.15 -19.43 29.63
CA SER A 1135 12.75 -18.99 29.55
C SER A 1135 12.09 -18.94 30.93
N SER A 1136 11.28 -17.91 31.19
CA SER A 1136 10.51 -17.78 32.45
C SER A 1136 9.58 -18.95 32.73
N GLU A 1137 9.26 -19.74 31.70
CA GLU A 1137 8.37 -20.90 31.74
C GLU A 1137 9.11 -22.24 31.83
N TRP A 1138 10.42 -22.24 32.13
CA TRP A 1138 11.26 -23.44 32.26
C TRP A 1138 10.68 -24.51 33.20
N GLY A 1139 9.88 -24.09 34.20
CA GLY A 1139 9.27 -24.95 35.21
C GLY A 1139 8.42 -26.07 34.60
N PHE A 1140 7.51 -25.75 33.67
CA PHE A 1140 6.63 -26.77 33.10
C PHE A 1140 7.31 -27.61 32.02
N HIS A 1141 8.33 -27.06 31.34
CA HIS A 1141 9.17 -27.82 30.43
C HIS A 1141 9.90 -28.95 31.16
N THR A 1142 10.63 -28.60 32.22
CA THR A 1142 11.40 -29.58 33.00
C THR A 1142 10.52 -30.56 33.77
N GLN A 1143 9.38 -30.13 34.33
CA GLN A 1143 8.43 -31.04 34.98
C GLN A 1143 7.79 -32.03 34.00
N THR A 1144 7.42 -31.58 32.80
CA THR A 1144 6.88 -32.46 31.75
C THR A 1144 7.92 -33.50 31.33
N LEU A 1145 9.18 -33.10 31.10
CA LEU A 1145 10.28 -34.01 30.78
C LEU A 1145 10.59 -35.02 31.91
N ARG A 1146 10.33 -34.67 33.19
CA ARG A 1146 10.47 -35.62 34.31
C ARG A 1146 9.32 -36.62 34.38
N LYS A 1147 8.07 -36.14 34.28
CA LYS A 1147 6.86 -36.96 34.46
C LYS A 1147 6.61 -37.86 33.24
N LYS A 1148 6.80 -37.34 32.01
CA LYS A 1148 6.63 -38.08 30.76
C LYS A 1148 8.00 -38.48 30.20
N LYS A 1149 8.57 -39.59 30.69
CA LYS A 1149 9.91 -40.06 30.27
C LYS A 1149 10.06 -40.30 28.77
N ALA A 1150 8.96 -40.56 28.07
CA ALA A 1150 8.94 -40.72 26.61
C ALA A 1150 9.12 -39.39 25.86
N ALA A 1151 8.90 -38.24 26.50
CA ALA A 1151 9.10 -36.93 25.87
C ALA A 1151 10.58 -36.54 25.87
N ASN A 1152 11.05 -36.13 24.70
CA ASN A 1152 12.36 -35.51 24.51
C ASN A 1152 12.26 -34.02 24.19
N ALA A 1153 11.12 -33.54 23.72
CA ALA A 1153 10.91 -32.12 23.43
C ALA A 1153 9.59 -31.61 24.02
N VAL A 1154 9.58 -30.32 24.37
CA VAL A 1154 8.39 -29.59 24.82
C VAL A 1154 8.37 -28.23 24.12
N ILE A 1155 7.24 -27.89 23.53
CA ILE A 1155 7.01 -26.63 22.81
C ILE A 1155 5.80 -25.95 23.44
N HIS A 1156 6.01 -24.74 23.92
CA HIS A 1156 4.95 -23.80 24.26
C HIS A 1156 4.78 -22.80 23.11
N ALA A 1157 3.56 -22.71 22.59
CA ALA A 1157 3.23 -21.89 21.45
C ALA A 1157 2.01 -21.00 21.68
N HIS A 1158 2.01 -19.82 21.04
CA HIS A 1158 0.92 -18.85 21.04
C HIS A 1158 0.06 -19.00 19.76
N ALA A 1159 -0.31 -20.23 19.46
CA ALA A 1159 -1.03 -20.62 18.26
C ALA A 1159 -2.43 -19.95 18.26
N PRO A 1160 -2.71 -19.00 17.35
CA PRO A 1160 -3.86 -18.10 17.48
C PRO A 1160 -5.20 -18.81 17.34
N ASN A 1161 -5.37 -19.69 16.35
CA ASN A 1161 -6.62 -20.40 16.15
C ASN A 1161 -6.86 -21.44 17.25
N ALA A 1162 -5.83 -22.15 17.67
CA ALA A 1162 -5.86 -23.05 18.82
C ALA A 1162 -6.28 -22.31 20.11
N THR A 1163 -5.77 -21.10 20.33
CA THR A 1163 -6.14 -20.26 21.48
C THR A 1163 -7.60 -19.81 21.42
N ILE A 1164 -8.07 -19.40 20.24
CA ILE A 1164 -9.48 -19.03 20.02
C ILE A 1164 -10.40 -20.24 20.28
N LEU A 1165 -10.04 -21.41 19.75
CA LEU A 1165 -10.80 -22.66 19.97
C LEU A 1165 -10.92 -22.98 21.47
N ALA A 1166 -9.81 -22.88 22.21
CA ALA A 1166 -9.76 -23.08 23.65
C ALA A 1166 -10.64 -22.08 24.42
N ASN A 1167 -10.57 -20.79 24.06
CA ASN A 1167 -11.36 -19.71 24.69
C ASN A 1167 -12.86 -19.86 24.46
N CYS A 1168 -13.24 -20.32 23.27
CA CYS A 1168 -14.63 -20.57 22.91
C CYS A 1168 -15.20 -21.84 23.57
N GLY A 1169 -14.37 -22.64 24.25
CA GLY A 1169 -14.78 -23.89 24.86
C GLY A 1169 -15.17 -24.97 23.83
N ILE A 1170 -14.77 -24.81 22.58
CA ILE A 1170 -15.09 -25.73 21.49
C ILE A 1170 -14.15 -26.95 21.58
N PRO A 1171 -14.67 -28.20 21.48
CA PRO A 1171 -13.85 -29.40 21.54
C PRO A 1171 -12.92 -29.53 20.32
N PHE A 1172 -11.77 -30.16 20.52
CA PHE A 1172 -10.90 -30.54 19.40
C PHE A 1172 -11.45 -31.81 18.77
N LEU A 1173 -11.96 -31.69 17.54
CA LEU A 1173 -12.72 -32.76 16.88
C LEU A 1173 -11.86 -33.51 15.85
N PRO A 1174 -12.05 -34.85 15.71
CA PRO A 1174 -11.30 -35.66 14.75
C PRO A 1174 -11.88 -35.51 13.33
N ILE A 1175 -11.73 -34.31 12.77
CA ILE A 1175 -12.26 -33.93 11.43
C ILE A 1175 -11.39 -34.42 10.27
N SER A 1176 -10.18 -34.89 10.57
CA SER A 1176 -9.21 -35.43 9.60
C SER A 1176 -8.44 -36.60 10.21
N SER A 1177 -7.73 -37.37 9.37
CA SER A 1177 -6.85 -38.44 9.82
C SER A 1177 -5.80 -37.93 10.80
N ASP A 1178 -5.24 -36.75 10.55
CA ASP A 1178 -4.20 -36.15 11.38
C ASP A 1178 -4.76 -35.67 12.72
N ALA A 1179 -5.97 -35.09 12.70
CA ALA A 1179 -6.68 -34.69 13.93
C ALA A 1179 -7.11 -35.90 14.78
N ALA A 1180 -7.38 -37.05 14.15
CA ALA A 1180 -7.81 -38.26 14.85
C ALA A 1180 -6.72 -38.88 15.75
N PHE A 1181 -5.44 -38.58 15.51
CA PHE A 1181 -4.36 -38.96 16.42
C PHE A 1181 -4.47 -38.27 17.78
N PHE A 1182 -5.14 -37.12 17.81
CA PHE A 1182 -5.31 -36.36 19.04
C PHE A 1182 -6.59 -36.77 19.77
N GLY A 1183 -6.48 -36.75 21.09
CA GLY A 1183 -7.59 -36.82 22.04
C GLY A 1183 -8.57 -35.65 21.88
N ASP A 1184 -9.59 -35.60 22.74
CA ASP A 1184 -10.10 -34.28 23.13
C ASP A 1184 -8.98 -33.62 23.95
N ILE A 1185 -8.34 -32.61 23.37
CA ILE A 1185 -7.20 -31.95 23.99
C ILE A 1185 -7.68 -31.20 25.23
N GLN A 1186 -7.11 -31.55 26.38
CA GLN A 1186 -7.51 -30.99 27.66
C GLN A 1186 -7.27 -29.47 27.69
N ARG A 1187 -8.19 -28.74 28.33
CA ARG A 1187 -8.08 -27.30 28.59
C ARG A 1187 -7.73 -27.08 30.06
N ILE A 1188 -6.69 -26.29 30.30
CA ILE A 1188 -6.29 -25.83 31.63
C ILE A 1188 -6.36 -24.30 31.71
N PRO A 1189 -6.66 -23.72 32.88
CA PRO A 1189 -6.60 -22.28 33.06
C PRO A 1189 -5.15 -21.79 32.99
N PHE A 1190 -4.90 -20.71 32.25
CA PHE A 1190 -3.64 -20.01 32.34
C PHE A 1190 -3.59 -19.19 33.64
N THR A 1191 -2.61 -19.47 34.49
CA THR A 1191 -2.32 -18.72 35.73
C THR A 1191 -1.02 -17.93 35.55
N MET A 1192 -0.40 -17.45 36.64
CA MET A 1192 0.80 -16.60 36.56
C MET A 1192 1.93 -17.31 35.78
N PRO A 1193 2.46 -16.71 34.69
CA PRO A 1193 3.54 -17.32 33.91
C PRO A 1193 4.79 -17.57 34.78
N GLY A 1194 5.39 -18.75 34.61
CA GLY A 1194 6.54 -19.20 35.40
C GLY A 1194 6.21 -19.66 36.83
N SER A 1195 4.94 -19.74 37.23
CA SER A 1195 4.55 -20.26 38.54
C SER A 1195 4.64 -21.79 38.64
N ASN A 1196 4.85 -22.28 39.87
CA ASN A 1196 4.82 -23.72 40.17
C ASN A 1196 3.43 -24.32 39.92
N GLU A 1197 2.37 -23.57 40.21
CA GLU A 1197 0.97 -23.99 39.99
C GLU A 1197 0.70 -24.26 38.50
N LEU A 1198 1.07 -23.32 37.62
CA LEU A 1198 0.95 -23.52 36.18
C LEU A 1198 1.77 -24.72 35.70
N SER A 1199 2.94 -24.92 36.29
CA SER A 1199 3.83 -26.04 35.95
C SER A 1199 3.27 -27.40 36.34
N GLU A 1200 2.62 -27.48 37.51
CA GLU A 1200 1.93 -28.68 37.93
C GLU A 1200 0.73 -28.99 37.02
N LEU A 1201 -0.09 -27.98 36.68
CA LEU A 1201 -1.25 -28.14 35.79
C LEU A 1201 -0.85 -28.64 34.39
N VAL A 1202 0.14 -28.00 33.75
CA VAL A 1202 0.62 -28.38 32.42
C VAL A 1202 1.22 -29.79 32.44
N SER A 1203 2.11 -30.07 33.40
CA SER A 1203 2.81 -31.35 33.46
C SER A 1203 1.91 -32.53 33.87
N GLU A 1204 0.83 -32.26 34.60
CA GLU A 1204 -0.19 -33.26 34.92
C GLU A 1204 -1.06 -33.58 33.70
N ALA A 1205 -1.51 -32.56 32.96
CA ALA A 1205 -2.27 -32.76 31.72
C ALA A 1205 -1.47 -33.53 30.66
N LEU A 1206 -0.18 -33.22 30.53
CA LEU A 1206 0.73 -33.89 29.59
C LEU A 1206 1.26 -35.25 30.09
N ARG A 1207 0.84 -35.74 31.26
CA ARG A 1207 1.31 -37.04 31.77
C ARG A 1207 0.98 -38.16 30.78
N ASP A 1208 -0.29 -38.26 30.42
CA ASP A 1208 -0.80 -39.31 29.53
C ASP A 1208 -1.02 -38.78 28.11
N GLU A 1209 -1.40 -37.50 27.96
CA GLU A 1209 -1.59 -36.83 26.68
C GLU A 1209 -0.31 -36.19 26.13
N TRP A 1210 -0.34 -35.75 24.87
CA TRP A 1210 0.80 -35.11 24.21
C TRP A 1210 0.60 -33.60 23.92
N ALA A 1211 -0.61 -33.08 24.13
CA ALA A 1211 -0.94 -31.67 23.94
C ALA A 1211 -1.92 -31.20 25.01
N VAL A 1212 -1.87 -29.92 25.36
CA VAL A 1212 -2.81 -29.26 26.27
C VAL A 1212 -3.06 -27.82 25.81
N PHE A 1213 -4.32 -27.37 25.89
CA PHE A 1213 -4.71 -25.98 25.69
C PHE A 1213 -4.57 -25.18 26.97
N MET A 1214 -3.92 -24.03 26.89
CA MET A 1214 -3.90 -23.01 27.94
C MET A 1214 -4.88 -21.90 27.56
N VAL A 1215 -6.03 -21.86 28.24
CA VAL A 1215 -7.07 -20.87 27.97
C VAL A 1215 -6.51 -19.45 28.14
N ASN A 1216 -6.77 -18.59 27.16
CA ASN A 1216 -6.29 -17.21 27.02
C ASN A 1216 -4.79 -17.03 26.71
N HIS A 1217 -4.03 -18.10 26.43
CA HIS A 1217 -2.58 -17.99 26.26
C HIS A 1217 -2.00 -18.74 25.06
N GLY A 1218 -2.34 -20.01 24.88
CA GLY A 1218 -1.68 -20.83 23.87
C GLY A 1218 -1.87 -22.34 24.01
N ILE A 1219 -0.92 -23.10 23.46
CA ILE A 1219 -0.83 -24.55 23.56
C ILE A 1219 0.54 -24.98 24.08
N VAL A 1220 0.58 -26.10 24.80
CA VAL A 1220 1.83 -26.80 25.10
C VAL A 1220 1.75 -28.20 24.52
N VAL A 1221 2.76 -28.58 23.76
CA VAL A 1221 2.90 -29.92 23.18
C VAL A 1221 4.20 -30.56 23.63
N ALA A 1222 4.15 -31.86 23.87
CA ALA A 1222 5.31 -32.70 24.13
C ALA A 1222 5.49 -33.67 22.95
N GLY A 1223 6.73 -34.05 22.64
CA GLY A 1223 7.01 -35.00 21.56
C GLY A 1223 8.23 -35.87 21.84
N LYS A 1224 8.34 -37.02 21.16
CA LYS A 1224 9.54 -37.90 21.23
C LYS A 1224 10.75 -37.32 20.49
N SER A 1225 10.54 -36.30 19.66
CA SER A 1225 11.58 -35.45 19.05
C SER A 1225 11.08 -34.01 18.91
N LEU A 1226 12.01 -33.08 18.64
CA LEU A 1226 11.70 -31.67 18.37
C LEU A 1226 10.78 -31.52 17.15
N ARG A 1227 11.16 -32.16 16.03
CA ARG A 1227 10.33 -32.20 14.81
C ARG A 1227 8.90 -32.68 15.08
N ARG A 1228 8.74 -33.77 15.85
CA ARG A 1228 7.41 -34.30 16.18
C ARG A 1228 6.59 -33.33 17.01
N ALA A 1229 7.19 -32.69 18.02
CA ALA A 1229 6.49 -31.68 18.79
C ALA A 1229 6.05 -30.48 17.90
N CYS A 1230 6.88 -30.08 16.93
CA CYS A 1230 6.55 -29.01 15.99
C CYS A 1230 5.38 -29.39 15.06
N ASP A 1231 5.43 -30.58 14.45
CA ASP A 1231 4.36 -31.10 13.60
C ASP A 1231 3.02 -31.11 14.36
N MET A 1232 3.04 -31.53 15.64
CA MET A 1232 1.85 -31.56 16.47
C MET A 1232 1.27 -30.16 16.70
N ALA A 1233 2.11 -29.15 16.97
CA ALA A 1233 1.65 -27.77 17.14
C ALA A 1233 1.02 -27.23 15.84
N GLN A 1234 1.63 -27.50 14.68
CA GLN A 1234 1.13 -27.09 13.37
C GLN A 1234 -0.20 -27.78 13.02
N ILE A 1235 -0.30 -29.09 13.24
CA ILE A 1235 -1.53 -29.85 12.99
C ILE A 1235 -2.67 -29.33 13.87
N ILE A 1236 -2.41 -29.08 15.16
CA ILE A 1236 -3.41 -28.55 16.08
C ILE A 1236 -3.89 -27.15 15.63
N GLU A 1237 -2.96 -26.26 15.28
CA GLU A 1237 -3.29 -24.91 14.82
C GLU A 1237 -4.14 -24.92 13.54
N ARG A 1238 -3.71 -25.68 12.53
CA ARG A 1238 -4.44 -25.81 11.27
C ARG A 1238 -5.81 -26.46 11.46
N THR A 1239 -5.90 -27.48 12.31
CA THR A 1239 -7.18 -28.14 12.61
C THR A 1239 -8.13 -27.19 13.34
N ALA A 1240 -7.62 -26.39 14.29
CA ALA A 1240 -8.41 -25.38 14.99
C ALA A 1240 -8.98 -24.33 14.03
N GLU A 1241 -8.17 -23.85 13.07
CA GLU A 1241 -8.62 -22.94 12.02
C GLU A 1241 -9.79 -23.52 11.20
N VAL A 1242 -9.68 -24.78 10.78
CA VAL A 1242 -10.75 -25.46 10.02
C VAL A 1242 -12.01 -25.63 10.87
N ILE A 1243 -11.88 -26.07 12.13
CA ILE A 1243 -13.03 -26.21 13.04
C ILE A 1243 -13.73 -24.85 13.21
N LEU A 1244 -12.99 -23.79 13.52
CA LEU A 1244 -13.54 -22.44 13.69
C LEU A 1244 -14.20 -21.92 12.41
N GLY A 1245 -13.59 -22.18 11.24
CA GLY A 1245 -14.15 -21.87 9.94
C GLY A 1245 -15.49 -22.59 9.69
N CYS A 1246 -15.59 -23.87 10.05
CA CYS A 1246 -16.84 -24.63 9.96
C CYS A 1246 -17.91 -24.07 10.89
N TYR A 1247 -17.58 -23.75 12.15
CA TYR A 1247 -18.52 -23.13 13.08
C TYR A 1247 -19.01 -21.78 12.54
N LYS A 1248 -18.13 -20.95 11.97
CA LYS A 1248 -18.49 -19.67 11.35
C LYS A 1248 -19.40 -19.84 10.12
N ALA A 1249 -19.05 -20.74 9.21
CA ALA A 1249 -19.78 -20.96 7.97
C ALA A 1249 -21.16 -21.61 8.19
N THR A 1250 -21.33 -22.41 9.25
CA THR A 1250 -22.56 -23.16 9.53
C THR A 1250 -23.46 -22.52 10.59
N GLY A 1251 -23.12 -21.33 11.08
CA GLY A 1251 -23.90 -20.63 12.11
C GLY A 1251 -23.83 -21.30 13.49
N GLY A 1252 -22.67 -21.87 13.84
CA GLY A 1252 -22.40 -22.45 15.15
C GLY A 1252 -22.51 -23.97 15.24
N LYS A 1253 -22.64 -24.70 14.12
CA LYS A 1253 -22.72 -26.16 14.12
C LYS A 1253 -21.31 -26.79 14.05
N PRO A 1254 -21.08 -27.93 14.74
CA PRO A 1254 -19.81 -28.64 14.63
C PRO A 1254 -19.62 -29.22 13.22
N PRO A 1255 -18.37 -29.32 12.74
CA PRO A 1255 -18.04 -30.05 11.52
C PRO A 1255 -18.33 -31.56 11.66
N SER A 1256 -18.52 -32.24 10.51
CA SER A 1256 -18.58 -33.70 10.46
C SER A 1256 -17.25 -34.31 10.92
N VAL A 1257 -17.32 -35.39 11.71
CA VAL A 1257 -16.16 -36.08 12.26
C VAL A 1257 -15.97 -37.47 11.65
N LEU A 1258 -14.74 -38.01 11.76
CA LEU A 1258 -14.46 -39.37 11.34
C LEU A 1258 -15.26 -40.40 12.17
N PRO A 1259 -15.64 -41.55 11.57
CA PRO A 1259 -16.32 -42.62 12.30
C PRO A 1259 -15.49 -43.14 13.48
N ASP A 1260 -16.14 -43.51 14.59
CA ASP A 1260 -15.49 -43.95 15.84
C ASP A 1260 -14.51 -45.13 15.63
N GLU A 1261 -14.81 -46.05 14.70
CA GLU A 1261 -13.91 -47.17 14.38
C GLU A 1261 -12.60 -46.70 13.72
N ALA A 1262 -12.67 -45.69 12.84
CA ALA A 1262 -11.51 -45.08 12.22
C ALA A 1262 -10.69 -44.27 13.25
N VAL A 1263 -11.36 -43.53 14.13
CA VAL A 1263 -10.70 -42.79 15.22
C VAL A 1263 -9.96 -43.75 16.17
N LYS A 1264 -10.59 -44.87 16.56
CA LYS A 1264 -9.93 -45.90 17.38
C LYS A 1264 -8.74 -46.53 16.67
N LEU A 1265 -8.84 -46.79 15.36
CA LEU A 1265 -7.73 -47.31 14.57
C LEU A 1265 -6.55 -46.33 14.54
N PHE A 1266 -6.78 -45.06 14.19
CA PHE A 1266 -5.73 -44.05 14.17
C PHE A 1266 -5.11 -43.81 15.55
N ARG A 1267 -5.92 -43.80 16.62
CA ARG A 1267 -5.39 -43.73 18.01
C ARG A 1267 -4.55 -44.95 18.39
N SER A 1268 -4.92 -46.15 17.96
CA SER A 1268 -4.10 -47.36 18.20
C SER A 1268 -2.76 -47.32 17.44
N MET A 1269 -2.69 -46.52 16.37
CA MET A 1269 -1.46 -46.25 15.61
C MET A 1269 -0.70 -45.01 16.13
N ALA A 1270 -1.25 -44.27 17.10
CA ALA A 1270 -0.64 -43.04 17.60
C ALA A 1270 0.74 -43.29 18.24
N ASP A 1271 1.01 -44.49 18.77
CA ASP A 1271 2.34 -44.85 19.27
C ASP A 1271 3.42 -44.95 18.17
N ILE A 1272 3.03 -45.09 16.90
CA ILE A 1272 3.90 -45.12 15.73
C ILE A 1272 4.21 -43.69 15.22
N ILE A 1273 3.32 -42.73 15.51
CA ILE A 1273 3.39 -41.35 15.00
C ILE A 1273 3.89 -40.36 16.07
N ALA A 1274 3.50 -40.54 17.35
CA ALA A 1274 4.13 -39.90 18.50
C ALA A 1274 5.56 -40.41 18.67
#